data_AF-A0A915PU01-F1
#
_entry.id   AF-A0A915PU01-F1
#
_cell.length_a   1.000
_cell.length_b   1.000
_cell.length_c   1.000
_cell.angle_alpha   90.00
_cell.angle_beta   90.00
_cell.angle_gamma   90.00
#
_symmetry.space_group_name_H-M   'P 1'
#
loop_
_entity.id
_entity.type
_entity.pdbx_description
1 polymer ?
#
loop_
_entity_poly.entity_id
_entity_poly.type
_entity_poly.pdbx_seq_one_letter_code
_entity_poly.pdbx_strand_id
1 'polypeptide(L)'
;MYVDSSVMHHCATRFFPIIAVIFVAIPSRKGNLWTETERMSGLQQWRTLCARYTVPLAYMKDSNARITVFAPVNDVFTYNPNTRALSQKEVLAHIVDTQVYELSENRKWDKQTLIRSTVSSGYMYISQFVNSPGNYSYFANNGMLCNHATNEWAIISGQQYLFKICTPIGHRPYPGTTLSFIRDSDKTAFFERPYNNYDLTELRDVLDRSPDIALAIFGSSAWNGFHTFFLPTNEAFSKIVDRNRLDREVLLAHVTGINRVLFTYPWLYDRGIHYYPSIRFSANVIEDNYDLRLCMRNITDHRTGRWDLYAVSEVYERYGQFRRGAVWAKIVMPNIPVQNGVVHIIDNVLGIITNTIDQLIMENHRCTTLIRYVSMIGQIVRNYFSATGGMVTFFAPYNEAFERIPEYIERRLLRDRVWLEKILKLHIVPNKELTSNEISNETVVNTVDNIHQLYFVRGEWPKNNITYYVIGGGVRATILMDNVAAVNGIVHYVDRVLGVPYQTLYEVMRNDSRLQTSYSMLRNLQLRYSLDPWQVLTPQQNFTFFVPTNEAWEKVSVSQKYKMINGEHWLALQYVFKRHIIQGLALMYTDLRERTYVMMNDEKVVIRRRGRFFELYWPRGNRVARIISGSEKAGINGFIHMIDNVLIYERDLEALACSKLNFTHFLLISFLSSFIELRKHFAYDDQYINVISSLLLQMKEIAHSQAYGNRVFSRDSAVDSKKDVSISTQQPKTTSKLTPYLFEGDIFLSTKQAMTILGSLADKDSVKKKGKHRMAHDAPLYLFRGASPNKKKRFSADPEAGWTEFPIKYRFDESLDILQISQILKALEIWESSTCITFENDQKAGGDYLEFFKGDGCYSMIGRFGGRQGISIGEGCERIGTIVHEVGHTLGLWHEQSRPDAENYITVVKDYILPSYISEFLKRGEDEIVTFDIPYDLGSIMHYGSTAFSVDQRSKTLLTRDPLYQMTIGQRDSLSFYDIKLINEAYCKGHCKQNNDCKNGGYLNPSNCKSCFCPTGFGGSKCETHDVAASNSNCGGTLKADVDWKQIQSPGYPDEYPTNVTCSWLIKTNEEERIEITFIDDFGIFCTSTCVDYVELKIGDDMANTGYRICCYDKPENSLISAQHQVVILFRAAAGEDIGFKLKFRKTTKPARTTPVLQKATTAVPRTTIAGNDVWSEWDSWSQCSRPCGACGIQSRVRTCKTAKCSGKSQEFSTCNLQACPVDPKCAKIKYKDRLCADGSTCGENTSLKKIAIPILDPRILFSISSGTGVSAT
;
A
#
# COMPACT_ATOMS: atom_id res chain seq x y z
N MET A 1 -22.11 16.84 -54.35
CA MET A 1 -22.46 15.43 -54.65
C MET A 1 -23.12 14.90 -53.38
N TYR A 2 -24.43 14.61 -53.39
CA TYR A 2 -25.03 13.34 -53.89
C TYR A 2 -24.44 12.15 -53.12
N VAL A 3 -25.18 11.30 -52.40
CA VAL A 3 -26.63 10.95 -52.35
C VAL A 3 -26.93 10.59 -50.87
N ASP A 4 -27.99 10.98 -50.14
CA ASP A 4 -29.47 11.03 -50.31
C ASP A 4 -30.20 9.66 -50.15
N SER A 5 -31.50 9.69 -49.82
CA SER A 5 -32.43 8.58 -49.49
C SER A 5 -32.11 7.77 -48.20
N SER A 6 -32.93 7.70 -47.14
CA SER A 6 -34.33 8.08 -46.86
C SER A 6 -35.43 7.28 -47.61
N VAL A 7 -36.67 7.30 -47.07
CA VAL A 7 -37.93 6.71 -47.61
C VAL A 7 -38.10 5.19 -47.39
N MET A 8 -39.28 4.61 -47.04
CA MET A 8 -40.56 5.02 -46.39
C MET A 8 -41.40 3.74 -46.22
N HIS A 9 -42.44 3.74 -45.36
CA HIS A 9 -43.87 3.40 -45.63
C HIS A 9 -44.58 3.04 -44.29
N HIS A 10 -45.84 3.40 -44.01
CA HIS A 10 -46.80 4.27 -44.72
C HIS A 10 -47.95 4.74 -43.79
N CYS A 11 -48.63 5.81 -44.23
CA CYS A 11 -50.00 6.27 -43.90
C CYS A 11 -50.22 7.11 -42.61
N ALA A 12 -51.01 8.20 -42.62
CA ALA A 12 -51.80 8.83 -43.69
C ALA A 12 -51.81 10.38 -43.61
N THR A 13 -52.26 11.01 -44.69
CA THR A 13 -52.17 12.47 -44.96
C THR A 13 -53.41 13.29 -44.59
N ARG A 14 -53.20 14.63 -44.53
CA ARG A 14 -54.13 15.79 -44.70
C ARG A 14 -54.47 16.55 -43.42
N PHE A 15 -53.95 17.78 -43.26
CA PHE A 15 -54.62 19.03 -43.68
C PHE A 15 -53.65 20.24 -43.61
N PHE A 16 -53.79 21.16 -44.56
CA PHE A 16 -53.14 22.48 -44.72
C PHE A 16 -54.24 23.57 -44.50
N PRO A 17 -54.00 24.89 -44.42
CA PRO A 17 -52.90 25.66 -43.81
C PRO A 17 -53.38 27.01 -43.14
N ILE A 18 -52.45 27.96 -42.92
CA ILE A 18 -52.63 29.43 -42.72
C ILE A 18 -53.07 29.92 -41.33
N ILE A 19 -52.21 30.72 -40.69
CA ILE A 19 -52.44 32.16 -40.35
C ILE A 19 -51.09 32.79 -39.96
N ALA A 20 -50.82 33.98 -40.50
CA ALA A 20 -49.72 34.85 -40.10
C ALA A 20 -50.28 36.10 -39.41
N VAL A 21 -49.40 36.91 -38.80
CA VAL A 21 -49.67 38.27 -38.28
C VAL A 21 -50.48 38.35 -36.97
N ILE A 22 -49.80 38.10 -35.83
CA ILE A 22 -49.95 38.94 -34.62
C ILE A 22 -48.54 39.16 -34.04
N PHE A 23 -47.90 40.27 -34.38
CA PHE A 23 -46.58 40.67 -33.86
C PHE A 23 -46.50 42.19 -33.62
N VAL A 24 -47.27 42.70 -32.65
CA VAL A 24 -47.04 44.03 -32.03
C VAL A 24 -47.46 43.96 -30.55
N ALA A 25 -46.68 44.62 -29.69
CA ALA A 25 -46.97 44.97 -28.30
C ALA A 25 -47.15 43.82 -27.27
N ILE A 26 -46.02 43.27 -26.80
CA ILE A 26 -45.87 42.93 -25.38
C ILE A 26 -44.88 43.94 -24.77
N PRO A 27 -45.26 44.73 -23.75
CA PRO A 27 -44.32 45.61 -23.08
C PRO A 27 -43.29 44.77 -22.31
N SER A 28 -42.01 45.11 -22.43
CA SER A 28 -40.94 44.47 -21.66
C SER A 28 -41.14 44.78 -20.16
N ARG A 29 -41.69 43.81 -19.41
CA ARG A 29 -41.73 43.88 -17.95
C ARG A 29 -40.28 43.91 -17.45
N LYS A 30 -39.82 45.08 -16.97
CA LYS A 30 -38.59 45.21 -16.18
C LYS A 30 -38.78 44.49 -14.83
N GLY A 31 -38.61 43.17 -14.81
CA GLY A 31 -38.68 42.36 -13.60
C GLY A 31 -37.41 42.53 -12.78
N ASN A 32 -37.51 43.13 -11.58
CA ASN A 32 -36.36 43.33 -10.68
C ASN A 32 -35.58 42.01 -10.40
N LEU A 33 -34.33 42.12 -9.93
CA LEU A 33 -33.50 40.94 -9.61
C LEU A 33 -34.19 39.97 -8.64
N TRP A 34 -35.03 40.47 -7.74
CA TRP A 34 -35.87 39.63 -6.90
C TRP A 34 -36.79 38.70 -7.72
N THR A 35 -37.49 39.20 -8.73
CA THR A 35 -38.36 38.37 -9.58
C THR A 35 -37.56 37.37 -10.42
N GLU A 36 -36.38 37.76 -10.90
CA GLU A 36 -35.56 36.87 -11.74
C GLU A 36 -34.85 35.76 -10.94
N THR A 37 -34.42 36.02 -9.70
CA THR A 37 -33.89 34.97 -8.80
C THR A 37 -34.93 33.93 -8.40
N GLU A 38 -36.23 34.22 -8.50
CA GLU A 38 -37.32 33.26 -8.21
C GLU A 38 -37.39 32.13 -9.24
N ARG A 39 -37.04 32.43 -10.50
CA ARG A 39 -36.97 31.44 -11.58
C ARG A 39 -35.72 30.55 -11.50
N MET A 40 -34.74 30.91 -10.66
CA MET A 40 -33.47 30.19 -10.52
C MET A 40 -33.49 29.25 -9.31
N SER A 41 -33.76 27.97 -9.56
CA SER A 41 -33.66 26.91 -8.55
C SER A 41 -32.32 26.93 -7.79
N GLY A 42 -31.21 27.22 -8.48
CA GLY A 42 -29.85 27.29 -7.92
C GLY A 42 -29.53 28.47 -6.98
N LEU A 43 -30.41 29.46 -6.83
CA LEU A 43 -30.20 30.65 -5.96
C LEU A 43 -31.19 30.77 -4.80
N GLN A 44 -31.97 29.72 -4.52
CA GLN A 44 -32.99 29.72 -3.45
C GLN A 44 -32.41 30.09 -2.07
N GLN A 45 -31.26 29.55 -1.68
CA GLN A 45 -30.65 29.86 -0.37
C GLN A 45 -30.16 31.32 -0.29
N TRP A 46 -29.65 31.88 -1.38
CA TRP A 46 -29.31 33.32 -1.47
C TRP A 46 -30.56 34.20 -1.33
N ARG A 47 -31.65 33.85 -2.02
CA ARG A 47 -32.96 34.53 -1.91
C ARG A 47 -33.47 34.51 -0.46
N THR A 48 -33.43 33.37 0.22
CA THR A 48 -33.81 33.24 1.64
C THR A 48 -32.95 34.11 2.56
N LEU A 49 -31.64 34.20 2.29
CA LEU A 49 -30.72 35.03 3.07
C LEU A 49 -31.00 36.53 2.87
N CYS A 50 -31.23 36.98 1.64
CA CYS A 50 -31.65 38.35 1.34
C CYS A 50 -33.03 38.68 1.94
N ALA A 51 -33.98 37.74 1.98
CA ALA A 51 -35.28 37.93 2.61
C ALA A 51 -35.22 38.20 4.12
N ARG A 52 -34.15 37.74 4.81
CA ARG A 52 -33.98 37.90 6.25
C ARG A 52 -33.75 39.37 6.67
N TYR A 53 -33.31 40.22 5.74
CA TYR A 53 -32.88 41.59 6.04
C TYR A 53 -33.55 42.61 5.12
N THR A 54 -34.06 43.70 5.69
CA THR A 54 -34.83 44.71 4.96
C THR A 54 -34.03 45.42 3.87
N VAL A 55 -32.75 45.75 4.14
CA VAL A 55 -31.92 46.53 3.21
C VAL A 55 -31.47 45.73 1.97
N PRO A 56 -30.88 44.51 2.08
CA PRO A 56 -30.64 43.67 0.91
C PRO A 56 -31.90 43.36 0.10
N LEU A 57 -33.03 43.11 0.77
CA LEU A 57 -34.31 42.86 0.10
C LEU A 57 -34.82 44.08 -0.68
N ALA A 58 -34.60 45.29 -0.17
CA ALA A 58 -34.93 46.53 -0.88
C ALA A 58 -34.08 46.69 -2.16
N TYR A 59 -32.76 46.54 -2.06
CA TYR A 59 -31.86 46.60 -3.22
C TYR A 59 -32.22 45.56 -4.30
N MET A 60 -32.54 44.32 -3.90
CA MET A 60 -32.96 43.27 -4.85
C MET A 60 -34.32 43.56 -5.53
N LYS A 61 -35.19 44.38 -4.90
CA LYS A 61 -36.52 44.71 -5.43
C LYS A 61 -36.59 46.03 -6.22
N ASP A 62 -35.63 46.94 -6.02
CA ASP A 62 -35.59 48.22 -6.74
C ASP A 62 -34.99 48.05 -8.15
N SER A 63 -35.85 48.00 -9.17
CA SER A 63 -35.45 47.88 -10.58
C SER A 63 -34.73 49.12 -11.16
N ASN A 64 -34.66 50.23 -10.41
CA ASN A 64 -33.88 51.42 -10.78
C ASN A 64 -32.52 51.50 -10.10
N ALA A 65 -32.21 50.62 -9.13
CA ALA A 65 -30.92 50.61 -8.46
C ALA A 65 -29.80 50.23 -9.43
N ARG A 66 -28.73 51.04 -9.49
CA ARG A 66 -27.51 50.72 -10.25
C ARG A 66 -26.63 49.79 -9.43
N ILE A 67 -26.92 48.49 -9.46
CA ILE A 67 -26.19 47.52 -8.64
C ILE A 67 -25.72 46.31 -9.43
N THR A 68 -24.60 45.76 -8.99
CA THR A 68 -24.11 44.42 -9.35
C THR A 68 -24.14 43.53 -8.12
N VAL A 69 -24.73 42.35 -8.24
CA VAL A 69 -24.88 41.37 -7.17
C VAL A 69 -24.07 40.13 -7.52
N PHE A 70 -23.14 39.74 -6.64
CA PHE A 70 -22.39 38.48 -6.75
C PHE A 70 -23.05 37.45 -5.82
N ALA A 71 -23.95 36.63 -6.36
CA ALA A 71 -24.80 35.71 -5.59
C ALA A 71 -24.20 34.30 -5.52
N PRO A 72 -23.88 33.75 -4.32
CA PRO A 72 -23.44 32.37 -4.20
C PRO A 72 -24.56 31.39 -4.58
N VAL A 73 -24.22 30.30 -5.27
CA VAL A 73 -25.16 29.21 -5.56
C VAL A 73 -25.46 28.35 -4.34
N ASN A 74 -26.58 27.64 -4.34
CA ASN A 74 -27.04 26.76 -3.25
C ASN A 74 -25.93 25.83 -2.70
N ASP A 75 -25.09 25.28 -3.57
CA ASP A 75 -24.01 24.37 -3.20
C ASP A 75 -22.96 25.01 -2.29
N VAL A 76 -22.67 26.31 -2.49
CA VAL A 76 -21.73 27.06 -1.62
C VAL A 76 -22.22 27.07 -0.18
N PHE A 77 -23.53 27.24 0.04
CA PHE A 77 -24.17 27.18 1.37
C PHE A 77 -24.26 25.77 1.95
N THR A 78 -24.30 24.74 1.09
CA THR A 78 -24.31 23.34 1.51
C THR A 78 -22.93 22.90 2.00
N TYR A 79 -21.86 23.25 1.29
CA TYR A 79 -20.49 22.93 1.68
C TYR A 79 -19.90 23.87 2.74
N ASN A 80 -20.48 25.07 2.95
CA ASN A 80 -20.00 26.06 3.91
C ASN A 80 -21.16 26.53 4.82
N PRO A 81 -21.62 25.74 5.79
CA PRO A 81 -22.83 26.06 6.57
C PRO A 81 -22.78 27.43 7.28
N ASN A 82 -21.59 27.93 7.61
CA ASN A 82 -21.38 29.25 8.21
C ASN A 82 -21.87 30.42 7.32
N THR A 83 -22.01 30.24 6.00
CA THR A 83 -22.55 31.26 5.09
C THR A 83 -24.08 31.39 5.15
N ARG A 84 -24.78 30.46 5.83
CA ARG A 84 -26.24 30.57 6.09
C ARG A 84 -26.58 31.54 7.23
N ALA A 85 -25.56 31.98 7.98
CA ALA A 85 -25.67 32.84 9.15
C ALA A 85 -25.04 34.23 8.94
N LEU A 86 -24.87 34.68 7.69
CA LEU A 86 -24.30 36.00 7.41
C LEU A 86 -25.19 37.13 7.96
N SER A 87 -24.56 38.16 8.52
CA SER A 87 -25.20 39.39 9.00
C SER A 87 -25.62 40.31 7.84
N GLN A 88 -26.48 41.29 8.10
CA GLN A 88 -26.93 42.24 7.06
C GLN A 88 -25.75 42.90 6.32
N LYS A 89 -24.71 43.33 7.03
CA LYS A 89 -23.52 43.97 6.41
C LYS A 89 -22.74 43.01 5.51
N GLU A 90 -22.67 41.74 5.87
CA GLU A 90 -21.98 40.71 5.09
C GLU A 90 -22.76 40.30 3.83
N VAL A 91 -24.10 40.29 3.90
CA VAL A 91 -24.95 40.14 2.72
C VAL A 91 -24.76 41.33 1.77
N LEU A 92 -24.71 42.56 2.30
CA LEU A 92 -24.44 43.77 1.51
C LEU A 92 -23.03 43.80 0.90
N ALA A 93 -22.04 43.11 1.48
CA ALA A 93 -20.69 43.01 0.91
C ALA A 93 -20.64 42.22 -0.42
N HIS A 94 -21.69 41.48 -0.76
CA HIS A 94 -21.86 40.83 -2.07
C HIS A 94 -22.54 41.74 -3.11
N ILE A 95 -22.95 42.95 -2.70
CA ILE A 95 -23.63 43.94 -3.53
C ILE A 95 -22.71 45.15 -3.72
N VAL A 96 -22.59 45.59 -4.97
CA VAL A 96 -21.77 46.74 -5.37
C VAL A 96 -22.66 47.73 -6.12
N ASP A 97 -22.50 49.02 -5.86
CA ASP A 97 -23.30 50.14 -6.41
C ASP A 97 -22.80 50.66 -7.77
N THR A 98 -21.95 49.88 -8.42
CA THR A 98 -21.49 50.11 -9.78
C THR A 98 -21.99 48.98 -10.69
N GLN A 99 -22.34 49.32 -11.92
CA GLN A 99 -22.71 48.34 -12.94
C GLN A 99 -21.45 47.74 -13.55
N VAL A 100 -21.14 46.48 -13.21
CA VAL A 100 -19.95 45.77 -13.67
C VAL A 100 -20.31 44.92 -14.87
N TYR A 101 -20.78 45.58 -15.93
CA TYR A 101 -21.33 44.88 -17.08
C TYR A 101 -20.23 44.29 -17.96
N GLU A 102 -19.01 44.81 -17.97
CA GLU A 102 -17.94 44.46 -18.92
C GLU A 102 -17.36 43.05 -18.70
N LEU A 103 -17.73 42.38 -17.60
CA LEU A 103 -17.56 40.93 -17.40
C LEU A 103 -18.38 40.10 -18.41
N SER A 104 -19.43 40.69 -18.98
CA SER A 104 -20.26 40.13 -20.07
C SER A 104 -19.52 39.99 -21.39
N GLU A 105 -18.73 41.00 -21.73
CA GLU A 105 -18.26 41.22 -23.11
C GLU A 105 -17.03 40.36 -23.44
N ASN A 106 -16.62 39.48 -22.51
CA ASN A 106 -15.47 38.59 -22.62
C ASN A 106 -14.18 39.33 -23.06
N ARG A 107 -14.05 40.61 -22.65
CA ARG A 107 -12.89 41.45 -22.96
C ARG A 107 -11.74 41.16 -22.01
N LYS A 108 -10.52 41.42 -22.49
CA LYS A 108 -9.33 41.45 -21.64
C LYS A 108 -9.43 42.63 -20.66
N TRP A 109 -9.41 42.34 -19.37
CA TRP A 109 -9.27 43.30 -18.29
C TRP A 109 -7.78 43.42 -17.91
N ASP A 110 -7.42 44.47 -17.17
CA ASP A 110 -6.15 44.47 -16.44
C ASP A 110 -6.19 43.41 -15.33
N LYS A 111 -5.02 42.86 -14.97
CA LYS A 111 -4.92 41.62 -14.17
C LYS A 111 -5.64 41.66 -12.81
N GLN A 112 -5.90 42.86 -12.27
CA GLN A 112 -6.78 43.08 -11.12
C GLN A 112 -7.54 44.40 -11.29
N THR A 113 -8.86 44.38 -11.10
CA THR A 113 -9.70 45.59 -11.08
C THR A 113 -10.39 45.73 -9.73
N LEU A 114 -10.25 46.91 -9.12
CA LEU A 114 -10.84 47.24 -7.84
C LEU A 114 -12.20 47.92 -8.03
N ILE A 115 -13.22 47.44 -7.32
CA ILE A 115 -14.57 48.01 -7.38
C ILE A 115 -15.02 48.36 -5.95
N ARG A 116 -15.22 49.65 -5.67
CA ARG A 116 -15.70 50.12 -4.36
C ARG A 116 -17.19 49.80 -4.20
N SER A 117 -17.58 49.27 -3.04
CA SER A 117 -18.97 49.11 -2.62
C SER A 117 -19.31 50.18 -1.57
N THR A 118 -20.04 51.23 -1.95
CA THR A 118 -20.58 52.20 -0.99
C THR A 118 -21.62 51.55 -0.07
N VAL A 119 -22.30 50.50 -0.56
CA VAL A 119 -23.33 49.72 0.15
C VAL A 119 -22.78 49.06 1.42
N SER A 120 -21.49 48.69 1.44
CA SER A 120 -20.83 48.00 2.55
C SER A 120 -19.63 48.74 3.16
N SER A 121 -19.27 49.91 2.62
CA SER A 121 -18.01 50.63 2.92
C SER A 121 -16.73 49.80 2.67
N GLY A 122 -16.83 48.78 1.81
CA GLY A 122 -15.76 47.84 1.48
C GLY A 122 -15.41 47.83 0.00
N TYR A 123 -14.55 46.89 -0.38
CA TYR A 123 -14.07 46.72 -1.75
C TYR A 123 -14.32 45.30 -2.25
N MET A 124 -14.70 45.21 -3.53
CA MET A 124 -14.78 43.98 -4.30
C MET A 124 -13.59 43.94 -5.27
N TYR A 125 -12.80 42.88 -5.20
CA TYR A 125 -11.60 42.68 -6.01
C TYR A 125 -11.91 41.72 -7.13
N ILE A 126 -11.86 42.17 -8.38
CA ILE A 126 -12.07 41.30 -9.54
C ILE A 126 -10.72 40.87 -10.11
N SER A 127 -10.48 39.55 -10.18
CA SER A 127 -9.28 38.95 -10.79
C SER A 127 -9.66 38.18 -12.07
N GLN A 128 -8.86 38.33 -13.13
CA GLN A 128 -9.06 37.66 -14.42
C GLN A 128 -7.87 36.75 -14.77
N PHE A 129 -8.14 35.53 -15.23
CA PHE A 129 -7.15 34.56 -15.71
C PHE A 129 -7.47 34.13 -17.13
N VAL A 130 -6.44 33.77 -17.92
CA VAL A 130 -6.59 33.35 -19.32
C VAL A 130 -6.51 31.84 -19.40
N ASN A 131 -7.64 31.17 -19.60
CA ASN A 131 -7.71 29.70 -19.67
C ASN A 131 -7.19 29.19 -21.03
N SER A 132 -7.56 29.91 -22.09
CA SER A 132 -7.20 29.71 -23.49
C SER A 132 -7.24 31.07 -24.20
N PRO A 133 -6.63 31.24 -25.39
CA PRO A 133 -6.79 32.47 -26.16
C PRO A 133 -8.27 32.81 -26.39
N GLY A 134 -8.76 33.88 -25.77
CA GLY A 134 -10.17 34.31 -25.83
C GLY A 134 -11.13 33.69 -24.79
N ASN A 135 -10.65 32.90 -23.83
CA ASN A 135 -11.47 32.36 -22.73
C ASN A 135 -10.89 32.79 -21.37
N TYR A 136 -11.71 33.42 -20.52
CA TYR A 136 -11.26 34.04 -19.27
C TYR A 136 -12.04 33.53 -18.05
N SER A 137 -11.33 33.09 -17.02
CA SER A 137 -11.92 32.84 -15.69
C SER A 137 -11.93 34.12 -14.87
N TYR A 138 -13.05 34.39 -14.20
CA TYR A 138 -13.24 35.56 -13.34
C TYR A 138 -13.47 35.15 -11.89
N PHE A 139 -12.93 35.93 -10.96
CA PHE A 139 -13.11 35.74 -9.53
C PHE A 139 -13.47 37.08 -8.88
N ALA A 140 -14.47 37.06 -8.01
CA ALA A 140 -14.80 38.16 -7.10
C ALA A 140 -14.26 37.82 -5.71
N ASN A 141 -13.26 38.58 -5.24
CA ASN A 141 -12.41 38.24 -4.10
C ASN A 141 -11.86 36.80 -4.23
N ASN A 142 -12.25 35.89 -3.35
CA ASN A 142 -11.90 34.46 -3.40
C ASN A 142 -12.93 33.60 -4.17
N GLY A 143 -14.08 34.18 -4.52
CA GLY A 143 -15.22 33.48 -5.13
C GLY A 143 -15.12 33.38 -6.64
N MET A 144 -15.06 32.17 -7.18
CA MET A 144 -15.05 31.92 -8.62
C MET A 144 -16.44 32.16 -9.22
N LEU A 145 -16.52 32.91 -10.32
CA LEU A 145 -17.77 33.07 -11.08
C LEU A 145 -18.10 31.76 -11.80
N CYS A 146 -19.36 31.34 -11.76
CA CYS A 146 -19.82 30.09 -12.33
C CYS A 146 -19.81 30.10 -13.87
N ASN A 147 -19.27 29.02 -14.45
CA ASN A 147 -19.59 28.51 -15.80
C ASN A 147 -19.43 29.51 -16.98
N HIS A 148 -18.19 29.70 -17.44
CA HIS A 148 -17.87 30.53 -18.63
C HIS A 148 -18.57 30.05 -19.92
N ALA A 149 -18.93 28.77 -20.02
CA ALA A 149 -19.32 28.13 -21.27
C ALA A 149 -20.79 28.34 -21.73
N THR A 150 -21.71 28.83 -20.89
CA THR A 150 -23.16 28.78 -21.20
C THR A 150 -23.82 30.12 -21.53
N ASN A 151 -23.09 31.23 -21.58
CA ASN A 151 -23.63 32.58 -21.83
C ASN A 151 -24.74 33.07 -20.85
N GLU A 152 -24.95 32.38 -19.72
CA GLU A 152 -25.92 32.76 -18.67
C GLU A 152 -25.36 33.73 -17.62
N TRP A 153 -24.20 34.35 -17.88
CA TRP A 153 -23.34 34.93 -16.83
C TRP A 153 -23.92 36.17 -16.14
N ALA A 154 -24.84 36.92 -16.77
CA ALA A 154 -25.62 37.96 -16.12
C ALA A 154 -27.03 38.11 -16.71
N ILE A 155 -28.04 38.12 -15.83
CA ILE A 155 -29.35 38.66 -16.20
C ILE A 155 -29.32 40.17 -16.02
N ILE A 156 -29.49 40.88 -17.14
CA ILE A 156 -29.59 42.33 -17.20
C ILE A 156 -31.07 42.70 -16.99
N SER A 157 -31.41 43.17 -15.80
CA SER A 157 -32.73 43.78 -15.56
C SER A 157 -32.60 45.28 -15.40
N GLY A 158 -32.71 45.99 -16.52
CA GLY A 158 -32.62 47.46 -16.55
C GLY A 158 -31.27 47.95 -16.04
N GLN A 159 -31.24 48.46 -14.79
CA GLN A 159 -30.02 48.98 -14.17
C GLN A 159 -29.29 47.96 -13.26
N GLN A 160 -29.82 46.74 -13.12
CA GLN A 160 -29.29 45.72 -12.20
C GLN A 160 -28.61 44.55 -12.94
N TYR A 161 -27.49 44.06 -12.37
CA TYR A 161 -26.71 42.92 -12.85
C TYR A 161 -26.53 41.86 -11.76
N LEU A 162 -26.49 40.58 -12.14
CA LEU A 162 -26.38 39.44 -11.22
C LEU A 162 -25.42 38.38 -11.76
N PHE A 163 -24.31 38.16 -11.05
CA PHE A 163 -23.32 37.11 -11.34
C PHE A 163 -23.43 35.97 -10.32
N LYS A 164 -23.39 34.71 -10.77
CA LYS A 164 -23.43 33.53 -9.91
C LYS A 164 -22.02 33.19 -9.41
N ILE A 165 -21.82 32.99 -8.10
CA ILE A 165 -20.54 32.53 -7.51
C ILE A 165 -20.62 31.05 -7.15
N CYS A 166 -19.61 30.27 -7.57
CA CYS A 166 -19.51 28.83 -7.35
C CYS A 166 -18.63 28.44 -6.16
N THR A 167 -17.89 29.38 -5.54
CA THR A 167 -17.08 29.15 -4.33
C THR A 167 -17.21 30.30 -3.33
N PRO A 168 -16.80 30.13 -2.05
CA PRO A 168 -16.90 31.20 -1.06
C PRO A 168 -16.08 32.43 -1.41
N ILE A 169 -16.71 33.60 -1.32
CA ILE A 169 -16.12 34.92 -1.64
C ILE A 169 -14.98 35.32 -0.69
N GLY A 170 -14.90 34.72 0.50
CA GLY A 170 -13.88 34.96 1.52
C GLY A 170 -14.43 34.73 2.93
N HIS A 171 -13.69 35.13 3.96
CA HIS A 171 -14.23 35.21 5.32
C HIS A 171 -15.01 36.52 5.53
N ARG A 172 -15.79 36.58 6.62
CA ARG A 172 -16.51 37.79 7.06
C ARG A 172 -15.51 38.98 7.16
N PRO A 173 -15.72 40.13 6.50
CA PRO A 173 -14.77 41.24 6.53
C PRO A 173 -14.53 41.79 7.94
N TYR A 174 -13.32 42.27 8.21
CA TYR A 174 -12.99 43.06 9.39
C TYR A 174 -13.23 44.56 9.09
N PRO A 175 -13.80 45.38 10.00
CA PRO A 175 -14.37 46.67 9.65
C PRO A 175 -13.35 47.81 9.56
N GLY A 176 -12.07 47.58 9.82
CA GLY A 176 -10.98 48.57 9.80
C GLY A 176 -9.79 48.16 8.91
N THR A 177 -8.67 48.86 9.05
CA THR A 177 -7.42 48.60 8.30
C THR A 177 -6.60 47.47 8.92
N THR A 178 -5.54 47.00 8.24
CA THR A 178 -4.62 45.99 8.79
C THR A 178 -4.03 46.41 10.13
N LEU A 179 -3.65 47.69 10.31
CA LEU A 179 -3.10 48.17 11.59
C LEU A 179 -4.14 48.12 12.70
N SER A 180 -5.40 48.48 12.43
CA SER A 180 -6.44 48.40 13.44
C SER A 180 -6.81 46.95 13.74
N PHE A 181 -6.87 46.07 12.73
CA PHE A 181 -7.02 44.62 12.92
C PHE A 181 -5.93 44.05 13.85
N ILE A 182 -4.67 44.43 13.62
CA ILE A 182 -3.56 44.01 14.48
C ILE A 182 -3.75 44.59 15.90
N ARG A 183 -4.03 45.89 16.05
CA ARG A 183 -4.12 46.54 17.37
C ARG A 183 -5.44 46.36 18.12
N ASP A 184 -6.46 45.75 17.53
CA ASP A 184 -7.80 45.64 18.13
C ASP A 184 -7.78 44.86 19.46
N SER A 185 -8.19 45.51 20.54
CA SER A 185 -8.30 44.91 21.88
C SER A 185 -9.70 44.41 22.20
N ASP A 186 -10.70 44.72 21.36
CA ASP A 186 -12.10 44.37 21.63
C ASP A 186 -12.38 42.91 21.22
N LYS A 187 -12.48 42.04 22.22
CA LYS A 187 -12.81 40.62 22.00
C LYS A 187 -14.19 40.41 21.37
N THR A 188 -15.12 41.35 21.54
CA THR A 188 -16.46 41.25 20.93
C THR A 188 -16.42 41.40 19.41
N ALA A 189 -15.43 42.12 18.88
CA ALA A 189 -15.20 42.23 17.44
C ALA A 189 -14.91 40.87 16.77
N PHE A 190 -14.48 39.84 17.50
CA PHE A 190 -14.14 38.53 16.95
C PHE A 190 -15.17 37.42 17.24
N PHE A 191 -16.19 37.67 18.06
CA PHE A 191 -17.10 36.62 18.57
C PHE A 191 -17.84 35.82 17.49
N GLU A 192 -18.23 36.46 16.38
CA GLU A 192 -18.87 35.79 15.24
C GLU A 192 -17.94 35.53 14.04
N ARG A 193 -16.62 35.73 14.19
CA ARG A 193 -15.65 35.62 13.10
C ARG A 193 -14.83 34.31 13.24
N PRO A 194 -14.46 33.65 12.13
CA PRO A 194 -13.65 32.44 12.19
C PRO A 194 -12.17 32.71 12.54
N TYR A 195 -11.76 33.98 12.60
CA TYR A 195 -10.40 34.44 12.86
C TYR A 195 -10.35 35.42 14.03
N ASN A 196 -9.17 35.56 14.62
CA ASN A 196 -8.86 36.52 15.69
C ASN A 196 -7.46 37.13 15.46
N ASN A 197 -7.02 38.00 16.36
CA ASN A 197 -5.71 38.65 16.33
C ASN A 197 -4.85 38.35 17.59
N TYR A 198 -5.20 37.34 18.39
CA TYR A 198 -4.54 37.10 19.69
C TYR A 198 -3.06 36.77 19.50
N ASP A 199 -2.74 35.93 18.53
CA ASP A 199 -1.38 35.45 18.24
C ASP A 199 -0.51 36.47 17.47
N LEU A 200 -0.84 37.76 17.50
CA LEU A 200 -0.11 38.84 16.82
C LEU A 200 0.54 39.84 17.81
N THR A 201 0.80 39.48 19.07
CA THR A 201 1.38 40.40 20.08
C THR A 201 2.83 40.77 19.77
N GLU A 202 3.67 39.83 19.34
CA GLU A 202 5.03 40.14 18.92
C GLU A 202 5.04 41.04 17.67
N LEU A 203 4.08 40.85 16.75
CA LEU A 203 3.92 41.72 15.58
C LEU A 203 3.53 43.16 15.96
N ARG A 204 2.66 43.34 16.98
CA ARG A 204 2.33 44.67 17.53
C ARG A 204 3.59 45.38 18.02
N ASP A 205 4.38 44.71 18.85
CA ASP A 205 5.63 45.22 19.41
C ASP A 205 6.67 45.57 18.32
N VAL A 206 6.81 44.74 17.28
CA VAL A 206 7.68 45.05 16.12
C VAL A 206 7.17 46.28 15.34
N LEU A 207 5.87 46.43 15.15
CA LEU A 207 5.26 47.61 14.49
C LEU A 207 5.31 48.87 15.36
N ASP A 208 5.22 48.74 16.68
CA ASP A 208 5.35 49.87 17.63
C ASP A 208 6.77 50.43 17.64
N ARG A 209 7.80 49.59 17.36
CA ARG A 209 9.17 50.05 17.09
C ARG A 209 9.38 50.71 15.72
N SER A 210 8.46 50.51 14.77
CA SER A 210 8.53 51.04 13.40
C SER A 210 7.26 51.84 13.03
N PRO A 211 6.96 52.93 13.78
CA PRO A 211 5.67 53.62 13.69
C PRO A 211 5.42 54.30 12.34
N ASP A 212 6.49 54.67 11.63
CA ASP A 212 6.46 55.23 10.27
C ASP A 212 5.83 54.25 9.27
N ILE A 213 6.31 53.01 9.24
CA ILE A 213 5.81 51.93 8.37
C ILE A 213 4.43 51.48 8.82
N ALA A 214 4.24 51.31 10.13
CA ALA A 214 2.98 50.87 10.71
C ALA A 214 1.83 51.79 10.30
N LEU A 215 2.01 53.12 10.42
CA LEU A 215 0.98 54.07 9.99
C LEU A 215 0.87 54.17 8.46
N ALA A 216 1.99 54.29 7.75
CA ALA A 216 1.98 54.53 6.30
C ALA A 216 1.43 53.35 5.49
N ILE A 217 1.76 52.11 5.85
CA ILE A 217 1.46 50.92 5.03
C ILE A 217 0.32 50.11 5.65
N PHE A 218 0.38 49.80 6.94
CA PHE A 218 -0.65 49.00 7.59
C PHE A 218 -1.88 49.84 7.96
N GLY A 219 -1.70 51.14 8.24
CA GLY A 219 -2.74 52.03 8.76
C GLY A 219 -3.49 52.88 7.72
N SER A 220 -2.89 53.20 6.57
CA SER A 220 -3.50 54.07 5.55
C SER A 220 -4.27 53.28 4.49
N SER A 221 -5.48 53.74 4.16
CA SER A 221 -6.31 53.23 3.05
C SER A 221 -6.53 54.26 1.92
N ALA A 222 -6.18 55.54 2.15
CA ALA A 222 -6.58 56.65 1.29
C ALA A 222 -5.47 57.16 0.34
N TRP A 223 -4.20 56.86 0.60
CA TRP A 223 -3.06 57.47 -0.13
C TRP A 223 -2.05 56.48 -0.73
N ASN A 224 -1.99 55.21 -0.30
CA ASN A 224 -0.90 54.28 -0.67
C ASN A 224 -1.34 53.01 -1.45
N GLY A 225 -2.63 52.87 -1.77
CA GLY A 225 -3.17 51.71 -2.52
C GLY A 225 -3.43 50.47 -1.67
N PHE A 226 -3.65 49.33 -2.34
CA PHE A 226 -4.13 48.09 -1.71
C PHE A 226 -3.09 46.96 -1.74
N HIS A 227 -2.99 46.22 -0.63
CA HIS A 227 -1.91 45.24 -0.44
C HIS A 227 -2.41 43.87 0.03
N THR A 228 -1.53 42.87 -0.11
CA THR A 228 -1.63 41.59 0.58
C THR A 228 -0.66 41.61 1.75
N PHE A 229 -1.16 41.36 2.94
CA PHE A 229 -0.40 41.35 4.17
C PHE A 229 -0.26 39.92 4.69
N PHE A 230 0.96 39.41 4.76
CA PHE A 230 1.27 38.14 5.38
C PHE A 230 1.69 38.40 6.84
N LEU A 231 0.84 38.06 7.81
CA LEU A 231 1.03 38.41 9.21
C LEU A 231 1.60 37.21 10.00
N PRO A 232 2.88 37.23 10.41
CA PRO A 232 3.47 36.16 11.20
C PRO A 232 2.91 36.10 12.63
N THR A 233 2.68 34.89 13.13
CA THR A 233 2.22 34.64 14.50
C THR A 233 3.35 34.82 15.53
N ASN A 234 2.97 34.91 16.81
CA ASN A 234 3.90 34.87 17.95
C ASN A 234 4.85 33.65 17.90
N GLU A 235 4.34 32.49 17.48
CA GLU A 235 5.14 31.28 17.29
C GLU A 235 6.19 31.46 16.18
N ALA A 236 5.83 32.12 15.08
CA ALA A 236 6.78 32.48 14.01
C ALA A 236 7.93 33.35 14.53
N PHE A 237 7.63 34.36 15.36
CA PHE A 237 8.65 35.22 15.97
C PHE A 237 9.51 34.50 17.00
N SER A 238 8.96 33.53 17.74
CA SER A 238 9.72 32.76 18.75
C SER A 238 10.87 31.92 18.15
N LYS A 239 10.80 31.60 16.85
CA LYS A 239 11.86 30.90 16.09
C LYS A 239 13.09 31.79 15.83
N ILE A 240 12.98 33.11 16.01
CA ILE A 240 14.06 34.06 15.72
C ILE A 240 14.90 34.29 16.97
N VAL A 241 16.10 33.72 16.98
CA VAL A 241 17.08 33.87 18.07
C VAL A 241 17.63 35.29 18.15
N ASP A 242 17.95 35.92 17.01
CA ASP A 242 18.46 37.29 16.96
C ASP A 242 17.38 38.28 16.56
N ARG A 243 16.75 38.90 17.57
CA ARG A 243 15.71 39.92 17.39
C ARG A 243 16.21 41.18 16.66
N ASN A 244 17.51 41.43 16.54
CA ASN A 244 18.03 42.58 15.78
C ASN A 244 17.85 42.43 14.27
N ARG A 245 17.59 41.19 13.78
CA ARG A 245 17.25 40.92 12.37
C ARG A 245 15.82 41.34 12.01
N LEU A 246 14.97 41.59 13.00
CA LEU A 246 13.60 42.07 12.81
C LEU A 246 13.59 43.59 12.60
N ASP A 247 13.96 43.98 11.38
CA ASP A 247 14.02 45.37 10.94
C ASP A 247 12.83 45.76 10.05
N ARG A 248 12.85 47.03 9.64
CA ARG A 248 12.01 47.63 8.61
C ARG A 248 11.93 46.81 7.32
N GLU A 249 13.04 46.22 6.89
CA GLU A 249 13.19 45.57 5.60
C GLU A 249 12.43 44.24 5.58
N VAL A 250 12.49 43.50 6.70
CA VAL A 250 11.74 42.26 6.92
C VAL A 250 10.24 42.53 6.98
N LEU A 251 9.79 43.59 7.68
CA LEU A 251 8.37 43.98 7.65
C LEU A 251 7.87 44.27 6.22
N LEU A 252 8.68 44.94 5.40
CA LEU A 252 8.33 45.25 4.01
C LEU A 252 8.35 44.01 3.10
N ALA A 253 9.09 42.96 3.44
CA ALA A 253 9.05 41.67 2.75
C ALA A 253 7.74 40.90 2.97
N HIS A 254 6.99 41.22 4.04
CA HIS A 254 5.69 40.59 4.35
C HIS A 254 4.49 41.23 3.62
N VAL A 255 4.72 42.26 2.81
CA VAL A 255 3.66 43.02 2.14
C VAL A 255 3.93 43.09 0.62
N THR A 256 2.94 42.74 -0.19
CA THR A 256 3.03 42.84 -1.66
C THR A 256 3.01 44.30 -2.12
N GLY A 257 3.60 44.56 -3.31
CA GLY A 257 3.58 45.87 -3.95
C GLY A 257 2.18 46.48 -4.12
N ILE A 258 2.14 47.78 -4.45
CA ILE A 258 0.92 48.58 -4.56
C ILE A 258 -0.08 47.94 -5.54
N ASN A 259 -1.35 47.87 -5.12
CA ASN A 259 -2.47 47.30 -5.88
C ASN A 259 -2.27 45.83 -6.28
N ARG A 260 -1.72 45.01 -5.37
CA ARG A 260 -1.57 43.55 -5.52
C ARG A 260 -2.27 42.82 -4.39
N VAL A 261 -3.57 42.55 -4.54
CA VAL A 261 -4.39 41.84 -3.55
C VAL A 261 -4.59 40.39 -3.98
N LEU A 262 -4.13 39.45 -3.16
CA LEU A 262 -4.01 38.03 -3.53
C LEU A 262 -4.95 37.16 -2.68
N PHE A 263 -6.14 36.85 -3.20
CA PHE A 263 -7.01 35.82 -2.61
C PHE A 263 -6.58 34.43 -3.04
N THR A 264 -6.71 33.41 -2.19
CA THR A 264 -6.09 32.10 -2.43
C THR A 264 -6.60 31.37 -3.66
N TYR A 265 -7.92 31.29 -3.83
CA TYR A 265 -8.56 30.41 -4.81
C TYR A 265 -8.33 30.84 -6.28
N PRO A 266 -8.35 32.15 -6.64
CA PRO A 266 -7.99 32.60 -7.99
C PRO A 266 -6.63 32.08 -8.48
N TRP A 267 -5.56 32.20 -7.69
CA TRP A 267 -4.20 31.81 -8.11
C TRP A 267 -3.99 30.29 -8.17
N LEU A 268 -4.77 29.51 -7.41
CA LEU A 268 -4.76 28.05 -7.49
C LEU A 268 -5.37 27.52 -8.79
N TYR A 269 -6.12 28.35 -9.53
CA TYR A 269 -6.83 27.95 -10.73
C TYR A 269 -5.93 27.78 -11.96
N ASP A 270 -4.98 28.71 -12.16
CA ASP A 270 -4.05 28.72 -13.31
C ASP A 270 -2.97 27.61 -13.20
N ARG A 271 -2.81 27.00 -12.02
CA ARG A 271 -1.78 25.99 -11.68
C ARG A 271 -0.32 26.43 -11.92
N GLY A 272 -0.09 27.72 -12.21
CA GLY A 272 1.23 28.31 -12.40
C GLY A 272 1.78 28.93 -11.12
N ILE A 273 3.11 29.09 -11.07
CA ILE A 273 3.79 29.82 -9.98
C ILE A 273 3.82 31.30 -10.35
N HIS A 274 3.00 32.11 -9.68
CA HIS A 274 2.99 33.56 -9.88
C HIS A 274 3.88 34.25 -8.85
N TYR A 275 4.85 35.02 -9.34
CA TYR A 275 5.75 35.83 -8.51
C TYR A 275 5.26 37.27 -8.41
N TYR A 276 5.35 37.85 -7.22
CA TYR A 276 4.98 39.24 -6.93
C TYR A 276 6.14 39.96 -6.23
N PRO A 277 6.44 41.22 -6.59
CA PRO A 277 7.36 42.04 -5.82
C PRO A 277 6.73 42.41 -4.47
N SER A 278 7.55 42.43 -3.43
CA SER A 278 7.19 43.04 -2.14
C SER A 278 7.35 44.57 -2.22
N ILE A 279 6.73 45.31 -1.28
CA ILE A 279 6.85 46.79 -1.24
C ILE A 279 8.31 47.23 -1.18
N ARG A 280 9.18 46.44 -0.52
CA ARG A 280 10.58 46.82 -0.33
C ARG A 280 11.31 47.12 -1.65
N PHE A 281 10.93 46.47 -2.75
CA PHE A 281 11.62 46.58 -4.03
C PHE A 281 10.77 47.25 -5.13
N SER A 282 9.52 47.64 -4.86
CA SER A 282 8.63 48.24 -5.86
C SER A 282 8.88 49.73 -6.14
N ALA A 283 9.93 50.34 -5.56
CA ALA A 283 10.20 51.77 -5.68
C ALA A 283 11.03 52.16 -6.92
N ASN A 284 11.75 51.22 -7.54
CA ASN A 284 12.54 51.47 -8.75
C ASN A 284 12.07 50.57 -9.91
N VAL A 285 11.83 51.19 -11.05
CA VAL A 285 11.27 50.60 -12.26
C VAL A 285 12.28 49.67 -12.95
N ILE A 286 12.01 48.36 -12.95
CA ILE A 286 12.23 47.35 -14.01
C ILE A 286 11.50 46.07 -13.52
N GLU A 287 10.53 45.55 -14.27
CA GLU A 287 9.62 44.50 -13.78
C GLU A 287 10.22 43.09 -13.67
N ASP A 288 11.44 42.86 -14.17
CA ASP A 288 12.00 41.50 -14.33
C ASP A 288 13.10 41.12 -13.30
N ASN A 289 13.68 42.09 -12.59
CA ASN A 289 14.94 41.90 -11.84
C ASN A 289 14.78 41.95 -10.31
N TYR A 290 13.73 41.31 -9.78
CA TYR A 290 13.46 41.26 -8.33
C TYR A 290 14.21 40.13 -7.62
N ASP A 291 15.11 40.51 -6.71
CA ASP A 291 15.89 39.62 -5.84
C ASP A 291 15.09 38.91 -4.75
N LEU A 292 13.92 39.44 -4.36
CA LEU A 292 13.00 38.82 -3.40
C LEU A 292 11.59 38.76 -4.00
N ARG A 293 11.07 37.55 -4.18
CA ARG A 293 9.77 37.29 -4.81
C ARG A 293 8.81 36.62 -3.83
N LEU A 294 7.60 37.15 -3.71
CA LEU A 294 6.50 36.50 -3.00
C LEU A 294 5.71 35.63 -3.99
N CYS A 295 5.46 34.37 -3.64
CA CYS A 295 4.48 33.53 -4.35
C CYS A 295 3.62 32.73 -3.38
N MET A 296 2.46 32.27 -3.85
CA MET A 296 1.56 31.40 -3.10
C MET A 296 1.56 30.03 -3.77
N ARG A 297 1.88 28.97 -3.03
CA ARG A 297 2.02 27.61 -3.56
C ARG A 297 1.17 26.63 -2.73
N ASN A 298 0.44 25.73 -3.40
CA ASN A 298 -0.25 24.63 -2.73
C ASN A 298 0.60 23.36 -2.71
N ILE A 299 0.51 22.61 -1.62
CA ILE A 299 1.02 21.24 -1.54
C ILE A 299 -0.15 20.36 -1.11
N THR A 300 -0.56 19.46 -2.01
CA THR A 300 -1.61 18.48 -1.72
C THR A 300 -1.01 17.27 -1.02
N ASP A 301 -1.53 16.92 0.15
CA ASP A 301 -1.30 15.61 0.76
C ASP A 301 -2.11 14.57 -0.02
N HIS A 302 -1.40 13.68 -0.73
CA HIS A 302 -2.01 12.61 -1.52
C HIS A 302 -2.76 11.56 -0.68
N ARG A 303 -2.50 11.45 0.62
CA ARG A 303 -3.11 10.46 1.53
C ARG A 303 -4.42 10.96 2.14
N THR A 304 -4.51 12.25 2.46
CA THR A 304 -5.73 12.86 3.03
C THR A 304 -6.56 13.67 2.03
N GLY A 305 -6.01 13.96 0.85
CA GLY A 305 -6.62 14.88 -0.13
C GLY A 305 -6.62 16.34 0.32
N ARG A 306 -6.07 16.64 1.50
CA ARG A 306 -5.99 18.00 2.07
C ARG A 306 -4.86 18.76 1.40
N TRP A 307 -5.13 19.98 0.96
CA TRP A 307 -4.12 20.89 0.45
C TRP A 307 -3.73 21.88 1.54
N ASP A 308 -2.43 22.00 1.77
CA ASP A 308 -1.84 23.10 2.54
C ASP A 308 -1.41 24.20 1.59
N LEU A 309 -1.54 25.45 2.02
CA LEU A 309 -1.17 26.63 1.25
C LEU A 309 -0.01 27.35 1.94
N TYR A 310 0.99 27.74 1.15
CA TYR A 310 2.19 28.40 1.64
C TYR A 310 2.36 29.75 0.96
N ALA A 311 2.72 30.77 1.75
CA ALA A 311 3.37 31.97 1.27
C ALA A 311 4.88 31.70 1.23
N VAL A 312 5.53 32.02 0.12
CA VAL A 312 6.94 31.72 -0.10
C VAL A 312 7.67 33.01 -0.49
N SER A 313 8.72 33.34 0.27
CA SER A 313 9.63 34.45 -0.02
C SER A 313 10.92 33.86 -0.57
N GLU A 314 11.12 33.98 -1.88
CA GLU A 314 12.23 33.38 -2.61
C GLU A 314 13.29 34.42 -2.99
N VAL A 315 14.55 34.12 -2.67
CA VAL A 315 15.70 35.01 -2.83
C VAL A 315 16.77 34.39 -3.73
N TYR A 316 17.10 35.06 -4.84
CA TYR A 316 18.05 34.53 -5.83
C TYR A 316 19.47 35.05 -5.69
N GLU A 317 19.65 36.29 -5.24
CA GLU A 317 20.98 36.85 -4.95
C GLU A 317 21.07 37.26 -3.48
N ARG A 318 22.28 37.14 -2.90
CA ARG A 318 22.49 37.46 -1.49
C ARG A 318 22.45 38.98 -1.32
N TYR A 319 21.38 39.49 -0.70
CA TYR A 319 21.17 40.93 -0.52
C TYR A 319 21.05 41.30 0.96
N GLY A 320 22.01 42.07 1.48
CA GLY A 320 22.03 42.50 2.88
C GLY A 320 21.99 41.31 3.85
N GLN A 321 20.94 41.25 4.68
CA GLN A 321 20.70 40.16 5.63
C GLN A 321 19.88 38.97 5.06
N PHE A 322 19.39 39.09 3.83
CA PHE A 322 18.69 38.02 3.12
C PHE A 322 19.72 37.10 2.42
N ARG A 323 19.57 35.79 2.61
CA ARG A 323 20.40 34.76 1.98
C ARG A 323 19.64 34.10 0.83
N ARG A 324 20.37 33.46 -0.08
CA ARG A 324 19.80 32.69 -1.21
C ARG A 324 18.88 31.57 -0.72
N GLY A 325 17.85 31.27 -1.52
CA GLY A 325 16.85 30.25 -1.26
C GLY A 325 15.47 30.84 -0.91
N ALA A 326 14.52 29.95 -0.59
CA ALA A 326 13.14 30.25 -0.30
C ALA A 326 12.79 29.99 1.17
N VAL A 327 12.22 31.00 1.83
CA VAL A 327 11.56 30.85 3.14
C VAL A 327 10.09 30.56 2.89
N TRP A 328 9.65 29.37 3.27
CA TRP A 328 8.25 28.94 3.16
C TRP A 328 7.55 29.16 4.51
N ALA A 329 6.35 29.73 4.46
CA ALA A 329 5.47 29.97 5.61
C ALA A 329 4.08 29.43 5.28
N LYS A 330 3.54 28.54 6.10
CA LYS A 330 2.20 28.00 5.94
C LYS A 330 1.17 29.07 6.27
N ILE A 331 0.17 29.22 5.42
CA ILE A 331 -0.96 30.12 5.66
C ILE A 331 -1.94 29.41 6.60
N VAL A 332 -1.89 29.80 7.88
CA VAL A 332 -2.74 29.27 8.96
C VAL A 332 -4.18 29.74 8.81
N MET A 333 -4.37 31.01 8.45
CA MET A 333 -5.69 31.60 8.19
C MET A 333 -5.66 32.50 6.95
N PRO A 334 -6.25 32.06 5.82
CA PRO A 334 -6.25 32.83 4.57
C PRO A 334 -7.42 33.81 4.45
N ASN A 335 -7.34 34.72 3.49
CA ASN A 335 -8.47 35.49 2.94
C ASN A 335 -9.27 36.31 3.97
N ILE A 336 -8.61 36.97 4.92
CA ILE A 336 -9.24 37.92 5.84
C ILE A 336 -9.34 39.29 5.15
N PRO A 337 -10.54 39.79 4.77
CA PRO A 337 -10.66 41.08 4.08
C PRO A 337 -10.57 42.24 5.08
N VAL A 338 -9.79 43.27 4.75
CA VAL A 338 -9.60 44.51 5.53
C VAL A 338 -9.76 45.74 4.61
N GLN A 339 -9.94 46.93 5.19
CA GLN A 339 -10.21 48.15 4.40
C GLN A 339 -9.13 48.50 3.36
N ASN A 340 -7.86 48.17 3.61
CA ASN A 340 -6.71 48.45 2.74
C ASN A 340 -6.13 47.19 2.04
N GLY A 341 -6.87 46.08 1.98
CA GLY A 341 -6.42 44.89 1.27
C GLY A 341 -6.92 43.56 1.80
N VAL A 342 -6.05 42.55 1.79
CA VAL A 342 -6.31 41.21 2.34
C VAL A 342 -5.19 40.77 3.28
N VAL A 343 -5.56 40.10 4.36
CA VAL A 343 -4.67 39.53 5.37
C VAL A 343 -4.65 38.01 5.26
N HIS A 344 -3.46 37.44 5.36
CA HIS A 344 -3.21 36.01 5.55
C HIS A 344 -2.32 35.84 6.79
N ILE A 345 -2.73 35.04 7.78
CA ILE A 345 -1.92 34.75 8.97
C ILE A 345 -0.98 33.58 8.65
N ILE A 346 0.31 33.70 8.98
CA ILE A 346 1.36 32.73 8.63
C ILE A 346 2.18 32.24 9.83
N ASP A 347 2.73 31.03 9.74
CA ASP A 347 3.45 30.33 10.85
C ASP A 347 4.98 30.52 10.87
N ASN A 348 5.52 31.32 9.95
CA ASN A 348 6.96 31.57 9.81
C ASN A 348 7.21 33.02 9.35
N VAL A 349 8.41 33.56 9.60
CA VAL A 349 8.76 34.95 9.24
C VAL A 349 9.47 34.97 7.89
N LEU A 350 8.82 35.54 6.88
CA LEU A 350 9.32 35.60 5.51
C LEU A 350 10.66 36.36 5.41
N GLY A 351 11.57 35.84 4.59
CA GLY A 351 12.90 36.40 4.33
C GLY A 351 13.96 36.12 5.40
N ILE A 352 13.59 35.82 6.65
CA ILE A 352 14.56 35.42 7.67
C ILE A 352 14.75 33.90 7.65
N ILE A 353 15.99 33.47 7.38
CA ILE A 353 16.41 32.09 7.64
C ILE A 353 16.77 31.94 9.13
N THR A 354 16.04 31.06 9.83
CA THR A 354 16.19 30.71 11.25
C THR A 354 16.78 29.31 11.47
N ASN A 355 16.31 28.31 10.72
CA ASN A 355 16.57 26.90 11.00
C ASN A 355 17.79 26.35 10.24
N THR A 356 18.52 25.44 10.87
CA THR A 356 19.49 24.55 10.20
C THR A 356 18.78 23.42 9.46
N ILE A 357 19.49 22.71 8.57
CA ILE A 357 18.93 21.56 7.84
C ILE A 357 18.41 20.49 8.81
N ASP A 358 19.13 20.19 9.89
CA ASP A 358 18.70 19.19 10.89
C ASP A 358 17.39 19.62 11.59
N GLN A 359 17.25 20.92 11.91
CA GLN A 359 16.02 21.48 12.49
C GLN A 359 14.84 21.47 11.51
N LEU A 360 15.04 21.88 10.23
CA LEU A 360 14.00 21.85 9.20
C LEU A 360 13.44 20.43 9.00
N ILE A 361 14.31 19.42 9.00
CA ILE A 361 13.89 18.02 8.88
C ILE A 361 13.16 17.58 10.17
N MET A 362 13.66 17.94 11.36
CA MET A 362 13.04 17.57 12.64
C MET A 362 11.66 18.18 12.88
N GLU A 363 11.44 19.43 12.49
CA GLU A 363 10.14 20.10 12.60
C GLU A 363 9.14 19.60 11.55
N ASN A 364 9.62 18.99 10.45
CA ASN A 364 8.76 18.50 9.40
C ASN A 364 8.22 17.08 9.69
N HIS A 365 6.94 17.01 10.06
CA HIS A 365 6.21 15.77 10.29
C HIS A 365 6.25 14.76 9.11
N ARG A 366 6.48 15.23 7.87
CA ARG A 366 6.64 14.39 6.68
C ARG A 366 8.04 13.81 6.49
N CYS A 367 8.99 14.08 7.39
CA CYS A 367 10.34 13.53 7.35
C CYS A 367 10.67 12.59 8.52
N THR A 368 9.67 12.15 9.30
CA THR A 368 9.89 11.30 10.48
C THR A 368 10.61 9.99 10.18
N THR A 369 10.38 9.37 9.01
CA THR A 369 11.14 8.17 8.57
C THR A 369 12.58 8.52 8.21
N LEU A 370 12.81 9.65 7.54
CA LEU A 370 14.17 10.14 7.23
C LEU A 370 14.97 10.45 8.51
N ILE A 371 14.36 11.11 9.50
CA ILE A 371 14.99 11.37 10.82
C ILE A 371 15.42 10.06 11.47
N ARG A 372 14.57 9.01 11.41
CA ARG A 372 14.89 7.69 11.96
C ARG A 372 16.17 7.13 11.32
N TYR A 373 16.31 7.23 10.00
CA TYR A 373 17.46 6.67 9.27
C TYR A 373 18.74 7.49 9.44
N VAL A 374 18.65 8.82 9.37
CA VAL A 374 19.76 9.74 9.74
C VAL A 374 20.17 9.53 11.21
N SER A 375 19.22 9.17 12.08
CA SER A 375 19.51 8.91 13.49
C SER A 375 20.27 7.62 13.72
N MET A 376 20.05 6.57 12.90
CA MET A 376 20.68 5.25 13.03
C MET A 376 22.14 5.20 12.55
N ILE A 377 22.51 6.00 11.54
CA ILE A 377 23.85 6.00 10.94
C ILE A 377 24.87 6.83 11.75
N GLY A 378 24.43 7.80 12.55
CA GLY A 378 25.28 8.53 13.49
C GLY A 378 25.97 9.78 12.91
N GLN A 379 27.01 10.26 13.60
CA GLN A 379 27.56 11.62 13.46
C GLN A 379 28.04 11.99 12.04
N ILE A 380 28.50 11.03 11.23
CA ILE A 380 29.12 11.28 9.92
C ILE A 380 28.20 12.11 9.00
N VAL A 381 26.92 11.73 8.91
CA VAL A 381 25.93 12.44 8.08
C VAL A 381 25.44 13.71 8.79
N ARG A 382 25.19 13.64 10.11
CA ARG A 382 24.69 14.78 10.89
C ARG A 382 25.65 15.97 10.92
N ASN A 383 26.97 15.74 10.81
CA ASN A 383 27.96 16.80 10.75
C ASN A 383 27.67 17.79 9.60
N TYR A 384 27.24 17.30 8.42
CA TYR A 384 26.84 18.15 7.29
C TYR A 384 25.53 18.93 7.53
N PHE A 385 24.62 18.39 8.35
CA PHE A 385 23.36 19.05 8.69
C PHE A 385 23.48 20.05 9.85
N SER A 386 24.60 20.03 10.57
CA SER A 386 24.94 21.00 11.61
C SER A 386 25.36 22.36 11.03
N ALA A 387 25.23 23.44 11.82
CA ALA A 387 25.72 24.78 11.44
C ALA A 387 27.24 24.83 11.18
N THR A 388 28.00 23.86 11.70
CA THR A 388 29.45 23.70 11.49
C THR A 388 29.82 22.87 10.25
N GLY A 389 28.84 22.32 9.52
CA GLY A 389 29.05 21.35 8.44
C GLY A 389 29.51 21.91 7.08
N GLY A 390 29.66 23.23 6.96
CA GLY A 390 29.79 23.90 5.66
C GLY A 390 28.44 24.06 4.94
N MET A 391 28.45 24.63 3.73
CA MET A 391 27.23 24.78 2.92
C MET A 391 26.94 23.50 2.13
N VAL A 392 25.71 22.99 2.20
CA VAL A 392 25.30 21.80 1.43
C VAL A 392 23.95 21.99 0.74
N THR A 393 23.72 21.29 -0.37
CA THR A 393 22.36 21.05 -0.89
C THR A 393 21.93 19.64 -0.51
N PHE A 394 20.79 19.51 0.14
CA PHE A 394 20.25 18.22 0.58
C PHE A 394 18.91 17.90 -0.11
N PHE A 395 18.83 16.72 -0.72
CA PHE A 395 17.59 16.18 -1.28
C PHE A 395 16.89 15.34 -0.20
N ALA A 396 15.85 15.88 0.43
CA ALA A 396 15.18 15.27 1.57
C ALA A 396 13.95 14.44 1.13
N PRO A 397 13.98 13.10 1.13
CA PRO A 397 12.79 12.30 0.87
C PRO A 397 11.74 12.45 1.97
N TYR A 398 10.48 12.65 1.58
CA TYR A 398 9.34 12.55 2.51
C TYR A 398 9.01 11.10 2.88
N ASN A 399 8.18 10.88 3.91
CA ASN A 399 7.74 9.57 4.37
C ASN A 399 7.12 8.73 3.24
N GLU A 400 6.35 9.33 2.34
CA GLU A 400 5.73 8.63 1.20
C GLU A 400 6.76 8.15 0.17
N ALA A 401 8.00 8.66 0.21
CA ALA A 401 9.12 8.11 -0.56
C ALA A 401 9.56 6.75 -0.04
N PHE A 402 9.50 6.56 1.29
CA PHE A 402 9.86 5.31 1.97
C PHE A 402 8.71 4.29 1.90
N GLU A 403 7.46 4.73 2.04
CA GLU A 403 6.26 3.87 1.87
C GLU A 403 6.16 3.22 0.48
N ARG A 404 6.86 3.76 -0.53
CA ARG A 404 6.96 3.20 -1.89
C ARG A 404 8.07 2.15 -2.05
N ILE A 405 8.91 1.95 -1.04
CA ILE A 405 9.97 0.94 -1.06
C ILE A 405 9.35 -0.43 -0.71
N PRO A 406 9.57 -1.49 -1.50
CA PRO A 406 9.13 -2.83 -1.14
C PRO A 406 9.72 -3.29 0.21
N GLU A 407 8.90 -3.92 1.05
CA GLU A 407 9.25 -4.23 2.45
C GLU A 407 10.55 -5.05 2.61
N TYR A 408 10.89 -5.93 1.66
CA TYR A 408 12.15 -6.68 1.66
C TYR A 408 13.38 -5.78 1.39
N ILE A 409 13.24 -4.75 0.54
CA ILE A 409 14.30 -3.77 0.29
C ILE A 409 14.47 -2.88 1.52
N GLU A 410 13.37 -2.46 2.16
CA GLU A 410 13.42 -1.67 3.39
C GLU A 410 14.08 -2.47 4.53
N ARG A 411 13.72 -3.75 4.72
CA ARG A 411 14.40 -4.66 5.67
C ARG A 411 15.90 -4.77 5.38
N ARG A 412 16.31 -4.91 4.11
CA ARG A 412 17.72 -4.95 3.72
C ARG A 412 18.43 -3.63 4.01
N LEU A 413 17.81 -2.50 3.71
CA LEU A 413 18.35 -1.15 3.95
C LEU A 413 18.53 -0.88 5.45
N LEU A 414 17.67 -1.43 6.31
CA LEU A 414 17.78 -1.35 7.76
C LEU A 414 18.86 -2.27 8.35
N ARG A 415 19.14 -3.43 7.72
CA ARG A 415 20.19 -4.39 8.12
C ARG A 415 21.58 -3.90 7.66
N ASP A 416 21.71 -3.45 6.41
CA ASP A 416 22.97 -3.00 5.81
C ASP A 416 23.22 -1.50 6.04
N ARG A 417 23.94 -1.20 7.14
CA ARG A 417 24.34 0.17 7.47
C ARG A 417 25.27 0.81 6.43
N VAL A 418 26.11 0.04 5.74
CA VAL A 418 27.06 0.55 4.76
C VAL A 418 26.32 1.01 3.51
N TRP A 419 25.32 0.25 3.09
CA TRP A 419 24.43 0.65 2.00
C TRP A 419 23.57 1.85 2.38
N LEU A 420 22.95 1.87 3.57
CA LEU A 420 22.19 3.03 4.04
C LEU A 420 23.04 4.30 4.17
N GLU A 421 24.29 4.22 4.62
CA GLU A 421 25.21 5.37 4.64
C GLU A 421 25.50 5.89 3.22
N LYS A 422 25.76 5.01 2.25
CA LYS A 422 25.94 5.40 0.83
C LYS A 422 24.69 6.08 0.27
N ILE A 423 23.50 5.52 0.55
CA ILE A 423 22.23 6.11 0.13
C ILE A 423 22.05 7.51 0.74
N LEU A 424 22.32 7.71 2.04
CA LEU A 424 22.22 9.05 2.65
C LEU A 424 23.26 10.04 2.07
N LYS A 425 24.48 9.60 1.75
CA LYS A 425 25.51 10.42 1.10
C LYS A 425 25.12 10.85 -0.32
N LEU A 426 24.47 9.97 -1.09
CA LEU A 426 23.95 10.26 -2.43
C LEU A 426 22.93 11.41 -2.44
N HIS A 427 22.23 11.66 -1.34
CA HIS A 427 21.27 12.75 -1.22
C HIS A 427 21.92 14.12 -0.87
N ILE A 428 23.23 14.17 -0.63
CA ILE A 428 23.94 15.39 -0.19
C ILE A 428 24.95 15.84 -1.25
N VAL A 429 24.86 17.10 -1.65
CA VAL A 429 25.81 17.79 -2.53
C VAL A 429 26.63 18.77 -1.67
N PRO A 430 27.95 18.55 -1.50
CA PRO A 430 28.78 19.39 -0.64
C PRO A 430 29.20 20.70 -1.32
N ASN A 431 29.42 21.74 -0.52
CA ASN A 431 29.99 23.04 -0.91
C ASN A 431 29.26 23.78 -2.04
N LYS A 432 27.96 23.52 -2.24
CA LYS A 432 27.13 24.20 -3.23
C LYS A 432 25.71 24.43 -2.70
N GLU A 433 25.18 25.62 -2.91
CA GLU A 433 23.78 26.02 -2.69
C GLU A 433 23.03 26.01 -4.03
N LEU A 434 22.67 24.83 -4.54
CA LEU A 434 22.03 24.67 -5.85
C LEU A 434 20.56 25.09 -5.77
N THR A 435 20.21 26.19 -6.45
CA THR A 435 18.81 26.65 -6.59
C THR A 435 18.15 26.08 -7.85
N SER A 436 16.83 26.02 -7.90
CA SER A 436 16.09 25.47 -9.05
C SER A 436 16.25 26.28 -10.34
N ASN A 437 16.59 27.57 -10.28
CA ASN A 437 16.96 28.35 -11.46
C ASN A 437 18.33 27.96 -12.04
N GLU A 438 19.24 27.42 -11.22
CA GLU A 438 20.52 26.86 -11.68
C GLU A 438 20.33 25.44 -12.26
N ILE A 439 19.15 24.82 -12.13
CA ILE A 439 18.87 23.46 -12.62
C ILE A 439 18.49 23.50 -14.11
N SER A 440 19.34 22.89 -14.93
CA SER A 440 19.11 22.65 -16.37
C SER A 440 19.31 21.17 -16.73
N ASN A 441 18.88 20.76 -17.93
CA ASN A 441 19.09 19.40 -18.43
C ASN A 441 20.57 19.02 -18.61
N GLU A 442 21.49 20.00 -18.56
CA GLU A 442 22.93 19.80 -18.67
C GLU A 442 23.63 19.84 -17.30
N THR A 443 22.90 20.19 -16.23
CA THR A 443 23.51 20.28 -14.90
C THR A 443 23.78 18.90 -14.30
N VAL A 444 25.03 18.74 -13.87
CA VAL A 444 25.55 17.55 -13.20
C VAL A 444 26.35 18.01 -11.99
N VAL A 445 26.10 17.40 -10.83
CA VAL A 445 26.81 17.72 -9.57
C VAL A 445 27.30 16.43 -8.90
N ASN A 446 28.46 16.50 -8.25
CA ASN A 446 28.99 15.39 -7.46
C ASN A 446 28.33 15.38 -6.07
N THR A 447 28.17 14.19 -5.49
CA THR A 447 27.66 14.01 -4.12
C THR A 447 28.80 13.85 -3.10
N VAL A 448 28.48 13.78 -1.80
CA VAL A 448 29.47 13.68 -0.71
C VAL A 448 30.41 12.47 -0.84
N ASP A 449 30.01 11.39 -1.52
CA ASP A 449 30.88 10.24 -1.74
C ASP A 449 31.92 10.42 -2.85
N ASN A 450 31.85 11.50 -3.64
CA ASN A 450 32.69 11.81 -4.80
C ASN A 450 32.72 10.73 -5.90
N ILE A 451 31.84 9.72 -5.84
CA ILE A 451 31.73 8.61 -6.79
C ILE A 451 30.47 8.79 -7.65
N HIS A 452 29.35 9.16 -7.01
CA HIS A 452 28.07 9.33 -7.68
C HIS A 452 27.79 10.79 -8.04
N GLN A 453 27.18 10.95 -9.21
CA GLN A 453 26.73 12.22 -9.75
C GLN A 453 25.20 12.27 -9.76
N LEU A 454 24.63 13.44 -9.45
CA LEU A 454 23.22 13.73 -9.68
C LEU A 454 23.07 14.45 -11.01
N TYR A 455 22.10 13.99 -11.80
CA TYR A 455 21.68 14.60 -13.05
C TYR A 455 20.32 15.25 -12.83
N PHE A 456 20.04 16.33 -13.54
CA PHE A 456 18.75 16.99 -13.45
C PHE A 456 18.02 17.06 -14.78
N VAL A 457 16.69 17.09 -14.70
CA VAL A 457 15.81 17.30 -15.85
C VAL A 457 14.75 18.32 -15.47
N ARG A 458 14.58 19.34 -16.31
CA ARG A 458 13.50 20.32 -16.25
C ARG A 458 12.37 19.86 -17.17
N GLY A 459 11.23 19.51 -16.59
CA GLY A 459 9.99 19.24 -17.32
C GLY A 459 9.05 20.45 -17.26
N GLU A 460 8.16 20.57 -18.24
CA GLU A 460 7.08 21.58 -18.25
C GLU A 460 5.77 20.89 -18.63
N TRP A 461 4.90 20.63 -17.65
CA TRP A 461 3.60 20.00 -17.85
C TRP A 461 2.65 20.27 -16.66
N PRO A 462 1.45 20.86 -16.88
CA PRO A 462 0.99 21.53 -18.10
C PRO A 462 1.84 22.77 -18.47
N LYS A 463 1.54 23.41 -19.60
CA LYS A 463 2.19 24.68 -20.01
C LYS A 463 2.21 25.68 -18.84
N ASN A 464 3.31 26.40 -18.68
CA ASN A 464 3.60 27.32 -17.57
C ASN A 464 3.83 26.67 -16.19
N ASN A 465 3.76 25.34 -16.04
CA ASN A 465 4.10 24.66 -14.78
C ASN A 465 5.41 23.86 -14.94
N ILE A 466 6.48 24.37 -14.34
CA ILE A 466 7.83 23.80 -14.41
C ILE A 466 8.00 22.79 -13.26
N THR A 467 8.32 21.55 -13.61
CA THR A 467 8.64 20.48 -12.65
C THR A 467 10.11 20.09 -12.76
N TYR A 468 10.82 20.14 -11.64
CA TYR A 468 12.23 19.75 -11.57
C TYR A 468 12.37 18.30 -11.11
N TYR A 469 13.23 17.55 -11.77
CA TYR A 469 13.55 16.17 -11.44
C TYR A 469 15.03 16.02 -11.15
N VAL A 470 15.35 15.27 -10.11
CA VAL A 470 16.72 14.85 -9.76
C VAL A 470 16.85 13.35 -10.00
N ILE A 471 17.97 12.93 -10.58
CA ILE A 471 18.26 11.54 -10.92
C ILE A 471 19.57 11.15 -10.24
N GLY A 472 19.53 10.13 -9.37
CA GLY A 472 20.67 9.63 -8.61
C GLY A 472 20.55 8.14 -8.33
N GLY A 473 21.64 7.40 -8.52
CA GLY A 473 21.68 5.93 -8.34
C GLY A 473 20.60 5.20 -9.15
N GLY A 474 20.41 5.59 -10.41
CA GLY A 474 19.38 5.06 -11.31
C GLY A 474 17.91 5.39 -10.96
N VAL A 475 17.62 6.12 -9.88
CA VAL A 475 16.26 6.53 -9.49
C VAL A 475 16.01 7.97 -9.91
N ARG A 476 14.85 8.25 -10.54
CA ARG A 476 14.36 9.61 -10.84
C ARG A 476 13.35 10.01 -9.79
N ALA A 477 13.65 11.06 -9.02
CA ALA A 477 12.74 11.68 -8.07
C ALA A 477 12.24 13.04 -8.59
N THR A 478 11.01 13.39 -8.24
CA THR A 478 10.41 14.71 -8.45
C THR A 478 10.71 15.59 -7.26
N ILE A 479 11.16 16.83 -7.48
CA ILE A 479 11.28 17.83 -6.42
C ILE A 479 9.88 18.40 -6.16
N LEU A 480 9.35 18.14 -4.96
CA LEU A 480 8.01 18.54 -4.52
C LEU A 480 7.99 19.96 -3.93
N MET A 481 9.10 20.37 -3.34
CA MET A 481 9.25 21.64 -2.63
C MET A 481 10.72 22.05 -2.73
N ASP A 482 11.00 23.04 -3.57
CA ASP A 482 12.36 23.47 -3.94
C ASP A 482 12.86 24.66 -3.12
N ASN A 483 14.18 24.85 -3.17
CA ASN A 483 14.91 26.01 -2.65
C ASN A 483 14.78 26.25 -1.14
N VAL A 484 14.23 25.34 -0.32
CA VAL A 484 13.94 25.58 1.10
C VAL A 484 15.23 25.96 1.85
N ALA A 485 15.31 27.20 2.31
CA ALA A 485 16.56 27.79 2.74
C ALA A 485 16.89 27.49 4.21
N ALA A 486 18.15 27.16 4.48
CA ALA A 486 18.66 26.79 5.80
C ALA A 486 19.93 27.57 6.17
N VAL A 487 20.26 27.66 7.46
CA VAL A 487 21.46 28.38 7.95
C VAL A 487 22.76 27.78 7.40
N ASN A 488 22.75 26.51 7.00
CA ASN A 488 23.87 25.75 6.42
C ASN A 488 23.62 25.22 5.00
N GLY A 489 22.70 25.85 4.24
CA GLY A 489 22.53 25.58 2.81
C GLY A 489 21.07 25.49 2.36
N ILE A 490 20.76 24.56 1.46
CA ILE A 490 19.43 24.44 0.82
C ILE A 490 18.90 23.01 0.92
N VAL A 491 17.59 22.87 1.18
CA VAL A 491 16.86 21.61 1.15
C VAL A 491 15.88 21.60 -0.02
N HIS A 492 15.89 20.52 -0.79
CA HIS A 492 14.86 20.20 -1.79
C HIS A 492 14.14 18.94 -1.35
N TYR A 493 12.84 19.01 -1.07
CA TYR A 493 12.08 17.84 -0.68
C TYR A 493 11.64 17.02 -1.90
N VAL A 494 11.82 15.70 -1.84
CA VAL A 494 11.64 14.78 -2.99
C VAL A 494 10.64 13.65 -2.73
N ASP A 495 10.01 13.17 -3.80
CA ASP A 495 8.96 12.14 -3.76
C ASP A 495 9.47 10.69 -3.62
N ARG A 496 10.79 10.47 -3.78
CA ARG A 496 11.44 9.15 -3.85
C ARG A 496 12.84 9.18 -3.24
N VAL A 497 13.28 8.05 -2.71
CA VAL A 497 14.64 7.86 -2.18
C VAL A 497 15.58 7.56 -3.35
N LEU A 498 16.58 8.42 -3.58
CA LEU A 498 17.60 8.23 -4.59
C LEU A 498 18.42 6.97 -4.29
N GLY A 499 18.78 6.22 -5.34
CA GLY A 499 19.55 4.98 -5.21
C GLY A 499 18.79 3.75 -4.69
N VAL A 500 17.50 3.85 -4.34
CA VAL A 500 16.68 2.71 -3.90
C VAL A 500 15.59 2.40 -4.94
N PRO A 501 15.66 1.27 -5.67
CA PRO A 501 14.67 0.94 -6.68
C PRO A 501 13.32 0.52 -6.09
N TYR A 502 12.25 0.82 -6.82
CA TYR A 502 10.85 0.56 -6.43
C TYR A 502 10.02 -0.12 -7.54
N GLN A 503 10.63 -0.39 -8.70
CA GLN A 503 10.03 -1.00 -9.89
C GLN A 503 10.96 -2.08 -10.42
N THR A 504 10.43 -3.12 -11.05
CA THR A 504 11.22 -4.10 -11.82
C THR A 504 11.78 -3.48 -13.10
N LEU A 505 12.83 -4.06 -13.67
CA LEU A 505 13.39 -3.59 -14.96
C LEU A 505 12.34 -3.60 -16.09
N TYR A 506 11.39 -4.54 -16.04
CA TYR A 506 10.27 -4.62 -16.99
C TYR A 506 9.29 -3.45 -16.85
N GLU A 507 8.91 -3.07 -15.63
CA GLU A 507 8.06 -1.91 -15.38
C GLU A 507 8.76 -0.60 -15.78
N VAL A 508 10.06 -0.50 -15.55
CA VAL A 508 10.88 0.62 -16.03
C VAL A 508 10.83 0.72 -17.56
N MET A 509 10.99 -0.40 -18.28
CA MET A 509 10.87 -0.43 -19.75
C MET A 509 9.46 -0.09 -20.24
N ARG A 510 8.42 -0.60 -19.57
CA ARG A 510 7.02 -0.32 -19.88
C ARG A 510 6.69 1.17 -19.75
N ASN A 511 7.28 1.85 -18.78
CA ASN A 511 6.98 3.23 -18.44
C ASN A 511 7.85 4.28 -19.16
N ASP A 512 9.05 3.94 -19.65
CA ASP A 512 9.89 4.89 -20.40
C ASP A 512 9.47 4.95 -21.89
N SER A 513 9.10 6.14 -22.36
CA SER A 513 8.66 6.36 -23.75
C SER A 513 9.75 6.04 -24.79
N ARG A 514 11.02 6.11 -24.42
CA ARG A 514 12.17 5.88 -25.33
C ARG A 514 12.50 4.40 -25.53
N LEU A 515 11.85 3.51 -24.75
CA LEU A 515 12.07 2.06 -24.76
C LEU A 515 10.84 1.29 -25.27
N GLN A 516 9.79 1.97 -25.74
CA GLN A 516 8.53 1.34 -26.15
C GLN A 516 8.69 0.32 -27.29
N THR A 517 9.65 0.50 -28.20
CA THR A 517 9.96 -0.49 -29.23
C THR A 517 10.64 -1.74 -28.63
N SER A 518 11.57 -1.57 -27.69
CA SER A 518 12.17 -2.68 -26.95
C SER A 518 11.11 -3.43 -26.11
N TYR A 519 10.23 -2.68 -25.44
CA TYR A 519 9.13 -3.23 -24.65
C TYR A 519 8.12 -3.99 -25.53
N SER A 520 7.73 -3.48 -26.70
CA SER A 520 6.78 -4.17 -27.58
C SER A 520 7.38 -5.43 -28.20
N MET A 521 8.66 -5.41 -28.59
CA MET A 521 9.35 -6.62 -29.06
C MET A 521 9.50 -7.67 -27.95
N LEU A 522 9.83 -7.27 -26.72
CA LEU A 522 9.92 -8.17 -25.57
C LEU A 522 8.54 -8.74 -25.18
N ARG A 523 7.48 -7.92 -25.21
CA ARG A 523 6.10 -8.35 -25.00
C ARG A 523 5.64 -9.34 -26.08
N ASN A 524 6.06 -9.17 -27.32
CA ASN A 524 5.72 -10.09 -28.41
C ASN A 524 6.39 -11.46 -28.25
N LEU A 525 7.61 -11.54 -27.69
CA LEU A 525 8.21 -12.81 -27.25
C LEU A 525 7.39 -13.48 -26.16
N GLN A 526 6.80 -12.70 -25.26
CA GLN A 526 6.05 -13.17 -24.10
C GLN A 526 4.68 -13.80 -24.43
N LEU A 527 4.25 -13.74 -25.71
CA LEU A 527 2.93 -14.21 -26.14
C LEU A 527 2.94 -15.59 -26.83
N ARG A 528 4.09 -16.21 -27.12
CA ARG A 528 4.17 -17.54 -27.79
C ARG A 528 5.38 -18.41 -27.38
N TYR A 529 5.24 -19.05 -26.21
CA TYR A 529 5.89 -20.31 -25.79
C TYR A 529 7.43 -20.40 -25.60
N SER A 530 7.80 -21.28 -24.66
CA SER A 530 9.08 -22.03 -24.51
C SER A 530 10.44 -21.34 -24.68
N LEU A 531 10.59 -20.08 -24.24
CA LEU A 531 11.89 -19.54 -23.89
C LEU A 531 11.87 -18.84 -22.52
N ASP A 532 13.03 -18.73 -21.89
CA ASP A 532 13.20 -18.15 -20.56
C ASP A 532 13.73 -16.69 -20.61
N PRO A 533 12.85 -15.69 -20.76
CA PRO A 533 13.06 -14.32 -20.26
C PRO A 533 12.52 -14.12 -18.83
N TRP A 534 11.90 -15.13 -18.21
CA TRP A 534 11.19 -15.00 -16.92
C TRP A 534 12.15 -14.71 -15.76
N GLN A 535 13.40 -15.11 -15.88
CA GLN A 535 14.49 -14.68 -14.99
C GLN A 535 14.62 -13.14 -14.92
N VAL A 536 14.41 -12.41 -16.03
CA VAL A 536 14.51 -10.92 -16.10
C VAL A 536 13.29 -10.22 -15.48
N LEU A 537 12.25 -10.96 -15.13
CA LEU A 537 10.99 -10.46 -14.56
C LEU A 537 10.86 -10.78 -13.07
N THR A 538 11.71 -11.66 -12.55
CA THR A 538 11.66 -12.19 -11.19
C THR A 538 12.62 -11.40 -10.27
N PRO A 539 12.17 -10.92 -9.09
CA PRO A 539 13.02 -10.20 -8.12
C PRO A 539 14.25 -10.96 -7.59
N GLN A 540 14.34 -12.26 -7.84
CA GLN A 540 15.29 -13.18 -7.21
C GLN A 540 16.71 -13.15 -7.82
N GLN A 541 16.92 -12.51 -8.97
CA GLN A 541 18.23 -12.47 -9.64
C GLN A 541 18.63 -11.03 -10.03
N ASN A 542 19.93 -10.77 -10.03
CA ASN A 542 20.52 -9.47 -10.38
C ASN A 542 20.94 -9.42 -11.85
N PHE A 543 20.55 -8.39 -12.60
CA PHE A 543 20.87 -8.22 -14.02
C PHE A 543 21.51 -6.88 -14.37
N THR A 544 22.27 -6.86 -15.46
CA THR A 544 22.64 -5.64 -16.17
C THR A 544 22.11 -5.74 -17.60
N PHE A 545 21.13 -4.93 -17.95
CA PHE A 545 20.42 -4.99 -19.24
C PHE A 545 20.77 -3.77 -20.09
N PHE A 546 21.48 -3.99 -21.20
CA PHE A 546 21.75 -2.96 -22.20
C PHE A 546 20.54 -2.83 -23.14
N VAL A 547 19.62 -1.90 -22.88
CA VAL A 547 18.35 -1.82 -23.65
C VAL A 547 18.49 -0.84 -24.83
N PRO A 548 18.21 -1.26 -26.08
CA PRO A 548 18.19 -0.34 -27.20
C PRO A 548 17.04 0.68 -27.09
N THR A 549 17.28 1.92 -27.52
CA THR A 549 16.23 2.93 -27.66
C THR A 549 15.37 2.69 -28.92
N ASN A 550 14.22 3.38 -29.03
CA ASN A 550 13.41 3.37 -30.26
C ASN A 550 14.26 3.76 -31.49
N GLU A 551 15.10 4.79 -31.38
CA GLU A 551 16.05 5.23 -32.42
C GLU A 551 17.11 4.17 -32.76
N ALA A 552 17.55 3.38 -31.77
CA ALA A 552 18.47 2.26 -32.00
C ALA A 552 17.81 1.18 -32.84
N TRP A 553 16.53 0.88 -32.58
CA TRP A 553 15.75 -0.03 -33.42
C TRP A 553 15.51 0.54 -34.82
N GLU A 554 15.26 1.83 -34.99
CA GLU A 554 15.07 2.45 -36.32
C GLU A 554 16.24 2.16 -37.27
N LYS A 555 17.48 2.15 -36.77
CA LYS A 555 18.71 1.81 -37.53
C LYS A 555 18.76 0.37 -38.06
N VAL A 556 18.02 -0.56 -37.47
CA VAL A 556 17.97 -1.96 -37.93
C VAL A 556 17.13 -2.08 -39.20
N SER A 557 17.63 -2.79 -40.22
CA SER A 557 16.95 -2.90 -41.50
C SER A 557 15.56 -3.56 -41.40
N VAL A 558 14.65 -3.20 -42.31
CA VAL A 558 13.29 -3.77 -42.34
C VAL A 558 13.32 -5.28 -42.54
N SER A 559 14.28 -5.80 -43.32
CA SER A 559 14.47 -7.26 -43.52
C SER A 559 14.87 -7.95 -42.21
N GLN A 560 15.85 -7.42 -41.47
CA GLN A 560 16.27 -7.99 -40.17
C GLN A 560 15.14 -7.92 -39.14
N LYS A 561 14.41 -6.79 -39.06
CA LYS A 561 13.20 -6.65 -38.22
C LYS A 561 12.13 -7.69 -38.57
N TYR A 562 11.83 -7.85 -39.85
CA TYR A 562 10.85 -8.83 -40.33
C TYR A 562 11.26 -10.27 -39.97
N LYS A 563 12.55 -10.62 -40.17
CA LYS A 563 13.09 -11.91 -39.73
C LYS A 563 12.93 -12.15 -38.22
N MET A 564 13.04 -11.12 -37.38
CA MET A 564 12.85 -11.24 -35.92
C MET A 564 11.39 -11.29 -35.46
N ILE A 565 10.45 -10.78 -36.27
CA ILE A 565 9.02 -10.63 -35.90
C ILE A 565 8.11 -11.68 -36.57
N ASN A 566 8.56 -12.30 -37.67
CA ASN A 566 7.78 -13.33 -38.34
C ASN A 566 7.58 -14.58 -37.45
N GLY A 567 6.39 -15.17 -37.51
CA GLY A 567 5.90 -16.17 -36.53
C GLY A 567 6.69 -17.48 -36.46
N GLU A 568 7.60 -17.73 -37.40
CA GLU A 568 8.46 -18.92 -37.46
C GLU A 568 9.86 -18.70 -36.85
N HIS A 569 10.23 -17.46 -36.48
CA HIS A 569 11.61 -17.09 -36.12
C HIS A 569 11.77 -16.37 -34.77
N TRP A 570 10.77 -16.45 -33.89
CA TRP A 570 10.78 -15.81 -32.56
C TRP A 570 12.00 -16.19 -31.68
N LEU A 571 12.60 -17.37 -31.88
CA LEU A 571 13.88 -17.76 -31.26
C LEU A 571 15.02 -16.75 -31.52
N ALA A 572 15.09 -16.19 -32.73
CA ALA A 572 16.16 -15.27 -33.11
C ALA A 572 16.07 -13.96 -32.32
N LEU A 573 14.87 -13.43 -32.13
CA LEU A 573 14.62 -12.25 -31.29
C LEU A 573 14.97 -12.52 -29.82
N GLN A 574 14.73 -13.73 -29.31
CA GLN A 574 15.12 -14.09 -27.95
C GLN A 574 16.64 -14.23 -27.77
N TYR A 575 17.34 -14.79 -28.76
CA TYR A 575 18.80 -14.87 -28.76
C TYR A 575 19.44 -13.47 -28.78
N VAL A 576 18.89 -12.56 -29.61
CA VAL A 576 19.25 -11.14 -29.60
C VAL A 576 19.06 -10.53 -28.21
N PHE A 577 17.89 -10.67 -27.57
CA PHE A 577 17.67 -10.11 -26.23
C PHE A 577 18.57 -10.71 -25.14
N LYS A 578 18.84 -12.03 -25.14
CA LYS A 578 19.82 -12.64 -24.23
C LYS A 578 21.22 -12.02 -24.35
N ARG A 579 21.65 -11.68 -25.57
CA ARG A 579 22.93 -10.99 -25.80
C ARG A 579 22.99 -9.58 -25.21
N HIS A 580 21.86 -8.97 -24.86
CA HIS A 580 21.82 -7.65 -24.22
C HIS A 580 21.87 -7.71 -22.69
N ILE A 581 21.90 -8.91 -22.09
CA ILE A 581 21.74 -9.11 -20.64
C ILE A 581 23.00 -9.77 -20.07
N ILE A 582 23.54 -9.21 -18.98
CA ILE A 582 24.48 -9.88 -18.08
C ILE A 582 23.66 -10.43 -16.90
N GLN A 583 23.78 -11.72 -16.63
CA GLN A 583 23.13 -12.40 -15.51
C GLN A 583 24.02 -12.45 -14.27
N GLY A 584 23.42 -12.42 -13.08
CA GLY A 584 24.09 -12.53 -11.78
C GLY A 584 24.81 -11.27 -11.31
N LEU A 585 24.92 -10.24 -12.15
CA LEU A 585 25.61 -8.98 -11.84
C LEU A 585 24.69 -7.79 -12.11
N ALA A 586 24.35 -7.03 -11.08
CA ALA A 586 23.72 -5.72 -11.17
C ALA A 586 24.81 -4.64 -11.12
N LEU A 587 25.23 -4.14 -12.28
CA LEU A 587 26.33 -3.19 -12.43
C LEU A 587 25.78 -1.80 -12.71
N MET A 588 26.05 -0.86 -11.80
CA MET A 588 25.85 0.56 -12.10
C MET A 588 26.85 1.04 -13.16
N TYR A 589 26.59 2.20 -13.74
CA TYR A 589 27.48 2.87 -14.70
C TYR A 589 28.88 3.11 -14.12
N THR A 590 28.95 3.32 -12.80
CA THR A 590 30.18 3.45 -12.00
C THR A 590 30.90 2.12 -11.75
N ASP A 591 30.22 0.98 -11.89
CA ASP A 591 30.78 -0.38 -11.73
C ASP A 591 31.28 -0.98 -13.06
N LEU A 592 30.89 -0.38 -14.19
CA LEU A 592 31.42 -0.76 -15.50
C LEU A 592 32.94 -0.58 -15.53
N ARG A 593 33.65 -1.61 -16.00
CA ARG A 593 35.11 -1.65 -16.13
C ARG A 593 35.48 -2.05 -17.55
N GLU A 594 36.68 -1.68 -17.98
CA GLU A 594 37.21 -2.12 -19.28
C GLU A 594 37.57 -3.62 -19.21
N ARG A 595 36.61 -4.46 -19.58
CA ARG A 595 36.78 -5.92 -19.63
C ARG A 595 35.80 -6.58 -20.59
N THR A 596 36.04 -7.85 -20.85
CA THR A 596 35.09 -8.74 -21.50
C THR A 596 34.06 -9.23 -20.48
N TYR A 597 32.79 -9.05 -20.78
CA TYR A 597 31.66 -9.61 -20.02
C TYR A 597 31.06 -10.78 -20.80
N VAL A 598 30.57 -11.78 -20.08
CA VAL A 598 29.77 -12.89 -20.65
C VAL A 598 28.30 -12.51 -20.52
N MET A 599 27.55 -12.67 -21.59
CA MET A 599 26.12 -12.35 -21.68
C MET A 599 25.26 -13.61 -21.47
N MET A 600 23.94 -13.46 -21.31
CA MET A 600 22.99 -14.56 -21.03
C MET A 600 22.85 -15.60 -22.18
N ASN A 601 23.48 -15.37 -23.33
CA ASN A 601 23.62 -16.35 -24.42
C ASN A 601 25.03 -16.97 -24.51
N ASP A 602 25.81 -16.92 -23.44
CA ASP A 602 27.22 -17.35 -23.31
C ASP A 602 28.22 -16.62 -24.23
N GLU A 603 27.76 -15.66 -25.03
CA GLU A 603 28.64 -14.84 -25.85
C GLU A 603 29.35 -13.75 -25.04
N LYS A 604 30.41 -13.20 -25.65
CA LYS A 604 31.31 -12.24 -25.02
C LYS A 604 31.17 -10.86 -25.66
N VAL A 605 30.94 -9.83 -24.83
CA VAL A 605 30.94 -8.42 -25.25
C VAL A 605 32.04 -7.68 -24.49
N VAL A 606 32.86 -6.91 -25.22
CA VAL A 606 33.96 -6.15 -24.63
C VAL A 606 33.51 -4.71 -24.40
N ILE A 607 33.55 -4.25 -23.16
CA ILE A 607 33.30 -2.85 -22.81
C ILE A 607 34.64 -2.10 -22.78
N ARG A 608 34.69 -0.94 -23.44
CA ARG A 608 35.84 -0.01 -23.43
C ARG A 608 35.37 1.41 -23.10
N ARG A 609 36.21 2.19 -22.43
CA ARG A 609 35.94 3.57 -22.01
C ARG A 609 36.60 4.54 -22.98
N ARG A 610 35.80 5.38 -23.64
CA ARG A 610 36.25 6.47 -24.53
C ARG A 610 35.92 7.80 -23.86
N GLY A 611 36.85 8.29 -23.05
CA GLY A 611 36.68 9.54 -22.29
C GLY A 611 35.57 9.43 -21.23
N ARG A 612 34.47 10.16 -21.42
CA ARG A 612 33.32 10.18 -20.49
C ARG A 612 32.29 9.08 -20.73
N PHE A 613 32.36 8.31 -21.82
CA PHE A 613 31.37 7.30 -22.16
C PHE A 613 31.96 5.90 -22.40
N PHE A 614 31.11 4.88 -22.28
CA PHE A 614 31.44 3.49 -22.57
C PHE A 614 30.93 3.06 -23.95
N GLU A 615 31.73 2.29 -24.67
CA GLU A 615 31.43 1.71 -25.97
C GLU A 615 31.57 0.18 -25.92
N LEU A 616 30.65 -0.51 -26.59
CA LEU A 616 30.50 -1.97 -26.65
C LEU A 616 31.11 -2.49 -27.96
N TYR A 617 31.96 -3.52 -27.87
CA TYR A 617 32.71 -4.11 -28.98
C TYR A 617 32.55 -5.63 -29.03
N TRP A 618 32.61 -6.20 -30.24
CA TRP A 618 32.81 -7.64 -30.40
C TRP A 618 34.25 -8.04 -30.03
N PRO A 619 34.51 -9.25 -29.48
CA PRO A 619 35.84 -9.64 -28.98
C PRO A 619 36.97 -9.62 -30.02
N ARG A 620 36.62 -9.71 -31.31
CA ARG A 620 37.55 -9.62 -32.46
C ARG A 620 36.99 -8.74 -33.59
N GLY A 621 36.17 -7.74 -33.25
CA GLY A 621 35.44 -6.95 -34.26
C GLY A 621 35.26 -5.48 -33.92
N ASN A 622 34.46 -4.81 -34.75
CA ASN A 622 34.22 -3.37 -34.68
C ASN A 622 33.31 -2.99 -33.51
N ARG A 623 33.21 -1.67 -33.26
CA ARG A 623 32.26 -1.10 -32.28
C ARG A 623 30.83 -1.41 -32.68
N VAL A 624 30.03 -1.90 -31.74
CA VAL A 624 28.63 -2.29 -31.95
C VAL A 624 27.68 -1.16 -31.54
N ALA A 625 27.81 -0.70 -30.30
CA ALA A 625 26.93 0.31 -29.69
C ALA A 625 27.68 1.17 -28.66
N ARG A 626 27.08 2.28 -28.26
CA ARG A 626 27.53 3.18 -27.19
C ARG A 626 26.45 3.26 -26.11
N ILE A 627 26.88 3.29 -24.85
CA ILE A 627 25.99 3.52 -23.71
C ILE A 627 25.70 5.03 -23.59
N ILE A 628 24.42 5.39 -23.62
CA ILE A 628 23.96 6.78 -23.51
C ILE A 628 24.21 7.25 -22.06
N SER A 629 24.93 8.36 -21.90
CA SER A 629 25.28 8.89 -20.57
C SER A 629 24.04 9.42 -19.84
N GLY A 630 23.94 9.20 -18.52
CA GLY A 630 22.76 9.58 -17.72
C GLY A 630 21.47 8.79 -18.05
N SER A 631 21.54 7.75 -18.89
CA SER A 631 20.38 6.93 -19.27
C SER A 631 20.05 5.80 -18.30
N GLU A 632 20.89 5.58 -17.30
CA GLU A 632 20.75 4.52 -16.30
C GLU A 632 19.39 4.54 -15.60
N LYS A 633 18.82 3.34 -15.39
CA LYS A 633 17.65 3.12 -14.54
C LYS A 633 17.90 1.97 -13.58
N ALA A 634 17.66 2.20 -12.30
CA ALA A 634 17.66 1.16 -11.28
C ALA A 634 16.31 0.43 -11.31
N GLY A 635 16.35 -0.89 -11.27
CA GLY A 635 15.22 -1.75 -11.01
C GLY A 635 15.49 -2.65 -9.81
N ILE A 636 14.42 -3.20 -9.25
CA ILE A 636 14.42 -4.17 -8.15
C ILE A 636 15.44 -5.29 -8.38
N ASN A 637 15.52 -5.76 -9.63
CA ASN A 637 16.33 -6.86 -10.08
C ASN A 637 17.55 -6.43 -10.93
N GLY A 638 18.01 -5.17 -10.82
CA GLY A 638 19.31 -4.75 -11.39
C GLY A 638 19.33 -3.37 -12.04
N PHE A 639 20.05 -3.22 -13.16
CA PHE A 639 20.20 -1.94 -13.87
C PHE A 639 19.94 -2.04 -15.37
N ILE A 640 19.24 -1.04 -15.92
CA ILE A 640 19.13 -0.78 -17.36
C ILE A 640 20.13 0.31 -17.75
N HIS A 641 20.88 0.05 -18.83
CA HIS A 641 21.73 1.01 -19.52
C HIS A 641 21.20 1.19 -20.94
N MET A 642 20.83 2.40 -21.36
CA MET A 642 20.29 2.58 -22.71
C MET A 642 21.42 2.67 -23.74
N ILE A 643 21.25 1.97 -24.87
CA ILE A 643 22.25 1.92 -25.94
C ILE A 643 21.72 2.49 -27.25
N ASP A 644 22.63 3.09 -28.03
CA ASP A 644 22.31 3.79 -29.28
C ASP A 644 22.19 2.90 -30.53
N ASN A 645 22.46 1.60 -30.40
CA ASN A 645 22.38 0.61 -31.47
C ASN A 645 22.10 -0.80 -30.90
N VAL A 646 21.55 -1.71 -31.71
CA VAL A 646 21.15 -3.07 -31.26
C VAL A 646 22.31 -4.08 -31.42
N LEU A 647 22.53 -4.95 -30.42
CA LEU A 647 23.55 -6.01 -30.43
C LEU A 647 23.10 -7.25 -31.24
N ILE A 648 23.03 -7.11 -32.56
CA ILE A 648 22.62 -8.17 -33.51
C ILE A 648 23.85 -8.76 -34.21
N TYR A 649 23.86 -10.07 -34.44
CA TYR A 649 24.81 -10.75 -35.32
C TYR A 649 24.04 -11.38 -36.50
N GLU A 650 24.47 -11.17 -37.74
CA GLU A 650 23.62 -11.51 -38.91
C GLU A 650 23.33 -13.02 -39.05
N ARG A 651 24.26 -13.88 -38.59
CA ARG A 651 24.08 -15.34 -38.62
C ARG A 651 22.98 -15.83 -37.66
N ASP A 652 22.61 -15.06 -36.65
CA ASP A 652 21.49 -15.40 -35.75
C ASP A 652 20.16 -15.48 -36.51
N LEU A 653 20.06 -14.75 -37.63
CA LEU A 653 18.87 -14.60 -38.45
C LEU A 653 18.80 -15.64 -39.59
N GLU A 654 19.58 -16.71 -39.50
CA GLU A 654 19.73 -17.77 -40.52
C GLU A 654 19.57 -19.20 -39.96
N ALA A 655 19.68 -19.39 -38.64
CA ALA A 655 20.08 -20.68 -38.04
C ALA A 655 18.95 -21.70 -37.72
N LEU A 656 17.72 -21.55 -38.24
CA LEU A 656 16.58 -22.42 -37.85
C LEU A 656 15.81 -23.09 -39.00
N ALA A 657 16.30 -23.01 -40.23
CA ALA A 657 15.67 -23.67 -41.40
C ALA A 657 16.01 -25.17 -41.55
N CYS A 658 16.35 -25.89 -40.47
CA CYS A 658 16.94 -27.24 -40.55
C CYS A 658 16.25 -28.29 -39.64
N SER A 659 14.95 -28.52 -39.84
CA SER A 659 14.25 -29.67 -39.24
C SER A 659 13.06 -30.20 -40.07
N LYS A 660 13.19 -30.25 -41.41
CA LYS A 660 12.29 -31.00 -42.31
C LYS A 660 13.06 -31.68 -43.42
N LEU A 661 13.54 -32.89 -43.16
CA LEU A 661 13.99 -33.85 -44.16
C LEU A 661 13.50 -35.24 -43.77
N ASN A 662 13.17 -36.05 -44.78
CA ASN A 662 12.67 -37.44 -44.72
C ASN A 662 11.24 -37.64 -44.20
N PHE A 663 10.26 -37.35 -45.06
CA PHE A 663 9.12 -38.26 -45.25
C PHE A 663 8.68 -38.25 -46.72
N THR A 664 9.38 -39.04 -47.54
CA THR A 664 9.08 -39.23 -48.96
C THR A 664 8.99 -40.72 -49.28
N HIS A 665 7.78 -41.29 -49.16
CA HIS A 665 7.16 -42.33 -50.00
C HIS A 665 5.99 -42.95 -49.24
N PHE A 666 4.74 -42.67 -49.65
CA PHE A 666 3.89 -43.65 -50.34
C PHE A 666 2.55 -43.02 -50.82
N LEU A 667 2.42 -42.94 -52.14
CA LEU A 667 1.20 -43.02 -52.98
C LEU A 667 -0.14 -42.35 -52.57
N LEU A 668 -0.47 -41.28 -53.30
CA LEU A 668 -1.52 -41.22 -54.35
C LEU A 668 -2.98 -41.69 -54.09
N ILE A 669 -3.91 -40.79 -54.49
CA ILE A 669 -5.33 -40.98 -54.94
C ILE A 669 -6.45 -40.93 -53.88
N SER A 670 -7.18 -39.80 -53.84
CA SER A 670 -8.63 -39.65 -54.14
C SER A 670 -9.13 -38.26 -53.67
N PHE A 671 -9.42 -37.35 -54.60
CA PHE A 671 -10.74 -37.05 -55.19
C PHE A 671 -11.69 -36.16 -54.35
N LEU A 672 -11.62 -34.85 -54.66
CA LEU A 672 -12.74 -33.94 -55.00
C LEU A 672 -14.11 -34.00 -54.28
N SER A 673 -14.56 -32.79 -53.95
CA SER A 673 -15.92 -32.23 -54.15
C SER A 673 -16.96 -32.19 -53.01
N SER A 674 -17.02 -31.00 -52.39
CA SER A 674 -18.15 -30.04 -52.48
C SER A 674 -19.49 -30.24 -51.74
N PHE A 675 -19.95 -29.11 -51.15
CA PHE A 675 -21.35 -28.69 -50.93
C PHE A 675 -22.19 -29.50 -49.90
N ILE A 676 -23.23 -28.98 -49.24
CA ILE A 676 -23.95 -27.67 -49.31
C ILE A 676 -24.50 -27.30 -47.90
N GLU A 677 -24.94 -26.04 -47.75
CA GLU A 677 -25.87 -25.35 -46.80
C GLU A 677 -26.68 -26.15 -45.73
N LEU A 678 -27.37 -25.57 -44.72
CA LEU A 678 -28.02 -24.24 -44.61
C LEU A 678 -28.32 -23.85 -43.14
N ARG A 679 -28.52 -22.54 -42.90
CA ARG A 679 -28.97 -21.91 -41.62
C ARG A 679 -30.30 -22.46 -41.08
N LYS A 680 -30.52 -22.29 -39.75
CA LYS A 680 -31.67 -21.65 -39.03
C LYS A 680 -31.64 -22.06 -37.53
N HIS A 681 -32.12 -21.32 -36.52
CA HIS A 681 -32.95 -20.11 -36.45
C HIS A 681 -32.65 -19.24 -35.19
N PHE A 682 -32.87 -17.92 -35.31
CA PHE A 682 -33.25 -16.86 -34.34
C PHE A 682 -32.87 -16.95 -32.83
N ALA A 683 -32.27 -15.95 -32.17
CA ALA A 683 -32.49 -14.49 -32.09
C ALA A 683 -33.61 -14.03 -31.12
N TYR A 684 -33.26 -13.17 -30.14
CA TYR A 684 -34.18 -12.17 -29.58
C TYR A 684 -33.42 -10.96 -29.00
N ASP A 685 -34.17 -9.89 -28.76
CA ASP A 685 -33.77 -8.50 -28.49
C ASP A 685 -33.99 -8.12 -27.01
N ASP A 686 -33.16 -7.24 -26.44
CA ASP A 686 -33.07 -7.03 -24.99
C ASP A 686 -33.47 -5.60 -24.57
N GLN A 687 -34.78 -5.33 -24.62
CA GLN A 687 -35.37 -4.02 -24.29
C GLN A 687 -36.14 -4.03 -22.95
N TYR A 688 -35.55 -4.52 -21.85
CA TYR A 688 -36.21 -4.51 -20.53
C TYR A 688 -35.32 -4.28 -19.27
N ILE A 689 -34.23 -3.50 -19.38
CA ILE A 689 -33.28 -3.30 -18.27
C ILE A 689 -33.72 -2.26 -17.21
N ASN A 690 -34.59 -1.31 -17.53
CA ASN A 690 -34.84 -0.13 -16.66
C ASN A 690 -35.96 -0.25 -15.61
N VAL A 691 -36.67 -1.39 -15.53
CA VAL A 691 -37.78 -1.59 -14.56
C VAL A 691 -37.40 -2.52 -13.40
N ILE A 692 -36.46 -3.45 -13.60
CA ILE A 692 -36.04 -4.40 -12.55
C ILE A 692 -35.01 -3.76 -11.59
N SER A 693 -34.18 -2.83 -12.08
CA SER A 693 -33.15 -2.15 -11.27
C SER A 693 -33.74 -1.28 -10.15
N SER A 694 -34.87 -0.59 -10.39
CA SER A 694 -35.54 0.24 -9.37
C SER A 694 -36.22 -0.60 -8.29
N LEU A 695 -36.84 -1.73 -8.67
CA LEU A 695 -37.48 -2.65 -7.72
C LEU A 695 -36.47 -3.32 -6.79
N LEU A 696 -35.32 -3.75 -7.33
CA LEU A 696 -34.23 -4.34 -6.55
C LEU A 696 -33.58 -3.36 -5.57
N LEU A 697 -33.46 -2.08 -5.95
CA LEU A 697 -32.98 -1.02 -5.06
C LEU A 697 -33.94 -0.77 -3.89
N GLN A 698 -35.24 -0.65 -4.15
CA GLN A 698 -36.25 -0.49 -3.09
C GLN A 698 -36.30 -1.72 -2.15
N MET A 699 -36.20 -2.94 -2.68
CA MET A 699 -36.15 -4.15 -1.85
C MET A 699 -34.87 -4.22 -1.00
N LYS A 700 -33.71 -3.74 -1.50
CA LYS A 700 -32.47 -3.61 -0.72
C LYS A 700 -32.60 -2.59 0.40
N GLU A 701 -33.18 -1.41 0.15
CA GLU A 701 -33.38 -0.38 1.18
C GLU A 701 -34.34 -0.85 2.29
N ILE A 702 -35.44 -1.52 1.93
CA ILE A 702 -36.38 -2.09 2.90
C ILE A 702 -35.68 -3.13 3.78
N ALA A 703 -34.96 -4.08 3.19
CA ALA A 703 -34.21 -5.10 3.94
C ALA A 703 -33.10 -4.50 4.84
N HIS A 704 -32.41 -3.46 4.38
CA HIS A 704 -31.37 -2.78 5.15
C HIS A 704 -31.95 -2.00 6.34
N SER A 705 -33.11 -1.36 6.15
CA SER A 705 -33.81 -0.63 7.23
C SER A 705 -34.33 -1.54 8.35
N GLN A 706 -34.80 -2.74 8.01
CA GLN A 706 -35.37 -3.70 8.98
C GLN A 706 -34.31 -4.39 9.86
N ALA A 707 -33.04 -4.42 9.43
CA ALA A 707 -31.97 -5.11 10.16
C ALA A 707 -31.18 -4.22 11.15
N TYR A 708 -31.02 -2.91 10.87
CA TYR A 708 -30.06 -2.07 11.62
C TYR A 708 -30.54 -0.69 12.11
N GLY A 709 -31.71 -0.20 11.65
CA GLY A 709 -32.19 1.13 12.01
C GLY A 709 -31.26 2.28 11.56
N ASN A 710 -31.48 3.49 12.07
CA ASN A 710 -30.83 4.71 11.58
C ASN A 710 -29.37 4.88 12.06
N ARG A 711 -28.44 4.08 11.53
CA ARG A 711 -26.99 4.32 11.60
C ARG A 711 -26.35 4.19 10.22
N VAL A 712 -25.53 5.17 9.86
CA VAL A 712 -24.82 5.24 8.57
C VAL A 712 -23.33 5.05 8.82
N PHE A 713 -22.69 4.16 8.06
CA PHE A 713 -21.24 3.93 8.06
C PHE A 713 -20.65 4.03 6.64
N SER A 714 -19.31 4.03 6.54
CA SER A 714 -18.56 4.47 5.36
C SER A 714 -18.87 3.73 4.05
N ARG A 715 -18.60 4.44 2.96
CA ARG A 715 -18.92 4.10 1.57
C ARG A 715 -18.07 2.97 0.98
N ASP A 716 -17.08 2.47 1.72
CA ASP A 716 -16.08 1.52 1.25
C ASP A 716 -16.63 0.07 1.17
N SER A 717 -17.57 -0.29 2.04
CA SER A 717 -18.25 -1.60 2.02
C SER A 717 -19.10 -1.86 0.76
N ALA A 718 -19.40 -0.82 -0.03
CA ALA A 718 -20.18 -0.93 -1.26
C ALA A 718 -19.34 -1.32 -2.48
N VAL A 719 -18.00 -1.29 -2.38
CA VAL A 719 -17.09 -1.60 -3.50
C VAL A 719 -16.83 -3.11 -3.59
N ASP A 720 -16.63 -3.81 -2.47
CA ASP A 720 -16.51 -5.28 -2.46
C ASP A 720 -17.83 -5.97 -2.85
N SER A 721 -18.98 -5.37 -2.56
CA SER A 721 -20.30 -5.90 -2.96
C SER A 721 -20.60 -5.81 -4.47
N LYS A 722 -19.62 -5.44 -5.31
CA LYS A 722 -19.73 -5.31 -6.77
C LYS A 722 -18.91 -6.33 -7.57
N LYS A 723 -18.24 -7.29 -6.92
CA LYS A 723 -17.77 -8.49 -7.62
C LYS A 723 -18.96 -9.43 -7.85
N ASP A 724 -19.70 -9.19 -8.93
CA ASP A 724 -20.53 -10.24 -9.52
C ASP A 724 -19.60 -11.36 -9.97
N VAL A 725 -19.61 -12.50 -9.28
CA VAL A 725 -18.89 -13.70 -9.71
C VAL A 725 -19.55 -14.17 -11.01
N SER A 726 -18.90 -13.91 -12.14
CA SER A 726 -19.38 -14.31 -13.46
C SER A 726 -19.21 -15.82 -13.66
N ILE A 727 -20.09 -16.59 -13.03
CA ILE A 727 -20.24 -18.02 -13.26
C ILE A 727 -20.54 -18.22 -14.75
N SER A 728 -19.65 -18.94 -15.44
CA SER A 728 -19.77 -19.26 -16.87
C SER A 728 -21.15 -19.85 -17.18
N THR A 729 -21.74 -19.44 -18.30
CA THR A 729 -23.10 -19.78 -18.75
C THR A 729 -23.36 -21.27 -18.98
N GLN A 730 -22.36 -22.14 -18.77
CA GLN A 730 -22.45 -23.60 -18.88
C GLN A 730 -22.28 -24.37 -17.55
N GLN A 731 -22.03 -23.72 -16.41
CA GLN A 731 -22.13 -24.39 -15.11
C GLN A 731 -23.61 -24.50 -14.67
N PRO A 732 -24.02 -25.60 -13.99
CA PRO A 732 -25.41 -25.76 -13.55
C PRO A 732 -25.78 -24.66 -12.55
N LYS A 733 -26.79 -23.86 -12.90
CA LYS A 733 -27.28 -22.74 -12.08
C LYS A 733 -27.79 -23.23 -10.72
N THR A 734 -26.95 -23.20 -9.70
CA THR A 734 -27.42 -23.25 -8.30
C THR A 734 -28.33 -22.05 -8.04
N THR A 735 -29.53 -22.30 -7.54
CA THR A 735 -30.55 -21.26 -7.34
C THR A 735 -30.09 -20.20 -6.35
N SER A 736 -30.30 -18.93 -6.70
CA SER A 736 -29.69 -17.73 -6.05
C SER A 736 -30.08 -17.45 -4.59
N LYS A 737 -30.73 -18.40 -3.91
CA LYS A 737 -31.06 -18.33 -2.48
C LYS A 737 -30.03 -19.01 -1.56
N LEU A 738 -29.13 -19.83 -2.10
CA LEU A 738 -28.23 -20.71 -1.33
C LEU A 738 -26.77 -20.21 -1.25
N THR A 739 -26.32 -19.45 -2.24
CA THR A 739 -24.92 -19.02 -2.38
C THR A 739 -24.32 -18.24 -1.19
N PRO A 740 -25.04 -17.45 -0.36
CA PRO A 740 -24.42 -16.71 0.74
C PRO A 740 -23.94 -17.55 1.94
N TYR A 741 -24.27 -18.84 2.00
CA TYR A 741 -24.10 -19.67 3.21
C TYR A 741 -23.14 -20.86 3.06
N LEU A 742 -22.59 -21.07 1.86
CA LEU A 742 -22.03 -22.37 1.43
C LEU A 742 -20.69 -22.25 0.70
N PHE A 743 -20.01 -21.13 0.90
CA PHE A 743 -18.64 -20.90 0.48
C PHE A 743 -17.73 -21.21 1.68
N GLU A 744 -16.66 -21.96 1.48
CA GLU A 744 -15.48 -21.95 2.35
C GLU A 744 -14.29 -21.43 1.50
N GLY A 745 -14.25 -20.12 1.20
CA GLY A 745 -13.10 -19.36 0.66
C GLY A 745 -12.56 -19.73 -0.74
N ASP A 746 -12.17 -20.98 -0.88
CA ASP A 746 -11.54 -21.72 -1.96
C ASP A 746 -12.36 -22.99 -2.33
N ILE A 747 -13.44 -23.30 -1.60
CA ILE A 747 -14.31 -24.47 -1.82
C ILE A 747 -15.65 -24.11 -2.46
N PHE A 748 -16.01 -24.85 -3.52
CA PHE A 748 -17.39 -24.96 -4.02
C PHE A 748 -18.07 -26.29 -3.61
N LEU A 749 -19.29 -26.18 -3.09
CA LEU A 749 -20.11 -27.31 -2.64
C LEU A 749 -21.24 -27.64 -3.62
N SER A 750 -21.54 -28.93 -3.79
CA SER A 750 -22.72 -29.38 -4.54
C SER A 750 -24.03 -29.04 -3.81
N THR A 751 -25.13 -28.93 -4.57
CA THR A 751 -26.48 -28.76 -4.00
C THR A 751 -26.84 -29.86 -2.99
N LYS A 752 -26.29 -31.08 -3.13
CA LYS A 752 -26.53 -32.20 -2.20
C LYS A 752 -25.76 -31.99 -0.88
N GLN A 753 -24.45 -31.74 -0.95
CA GLN A 753 -23.61 -31.41 0.23
C GLN A 753 -24.15 -30.17 0.97
N ALA A 754 -24.53 -29.14 0.22
CA ALA A 754 -25.19 -27.93 0.72
C ALA A 754 -26.48 -28.21 1.52
N MET A 755 -27.33 -29.10 1.03
CA MET A 755 -28.60 -29.45 1.69
C MET A 755 -28.38 -30.34 2.91
N THR A 756 -27.33 -31.17 2.93
CA THR A 756 -26.89 -31.92 4.13
C THR A 756 -26.47 -30.98 5.25
N ILE A 757 -25.63 -29.98 4.95
CA ILE A 757 -25.20 -28.93 5.91
C ILE A 757 -26.42 -28.19 6.49
N LEU A 758 -27.39 -27.83 5.65
CA LEU A 758 -28.61 -27.15 6.10
C LEU A 758 -29.51 -28.06 6.95
N GLY A 759 -29.55 -29.36 6.67
CA GLY A 759 -30.24 -30.35 7.49
C GLY A 759 -29.63 -30.51 8.89
N SER A 760 -28.30 -30.63 8.98
CA SER A 760 -27.57 -30.78 10.25
C SER A 760 -27.63 -29.52 11.15
N LEU A 761 -27.84 -28.34 10.54
CA LEU A 761 -28.16 -27.09 11.23
C LEU A 761 -29.61 -27.05 11.72
N ALA A 762 -30.58 -27.48 10.91
CA ALA A 762 -32.00 -27.47 11.28
C ALA A 762 -32.34 -28.42 12.44
N ASP A 763 -31.62 -29.53 12.59
CA ASP A 763 -31.88 -30.52 13.65
C ASP A 763 -31.51 -30.01 15.07
N LYS A 764 -30.60 -29.03 15.17
CA LYS A 764 -30.08 -28.52 16.46
C LYS A 764 -31.08 -27.66 17.26
N ASP A 765 -32.12 -27.12 16.62
CA ASP A 765 -33.16 -26.30 17.28
C ASP A 765 -34.39 -27.10 17.76
N SER A 766 -34.44 -28.41 17.51
CA SER A 766 -35.67 -29.21 17.67
C SER A 766 -36.01 -29.67 19.11
N VAL A 767 -35.14 -29.44 20.11
CA VAL A 767 -35.27 -30.04 21.46
C VAL A 767 -35.38 -29.01 22.60
N LYS A 768 -36.52 -28.27 22.69
CA LYS A 768 -37.33 -28.09 23.94
C LYS A 768 -38.60 -27.22 23.80
N LYS A 769 -39.71 -27.89 23.47
CA LYS A 769 -41.09 -27.77 24.03
C LYS A 769 -41.76 -26.38 24.26
N LYS A 770 -42.79 -26.17 23.41
CA LYS A 770 -44.22 -25.87 23.74
C LYS A 770 -44.65 -24.46 24.20
N GLY A 771 -45.51 -23.81 23.39
CA GLY A 771 -46.40 -22.73 23.86
C GLY A 771 -47.29 -21.99 22.84
N LYS A 772 -48.13 -22.69 22.04
CA LYS A 772 -49.33 -22.21 21.28
C LYS A 772 -49.37 -20.72 20.85
N HIS A 773 -49.36 -20.35 19.55
CA HIS A 773 -50.29 -20.70 18.44
C HIS A 773 -49.68 -20.20 17.09
N ARG A 774 -50.23 -20.33 15.86
CA ARG A 774 -51.51 -20.82 15.27
C ARG A 774 -51.26 -21.22 13.79
N MET A 775 -52.08 -22.12 13.22
CA MET A 775 -52.18 -22.50 11.77
C MET A 775 -50.90 -23.12 11.14
N ALA A 776 -50.84 -24.37 10.66
CA ALA A 776 -51.67 -25.12 9.67
C ALA A 776 -51.52 -24.53 8.24
N HIS A 777 -51.06 -25.27 7.22
CA HIS A 777 -51.46 -26.63 6.84
C HIS A 777 -50.33 -27.62 6.46
N ASP A 778 -50.48 -28.86 6.92
CA ASP A 778 -50.37 -30.17 6.23
C ASP A 778 -49.16 -30.55 5.34
N ALA A 779 -48.54 -31.69 5.71
CA ALA A 779 -47.50 -32.42 4.96
C ALA A 779 -48.09 -33.53 4.06
N PRO A 780 -47.28 -34.18 3.21
CA PRO A 780 -46.83 -35.54 3.57
C PRO A 780 -45.32 -35.79 3.29
N LEU A 781 -44.54 -36.68 3.93
CA LEU A 781 -44.76 -37.93 4.71
C LEU A 781 -44.54 -39.24 3.90
N TYR A 782 -43.47 -39.97 4.27
CA TYR A 782 -43.11 -41.39 4.03
C TYR A 782 -42.20 -41.84 2.86
N LEU A 783 -41.56 -43.00 3.13
CA LEU A 783 -40.65 -43.85 2.33
C LEU A 783 -39.18 -43.35 2.26
N PHE A 784 -38.17 -44.01 2.82
CA PHE A 784 -38.06 -45.38 3.37
C PHE A 784 -37.39 -45.47 4.76
N ARG A 785 -37.85 -46.43 5.57
CA ARG A 785 -37.12 -46.96 6.73
C ARG A 785 -36.39 -48.23 6.31
N GLY A 786 -35.11 -48.34 6.68
CA GLY A 786 -34.45 -49.63 6.95
C GLY A 786 -33.39 -50.10 5.96
N ALA A 787 -32.12 -49.97 6.34
CA ALA A 787 -31.12 -51.05 6.25
C ALA A 787 -29.82 -50.73 7.03
N SER A 788 -29.67 -51.37 8.19
CA SER A 788 -28.40 -51.70 8.89
C SER A 788 -27.41 -50.61 9.37
N PRO A 789 -26.89 -50.71 10.60
CA PRO A 789 -25.79 -49.86 11.08
C PRO A 789 -24.42 -50.45 10.68
N ASN A 790 -23.56 -49.68 10.00
CA ASN A 790 -22.09 -49.74 10.17
C ASN A 790 -21.30 -48.76 9.28
N LYS A 791 -20.17 -48.28 9.83
CA LYS A 791 -19.07 -47.49 9.22
C LYS A 791 -19.30 -45.97 9.03
N LYS A 792 -18.41 -45.19 9.68
CA LYS A 792 -18.17 -43.75 9.52
C LYS A 792 -16.73 -43.53 8.94
N LYS A 793 -16.39 -42.56 8.04
CA LYS A 793 -15.04 -42.36 7.38
C LYS A 793 -14.58 -40.89 6.94
N ARG A 794 -13.32 -40.41 7.16
CA ARG A 794 -12.77 -38.98 6.96
C ARG A 794 -12.65 -38.49 5.51
N PHE A 795 -13.46 -39.06 4.64
CA PHE A 795 -13.70 -38.56 3.30
C PHE A 795 -14.90 -37.59 3.35
N SER A 796 -15.26 -36.94 2.24
CA SER A 796 -16.63 -36.42 2.10
C SER A 796 -17.59 -37.57 2.39
N ALA A 797 -18.38 -37.50 3.46
CA ALA A 797 -19.12 -38.66 3.96
C ALA A 797 -20.16 -39.23 2.97
N ASP A 798 -20.48 -38.47 1.92
CA ASP A 798 -21.23 -38.92 0.75
C ASP A 798 -20.46 -40.00 -0.05
N PRO A 799 -20.95 -41.25 -0.12
CA PRO A 799 -20.30 -42.32 -0.88
C PRO A 799 -20.12 -42.01 -2.37
N GLU A 800 -20.95 -41.12 -2.93
CA GLU A 800 -20.89 -40.74 -4.34
C GLU A 800 -19.75 -39.76 -4.63
N ALA A 801 -19.23 -39.04 -3.64
CA ALA A 801 -18.11 -38.10 -3.80
C ALA A 801 -16.77 -38.82 -4.05
N GLY A 802 -16.72 -40.15 -4.01
CA GLY A 802 -15.53 -40.93 -4.32
C GLY A 802 -15.28 -41.02 -5.81
N TRP A 803 -14.01 -40.86 -6.22
CA TRP A 803 -13.53 -41.34 -7.52
C TRP A 803 -13.49 -42.88 -7.50
N THR A 804 -14.27 -43.50 -8.39
CA THR A 804 -14.45 -44.96 -8.48
C THR A 804 -13.64 -45.61 -9.60
N GLU A 805 -13.17 -44.81 -10.55
CA GLU A 805 -12.38 -45.25 -11.71
C GLU A 805 -11.06 -44.49 -11.72
N PHE A 806 -9.98 -45.21 -12.07
CA PHE A 806 -8.63 -44.68 -12.24
C PHE A 806 -8.06 -45.18 -13.58
N PRO A 807 -7.33 -44.36 -14.35
CA PRO A 807 -6.90 -43.00 -14.03
C PRO A 807 -8.04 -41.96 -14.04
N ILE A 808 -7.93 -40.94 -13.19
CA ILE A 808 -8.82 -39.77 -13.22
C ILE A 808 -8.47 -38.96 -14.46
N LYS A 809 -9.42 -38.81 -15.37
CA LYS A 809 -9.24 -38.01 -16.59
C LYS A 809 -9.15 -36.53 -16.27
N TYR A 810 -8.22 -35.84 -16.90
CA TYR A 810 -8.12 -34.38 -16.84
C TYR A 810 -7.80 -33.77 -18.20
N ARG A 811 -8.08 -32.47 -18.34
CA ARG A 811 -7.68 -31.66 -19.48
C ARG A 811 -7.31 -30.23 -19.06
N PHE A 812 -6.82 -29.45 -20.02
CA PHE A 812 -6.40 -28.07 -19.83
C PHE A 812 -7.26 -27.17 -20.71
N ASP A 813 -7.83 -26.12 -20.13
CA ASP A 813 -8.47 -25.06 -20.89
C ASP A 813 -7.42 -24.17 -21.58
N GLU A 814 -7.79 -23.52 -22.69
CA GLU A 814 -6.90 -22.65 -23.47
C GLU A 814 -6.42 -21.41 -22.69
N SER A 815 -7.04 -21.09 -21.55
CA SER A 815 -6.68 -19.97 -20.67
C SER A 815 -5.42 -20.18 -19.82
N LEU A 816 -4.90 -21.42 -19.72
CA LEU A 816 -3.70 -21.73 -18.93
C LEU A 816 -2.40 -21.52 -19.69
N ASP A 817 -1.36 -21.07 -18.98
CA ASP A 817 0.00 -20.99 -19.52
C ASP A 817 0.85 -22.24 -19.23
N ILE A 818 2.03 -22.32 -19.85
CA ILE A 818 2.97 -23.45 -19.74
C ILE A 818 3.46 -23.66 -18.32
N LEU A 819 3.69 -22.56 -17.58
CA LEU A 819 4.20 -22.64 -16.23
C LEU A 819 3.11 -23.24 -15.35
N GLN A 820 1.88 -22.73 -15.43
CA GLN A 820 0.72 -23.30 -14.77
C GLN A 820 0.56 -24.80 -15.11
N ILE A 821 0.57 -25.17 -16.39
CA ILE A 821 0.51 -26.58 -16.84
C ILE A 821 1.65 -27.42 -16.24
N SER A 822 2.89 -26.92 -16.26
CA SER A 822 4.05 -27.63 -15.70
C SER A 822 3.97 -27.80 -14.18
N GLN A 823 3.43 -26.82 -13.45
CA GLN A 823 3.24 -26.90 -12.00
C GLN A 823 2.04 -27.80 -11.65
N ILE A 824 0.97 -27.82 -12.46
CA ILE A 824 -0.13 -28.78 -12.36
C ILE A 824 0.38 -30.20 -12.57
N LEU A 825 1.12 -30.46 -13.64
CA LEU A 825 1.70 -31.78 -13.89
C LEU A 825 2.59 -32.24 -12.72
N LYS A 826 3.38 -31.33 -12.13
CA LYS A 826 4.19 -31.66 -10.95
C LYS A 826 3.35 -31.91 -9.69
N ALA A 827 2.25 -31.19 -9.51
CA ALA A 827 1.30 -31.42 -8.42
C ALA A 827 0.58 -32.77 -8.55
N LEU A 828 0.20 -33.17 -9.77
CA LEU A 828 -0.36 -34.49 -10.05
C LEU A 828 0.69 -35.59 -9.77
N GLU A 829 1.92 -35.45 -10.27
CA GLU A 829 3.03 -36.40 -10.02
C GLU A 829 3.29 -36.62 -8.52
N ILE A 830 3.14 -35.58 -7.67
CA ILE A 830 3.27 -35.70 -6.21
C ILE A 830 2.19 -36.60 -5.62
N TRP A 831 0.94 -36.51 -6.11
CA TRP A 831 -0.14 -37.41 -5.70
C TRP A 831 0.07 -38.84 -6.24
N GLU A 832 0.48 -39.02 -7.50
CA GLU A 832 0.73 -40.35 -8.10
C GLU A 832 1.91 -41.09 -7.47
N SER A 833 2.98 -40.38 -7.11
CA SER A 833 4.16 -40.98 -6.47
C SER A 833 3.93 -41.37 -5.00
N SER A 834 2.90 -40.80 -4.36
CA SER A 834 2.60 -41.00 -2.93
C SER A 834 1.36 -41.88 -2.67
N THR A 835 0.56 -42.13 -3.70
CA THR A 835 -0.74 -42.82 -3.60
C THR A 835 -0.95 -43.82 -4.74
N CYS A 836 -2.04 -44.60 -4.69
CA CYS A 836 -2.46 -45.45 -5.80
C CYS A 836 -3.27 -44.71 -6.89
N ILE A 837 -3.53 -43.41 -6.71
CA ILE A 837 -4.31 -42.61 -7.67
C ILE A 837 -3.42 -42.29 -8.87
N THR A 838 -3.99 -42.41 -10.06
CA THR A 838 -3.34 -42.04 -11.33
C THR A 838 -4.21 -41.04 -12.10
N PHE A 839 -3.60 -40.25 -12.96
CA PHE A 839 -4.25 -39.21 -13.75
C PHE A 839 -3.92 -39.35 -15.24
N GLU A 840 -4.91 -39.18 -16.12
CA GLU A 840 -4.74 -39.30 -17.57
C GLU A 840 -5.15 -38.00 -18.29
N ASN A 841 -4.28 -37.47 -19.14
CA ASN A 841 -4.57 -36.30 -19.96
C ASN A 841 -5.41 -36.69 -21.18
N ASP A 842 -6.70 -36.37 -21.16
CA ASP A 842 -7.64 -36.62 -22.26
C ASP A 842 -8.38 -35.32 -22.61
N GLN A 843 -7.84 -34.59 -23.59
CA GLN A 843 -8.45 -33.33 -24.09
C GLN A 843 -9.83 -33.54 -24.73
N LYS A 844 -10.22 -34.79 -25.03
CA LYS A 844 -11.55 -35.16 -25.56
C LYS A 844 -12.40 -35.89 -24.51
N ALA A 845 -12.02 -35.84 -23.23
CA ALA A 845 -12.74 -36.52 -22.16
C ALA A 845 -14.24 -36.20 -22.15
N GLY A 846 -15.03 -37.26 -22.05
CA GLY A 846 -16.46 -37.22 -21.77
C GLY A 846 -16.76 -38.16 -20.59
N GLY A 847 -17.90 -37.93 -19.93
CA GLY A 847 -18.16 -38.50 -18.61
C GLY A 847 -17.59 -37.60 -17.51
N ASP A 848 -17.02 -38.21 -16.47
CA ASP A 848 -16.44 -37.50 -15.32
C ASP A 848 -14.97 -37.16 -15.58
N TYR A 849 -14.61 -35.88 -15.53
CA TYR A 849 -13.24 -35.43 -15.74
C TYR A 849 -12.96 -34.08 -15.09
N LEU A 850 -11.68 -33.83 -14.82
CA LEU A 850 -11.16 -32.56 -14.32
C LEU A 850 -10.80 -31.62 -15.49
N GLU A 851 -11.08 -30.34 -15.34
CA GLU A 851 -10.57 -29.31 -16.24
C GLU A 851 -9.88 -28.23 -15.42
N PHE A 852 -8.58 -28.08 -15.63
CA PHE A 852 -7.84 -26.95 -15.07
C PHE A 852 -8.04 -25.73 -15.99
N PHE A 853 -8.35 -24.58 -15.40
CA PHE A 853 -8.58 -23.32 -16.14
C PHE A 853 -8.12 -22.11 -15.30
N LYS A 854 -7.92 -20.97 -15.95
CA LYS A 854 -7.56 -19.72 -15.27
C LYS A 854 -8.81 -18.93 -14.89
N GLY A 855 -9.04 -18.74 -13.59
CA GLY A 855 -10.12 -17.90 -13.05
C GLY A 855 -9.61 -16.78 -12.13
N ASP A 856 -10.53 -16.12 -11.43
CA ASP A 856 -10.26 -14.95 -10.58
C ASP A 856 -9.61 -15.26 -9.21
N GLY A 857 -9.23 -16.51 -8.96
CA GLY A 857 -8.62 -16.98 -7.71
C GLY A 857 -8.23 -18.46 -7.77
N CYS A 858 -7.83 -19.02 -6.63
CA CYS A 858 -7.61 -20.46 -6.47
C CYS A 858 -8.90 -21.06 -5.87
N TYR A 859 -9.47 -22.08 -6.50
CA TYR A 859 -10.61 -22.81 -5.92
C TYR A 859 -10.87 -24.16 -6.60
N SER A 860 -11.52 -25.05 -5.85
CA SER A 860 -11.84 -26.42 -6.25
C SER A 860 -13.18 -26.89 -5.66
N MET A 861 -13.68 -28.03 -6.14
CA MET A 861 -14.83 -28.73 -5.56
C MET A 861 -14.34 -29.84 -4.63
N ILE A 862 -15.13 -30.18 -3.60
CA ILE A 862 -14.79 -31.29 -2.70
C ILE A 862 -15.29 -32.63 -3.24
N GLY A 863 -14.34 -33.50 -3.58
CA GLY A 863 -14.56 -34.86 -4.11
C GLY A 863 -14.95 -34.88 -5.58
N ARG A 864 -15.42 -36.03 -6.05
CA ARG A 864 -16.00 -36.22 -7.39
C ARG A 864 -17.42 -35.63 -7.43
N PHE A 865 -17.59 -34.57 -8.21
CA PHE A 865 -18.90 -33.94 -8.48
C PHE A 865 -19.66 -34.63 -9.64
N GLY A 866 -18.93 -35.18 -10.61
CA GLY A 866 -19.46 -35.78 -11.83
C GLY A 866 -19.55 -34.80 -13.02
N GLY A 867 -19.40 -35.31 -14.24
CA GLY A 867 -19.29 -34.49 -15.44
C GLY A 867 -17.98 -33.67 -15.50
N ARG A 868 -18.04 -32.47 -16.10
CA ARG A 868 -16.92 -31.51 -16.13
C ARG A 868 -16.78 -30.81 -14.78
N GLN A 869 -15.75 -31.18 -14.01
CA GLN A 869 -15.38 -30.54 -12.75
C GLN A 869 -14.19 -29.59 -12.98
N GLY A 870 -14.40 -28.30 -12.71
CA GLY A 870 -13.36 -27.28 -12.91
C GLY A 870 -12.48 -27.07 -11.68
N ILE A 871 -11.17 -26.98 -11.87
CA ILE A 871 -10.19 -26.53 -10.86
C ILE A 871 -9.61 -25.20 -11.34
N SER A 872 -9.72 -24.14 -10.53
CA SER A 872 -9.28 -22.80 -10.91
C SER A 872 -7.88 -22.52 -10.42
N ILE A 873 -6.96 -22.25 -11.35
CA ILE A 873 -5.59 -21.81 -11.08
C ILE A 873 -5.46 -20.37 -11.58
N GLY A 874 -5.94 -19.44 -10.75
CA GLY A 874 -5.83 -18.00 -10.98
C GLY A 874 -4.40 -17.45 -10.86
N GLU A 875 -4.26 -16.13 -11.02
CA GLU A 875 -2.99 -15.42 -10.90
C GLU A 875 -2.50 -15.45 -9.43
N GLY A 876 -1.28 -15.94 -9.20
CA GLY A 876 -0.70 -16.18 -7.87
C GLY A 876 -0.93 -17.60 -7.31
N CYS A 877 -1.70 -18.45 -8.01
CA CYS A 877 -1.96 -19.83 -7.61
C CYS A 877 -0.91 -20.83 -8.10
N GLU A 878 0.15 -20.38 -8.79
CA GLU A 878 1.08 -21.25 -9.55
C GLU A 878 2.08 -22.02 -8.66
N ARG A 879 2.07 -21.78 -7.35
CA ARG A 879 2.91 -22.51 -6.38
C ARG A 879 2.42 -23.95 -6.26
N ILE A 880 3.33 -24.92 -6.39
CA ILE A 880 3.03 -26.37 -6.30
C ILE A 880 2.12 -26.70 -5.11
N GLY A 881 2.45 -26.22 -3.90
CA GLY A 881 1.65 -26.50 -2.71
C GLY A 881 0.23 -25.92 -2.73
N THR A 882 -0.04 -24.84 -3.47
CA THR A 882 -1.39 -24.35 -3.72
C THR A 882 -2.14 -25.29 -4.66
N ILE A 883 -1.53 -25.69 -5.78
CA ILE A 883 -2.18 -26.60 -6.74
C ILE A 883 -2.43 -27.99 -6.13
N VAL A 884 -1.49 -28.49 -5.33
CA VAL A 884 -1.62 -29.74 -4.55
C VAL A 884 -2.79 -29.67 -3.57
N HIS A 885 -3.02 -28.51 -2.94
CA HIS A 885 -4.16 -28.23 -2.06
C HIS A 885 -5.50 -28.24 -2.82
N GLU A 886 -5.58 -27.58 -3.98
CA GLU A 886 -6.78 -27.62 -4.84
C GLU A 886 -7.11 -29.03 -5.34
N VAL A 887 -6.10 -29.80 -5.73
CA VAL A 887 -6.26 -31.22 -6.08
C VAL A 887 -6.68 -32.03 -4.86
N GLY A 888 -6.16 -31.72 -3.67
CA GLY A 888 -6.58 -32.30 -2.39
C GLY A 888 -8.09 -32.16 -2.13
N HIS A 889 -8.67 -30.98 -2.38
CA HIS A 889 -10.12 -30.80 -2.35
C HIS A 889 -10.83 -31.70 -3.37
N THR A 890 -10.38 -31.73 -4.62
CA THR A 890 -10.94 -32.62 -5.66
C THR A 890 -10.84 -34.11 -5.29
N LEU A 891 -9.83 -34.49 -4.49
CA LEU A 891 -9.68 -35.83 -3.89
C LEU A 891 -10.45 -36.01 -2.56
N GLY A 892 -11.38 -35.10 -2.23
CA GLY A 892 -12.31 -35.23 -1.11
C GLY A 892 -11.79 -34.72 0.25
N LEU A 893 -10.64 -34.03 0.30
CA LEU A 893 -10.17 -33.40 1.54
C LEU A 893 -10.93 -32.11 1.84
N TRP A 894 -11.33 -31.98 3.09
CA TRP A 894 -11.80 -30.71 3.67
C TRP A 894 -10.64 -29.98 4.34
N HIS A 895 -10.86 -28.71 4.69
CA HIS A 895 -9.92 -27.98 5.51
C HIS A 895 -9.70 -28.62 6.89
N GLU A 896 -8.45 -28.59 7.34
CA GLU A 896 -8.05 -29.19 8.60
C GLU A 896 -8.63 -28.42 9.80
N GLN A 897 -8.77 -27.09 9.75
CA GLN A 897 -9.44 -26.32 10.83
C GLN A 897 -10.95 -26.62 10.95
N SER A 898 -11.58 -27.09 9.88
CA SER A 898 -13.02 -27.37 9.82
C SER A 898 -13.37 -28.78 10.36
N ARG A 899 -12.40 -29.58 10.79
CA ARG A 899 -12.62 -30.95 11.29
C ARG A 899 -13.40 -30.99 12.62
N PRO A 900 -14.18 -32.07 12.89
CA PRO A 900 -14.95 -32.21 14.13
C PRO A 900 -14.08 -32.13 15.41
N ASP A 901 -12.87 -32.69 15.34
CA ASP A 901 -11.88 -32.77 16.42
C ASP A 901 -10.94 -31.56 16.53
N ALA A 902 -11.04 -30.56 15.64
CA ALA A 902 -10.13 -29.41 15.57
C ALA A 902 -10.03 -28.60 16.87
N GLU A 903 -11.14 -28.45 17.59
CA GLU A 903 -11.21 -27.76 18.89
C GLU A 903 -10.26 -28.33 19.95
N ASN A 904 -9.77 -29.56 19.80
CA ASN A 904 -8.78 -30.14 20.72
C ASN A 904 -7.36 -29.58 20.50
N TYR A 905 -7.10 -28.97 19.35
CA TYR A 905 -5.78 -28.56 18.88
C TYR A 905 -5.68 -27.05 18.61
N ILE A 906 -6.78 -26.41 18.18
CA ILE A 906 -6.83 -24.98 17.84
C ILE A 906 -7.98 -24.24 18.54
N THR A 907 -7.87 -22.91 18.58
CA THR A 907 -8.88 -21.96 19.09
C THR A 907 -9.12 -20.88 18.04
N VAL A 908 -10.38 -20.68 17.66
CA VAL A 908 -10.81 -19.68 16.68
C VAL A 908 -11.15 -18.36 17.40
N VAL A 909 -10.43 -17.29 17.08
CA VAL A 909 -10.62 -15.96 17.69
C VAL A 909 -11.54 -15.11 16.82
N LYS A 910 -12.85 -15.26 17.04
CA LYS A 910 -13.90 -14.67 16.18
C LYS A 910 -13.86 -13.15 16.10
N ASP A 911 -13.40 -12.47 17.15
CA ASP A 911 -13.36 -11.00 17.22
C ASP A 911 -12.39 -10.36 16.20
N TYR A 912 -11.43 -11.14 15.68
CA TYR A 912 -10.48 -10.69 14.65
C TYR A 912 -10.82 -11.17 13.24
N ILE A 913 -11.88 -11.97 13.06
CA ILE A 913 -12.30 -12.46 11.75
C ILE A 913 -13.22 -11.42 11.10
N LEU A 914 -13.00 -11.14 9.81
CA LEU A 914 -13.91 -10.33 9.00
C LEU A 914 -15.34 -10.90 9.10
N PRO A 915 -16.37 -10.11 9.48
CA PRO A 915 -17.70 -10.66 9.78
C PRO A 915 -18.36 -11.47 8.66
N SER A 916 -18.03 -11.19 7.40
CA SER A 916 -18.48 -11.95 6.21
C SER A 916 -17.85 -13.34 6.07
N TYR A 917 -16.76 -13.62 6.78
CA TYR A 917 -15.96 -14.85 6.70
C TYR A 917 -16.02 -15.67 8.01
N ILE A 918 -17.00 -15.44 8.88
CA ILE A 918 -17.15 -16.25 10.12
C ILE A 918 -17.61 -17.69 9.80
N SER A 919 -18.30 -17.91 8.68
CA SER A 919 -18.72 -19.24 8.18
C SER A 919 -17.53 -20.15 7.85
N GLU A 920 -16.41 -19.57 7.43
CA GLU A 920 -15.17 -20.23 7.02
C GLU A 920 -14.50 -21.06 8.14
N PHE A 921 -14.82 -20.73 9.40
CA PHE A 921 -14.24 -21.34 10.59
C PHE A 921 -15.24 -22.22 11.35
N LEU A 922 -16.33 -22.62 10.70
CA LEU A 922 -17.31 -23.52 11.29
C LEU A 922 -16.83 -24.97 11.20
N LYS A 923 -16.67 -25.61 12.36
CA LYS A 923 -16.46 -27.05 12.42
C LYS A 923 -17.63 -27.81 11.79
N ARG A 924 -17.30 -28.78 10.95
CA ARG A 924 -18.21 -29.76 10.34
C ARG A 924 -18.52 -30.91 11.29
N GLY A 925 -19.59 -31.64 11.01
CA GLY A 925 -20.05 -32.79 11.78
C GLY A 925 -19.30 -34.08 11.46
N GLU A 926 -19.38 -35.08 12.37
CA GLU A 926 -18.92 -36.45 12.12
C GLU A 926 -19.70 -37.17 10.99
N ASP A 927 -20.79 -36.57 10.53
CA ASP A 927 -21.63 -36.99 9.41
C ASP A 927 -21.23 -36.34 8.08
N GLU A 928 -20.31 -35.38 8.09
CA GLU A 928 -19.86 -34.61 6.92
C GLU A 928 -18.38 -34.92 6.58
N ILE A 929 -17.53 -34.86 7.62
CA ILE A 929 -16.14 -35.31 7.63
C ILE A 929 -16.03 -36.34 8.74
N VAL A 930 -15.71 -37.61 8.46
CA VAL A 930 -15.39 -38.54 9.56
C VAL A 930 -13.90 -38.74 9.84
N THR A 931 -13.31 -39.92 10.13
CA THR A 931 -12.03 -39.98 10.88
C THR A 931 -10.91 -40.84 10.29
N PHE A 932 -11.21 -42.05 9.79
CA PHE A 932 -10.20 -43.11 9.51
C PHE A 932 -9.21 -43.34 10.67
N ASP A 933 -9.55 -42.85 11.87
CA ASP A 933 -8.73 -42.80 13.07
C ASP A 933 -7.32 -42.18 12.86
N ILE A 934 -7.19 -41.30 11.87
CA ILE A 934 -5.97 -40.53 11.62
C ILE A 934 -5.96 -39.27 12.50
N PRO A 935 -4.86 -38.95 13.21
CA PRO A 935 -4.71 -37.76 14.04
C PRO A 935 -4.92 -36.43 13.32
N TYR A 936 -4.91 -35.35 14.08
CA TYR A 936 -4.93 -33.97 13.58
C TYR A 936 -3.52 -33.52 13.23
N ASP A 937 -3.32 -32.95 12.03
CA ASP A 937 -2.02 -32.49 11.54
C ASP A 937 -1.97 -30.97 11.48
N LEU A 938 -1.29 -30.35 12.45
CA LEU A 938 -1.06 -28.91 12.47
C LEU A 938 -0.14 -28.44 11.31
N GLY A 939 0.50 -29.36 10.59
CA GLY A 939 1.26 -29.10 9.36
C GLY A 939 0.54 -29.50 8.08
N SER A 940 -0.73 -29.93 8.12
CA SER A 940 -1.50 -30.27 6.92
C SER A 940 -1.49 -29.12 5.90
N ILE A 941 -1.36 -29.46 4.62
CA ILE A 941 -1.49 -28.47 3.54
C ILE A 941 -2.91 -27.87 3.48
N MET A 942 -3.90 -28.58 4.04
CA MET A 942 -5.31 -28.17 4.13
C MET A 942 -5.61 -27.28 5.34
N HIS A 943 -4.62 -26.89 6.15
CA HIS A 943 -4.82 -26.02 7.30
C HIS A 943 -4.71 -24.54 6.92
N TYR A 944 -5.62 -23.70 7.43
CA TYR A 944 -5.54 -22.23 7.32
C TYR A 944 -4.38 -21.63 8.14
N GLY A 945 -3.85 -20.50 7.67
CA GLY A 945 -2.80 -19.76 8.37
C GLY A 945 -3.30 -19.00 9.60
N SER A 946 -2.38 -18.65 10.50
CA SER A 946 -2.72 -18.03 11.80
C SER A 946 -3.50 -16.71 11.70
N THR A 947 -3.38 -15.98 10.58
CA THR A 947 -4.03 -14.69 10.30
C THR A 947 -5.08 -14.75 9.19
N ALA A 948 -5.55 -15.94 8.81
CA ALA A 948 -6.54 -16.10 7.73
C ALA A 948 -7.81 -15.26 8.00
N PHE A 949 -8.29 -14.54 6.98
CA PHE A 949 -9.47 -13.66 7.01
C PHE A 949 -9.49 -12.62 8.16
N SER A 950 -8.30 -12.18 8.61
CA SER A 950 -8.15 -11.21 9.68
C SER A 950 -8.51 -9.78 9.27
N VAL A 951 -9.24 -9.06 10.13
CA VAL A 951 -9.74 -7.68 9.90
C VAL A 951 -8.66 -6.64 9.59
N ASP A 952 -7.42 -6.87 10.05
CA ASP A 952 -6.27 -5.99 9.90
C ASP A 952 -5.08 -6.67 9.18
N GLN A 953 -5.30 -7.90 8.67
CA GLN A 953 -4.30 -8.79 8.05
C GLN A 953 -3.11 -9.17 8.97
N ARG A 954 -3.18 -8.89 10.28
CA ARG A 954 -2.06 -9.07 11.24
C ARG A 954 -2.46 -9.81 12.51
N SER A 955 -3.68 -9.58 13.00
CA SER A 955 -4.24 -10.20 14.19
C SER A 955 -4.50 -11.69 13.92
N LYS A 956 -4.15 -12.55 14.88
CA LYS A 956 -4.26 -14.01 14.73
C LYS A 956 -5.71 -14.46 14.95
N THR A 957 -6.33 -15.00 13.91
CA THR A 957 -7.67 -15.59 13.91
C THR A 957 -7.64 -17.06 14.34
N LEU A 958 -6.51 -17.75 14.17
CA LEU A 958 -6.28 -19.13 14.63
C LEU A 958 -5.09 -19.21 15.59
N LEU A 959 -5.39 -19.63 16.83
CA LEU A 959 -4.39 -19.89 17.87
C LEU A 959 -4.25 -21.39 18.12
N THR A 960 -3.02 -21.92 18.09
CA THR A 960 -2.74 -23.32 18.46
C THR A 960 -2.76 -23.47 19.98
N ARG A 961 -3.32 -24.56 20.50
CA ARG A 961 -3.38 -24.80 21.96
C ARG A 961 -2.02 -25.05 22.60
N ASP A 962 -1.10 -25.66 21.85
CA ASP A 962 0.32 -25.64 22.16
C ASP A 962 0.98 -24.52 21.34
N PRO A 963 1.52 -23.46 21.98
CA PRO A 963 2.13 -22.34 21.28
C PRO A 963 3.35 -22.71 20.42
N LEU A 964 4.02 -23.84 20.69
CA LEU A 964 5.17 -24.27 19.89
C LEU A 964 4.78 -24.73 18.47
N TYR A 965 3.51 -25.05 18.24
CA TYR A 965 2.96 -25.35 16.91
C TYR A 965 2.45 -24.12 16.15
N GLN A 966 2.48 -22.92 16.76
CA GLN A 966 1.82 -21.73 16.19
C GLN A 966 2.40 -21.29 14.83
N MET A 967 3.65 -21.65 14.55
CA MET A 967 4.35 -21.39 13.28
C MET A 967 4.35 -22.59 12.31
N THR A 968 3.79 -23.74 12.72
CA THR A 968 3.62 -24.93 11.87
C THR A 968 2.39 -24.80 10.96
N ILE A 969 1.31 -24.13 11.42
CA ILE A 969 0.05 -24.00 10.67
C ILE A 969 0.13 -23.06 9.46
N GLY A 970 -0.66 -23.35 8.42
CA GLY A 970 -0.77 -22.49 7.23
C GLY A 970 0.33 -22.65 6.19
N GLN A 971 1.08 -23.75 6.24
CA GLN A 971 2.10 -24.05 5.24
C GLN A 971 1.48 -24.33 3.86
N ARG A 972 2.22 -24.02 2.78
CA ARG A 972 1.84 -24.26 1.36
C ARG A 972 3.05 -24.78 0.57
N ASP A 973 3.86 -25.62 1.21
CA ASP A 973 5.13 -26.12 0.71
C ASP A 973 4.98 -27.54 0.11
N SER A 974 4.49 -28.50 0.90
CA SER A 974 4.29 -29.89 0.46
C SER A 974 3.14 -30.55 1.21
N LEU A 975 2.72 -31.74 0.77
CA LEU A 975 1.85 -32.61 1.56
C LEU A 975 2.53 -32.98 2.89
N SER A 976 1.73 -33.08 3.95
CA SER A 976 2.11 -33.76 5.19
C SER A 976 1.97 -35.28 5.02
N PHE A 977 2.55 -36.04 5.95
CA PHE A 977 2.42 -37.50 5.95
C PHE A 977 0.95 -37.95 6.14
N TYR A 978 0.15 -37.19 6.91
CA TYR A 978 -1.26 -37.54 7.11
C TYR A 978 -2.19 -37.10 5.98
N ASP A 979 -1.88 -36.03 5.23
CA ASP A 979 -2.62 -35.71 4.00
C ASP A 979 -2.59 -36.91 3.02
N ILE A 980 -1.41 -37.50 2.85
CA ILE A 980 -1.20 -38.70 2.00
C ILE A 980 -1.87 -39.94 2.61
N LYS A 981 -1.73 -40.14 3.93
CA LYS A 981 -2.33 -41.30 4.62
C LYS A 981 -3.85 -41.28 4.55
N LEU A 982 -4.48 -40.11 4.63
CA LEU A 982 -5.93 -39.93 4.49
C LEU A 982 -6.43 -40.41 3.12
N ILE A 983 -5.78 -39.97 2.04
CA ILE A 983 -6.10 -40.40 0.67
C ILE A 983 -5.84 -41.90 0.46
N ASN A 984 -4.75 -42.44 1.00
CA ASN A 984 -4.46 -43.86 0.90
C ASN A 984 -5.43 -44.75 1.70
N GLU A 985 -5.95 -44.28 2.84
CA GLU A 985 -7.01 -44.97 3.59
C GLU A 985 -8.40 -44.85 2.94
N ALA A 986 -8.64 -43.77 2.19
CA ALA A 986 -9.87 -43.56 1.43
C ALA A 986 -9.93 -44.45 0.16
N TYR A 987 -8.89 -44.41 -0.67
CA TYR A 987 -8.90 -45.02 -2.02
C TYR A 987 -8.08 -46.31 -2.14
N CYS A 988 -6.95 -46.40 -1.44
CA CYS A 988 -5.95 -47.45 -1.67
C CYS A 988 -6.06 -48.65 -0.70
N LYS A 989 -7.08 -48.66 0.14
CA LYS A 989 -7.26 -49.66 1.19
C LYS A 989 -7.52 -51.05 0.59
N GLY A 990 -6.59 -51.97 0.83
CA GLY A 990 -6.65 -53.36 0.34
C GLY A 990 -5.83 -53.62 -0.94
N HIS A 991 -5.17 -52.61 -1.50
CA HIS A 991 -4.24 -52.79 -2.63
C HIS A 991 -3.08 -53.73 -2.25
N CYS A 992 -2.57 -53.59 -1.03
CA CYS A 992 -1.60 -54.50 -0.43
C CYS A 992 -2.27 -55.52 0.50
N LYS A 993 -2.04 -56.82 0.24
CA LYS A 993 -2.63 -57.95 1.00
C LYS A 993 -1.76 -58.44 2.17
N GLN A 994 -0.63 -57.77 2.44
CA GLN A 994 0.32 -58.16 3.48
C GLN A 994 0.00 -57.44 4.81
N ASN A 995 0.44 -58.00 5.94
CA ASN A 995 0.31 -57.33 7.24
C ASN A 995 1.25 -56.12 7.31
N ASN A 996 0.81 -55.08 8.03
CA ASN A 996 1.57 -53.84 8.18
C ASN A 996 2.69 -54.00 9.24
N ASP A 997 3.86 -54.44 8.79
CA ASP A 997 5.08 -54.60 9.60
C ASP A 997 5.85 -53.28 9.86
N CYS A 998 5.40 -52.17 9.28
CA CYS A 998 6.10 -50.88 9.28
C CYS A 998 6.22 -50.28 10.69
N LYS A 999 7.34 -49.58 10.93
CA LYS A 999 7.69 -48.96 12.22
C LYS A 999 7.48 -47.44 12.18
N ASN A 1000 7.61 -46.80 13.35
CA ASN A 1000 7.59 -45.34 13.51
C ASN A 1000 6.35 -44.63 12.91
N GLY A 1001 5.20 -45.31 12.82
CA GLY A 1001 3.96 -44.77 12.26
C GLY A 1001 3.77 -44.94 10.74
N GLY A 1002 4.76 -45.53 10.06
CA GLY A 1002 4.70 -45.91 8.64
C GLY A 1002 3.61 -46.95 8.31
N TYR A 1003 3.32 -47.10 7.02
CA TYR A 1003 2.38 -48.11 6.51
C TYR A 1003 2.84 -48.64 5.14
N LEU A 1004 2.34 -49.79 4.70
CA LEU A 1004 2.71 -50.36 3.40
C LEU A 1004 2.39 -49.39 2.25
N ASN A 1005 3.37 -49.07 1.41
CA ASN A 1005 3.19 -48.18 0.27
C ASN A 1005 2.23 -48.83 -0.75
N PRO A 1006 1.07 -48.22 -1.08
CA PRO A 1006 0.13 -48.81 -2.04
C PRO A 1006 0.73 -49.07 -3.43
N SER A 1007 1.65 -48.21 -3.87
CA SER A 1007 2.30 -48.27 -5.18
C SER A 1007 3.44 -49.29 -5.20
N ASN A 1008 3.97 -49.68 -4.04
CA ASN A 1008 4.95 -50.77 -3.89
C ASN A 1008 4.75 -51.53 -2.57
N CYS A 1009 3.88 -52.55 -2.61
CA CYS A 1009 3.50 -53.38 -1.46
C CYS A 1009 4.63 -54.23 -0.82
N LYS A 1010 5.90 -54.04 -1.22
CA LYS A 1010 7.08 -54.64 -0.58
C LYS A 1010 7.86 -53.66 0.31
N SER A 1011 7.52 -52.38 0.27
CA SER A 1011 8.19 -51.30 0.99
C SER A 1011 7.18 -50.46 1.77
N CYS A 1012 7.58 -49.96 2.93
CA CYS A 1012 6.78 -49.02 3.70
C CYS A 1012 6.90 -47.58 3.17
N PHE A 1013 5.80 -46.84 3.21
CA PHE A 1013 5.77 -45.39 3.11
C PHE A 1013 6.05 -44.82 4.51
N CYS A 1014 7.10 -44.01 4.63
CA CYS A 1014 7.68 -43.62 5.91
C CYS A 1014 7.46 -42.15 6.23
N PRO A 1015 7.24 -41.77 7.50
CA PRO A 1015 7.21 -40.37 7.89
C PRO A 1015 8.57 -39.71 7.72
N THR A 1016 8.56 -38.41 7.38
CA THR A 1016 9.75 -37.60 7.16
C THR A 1016 10.76 -37.73 8.30
N GLY A 1017 11.98 -38.16 7.97
CA GLY A 1017 13.06 -38.49 8.90
C GLY A 1017 13.35 -39.98 9.08
N PHE A 1018 12.41 -40.86 8.73
CA PHE A 1018 12.58 -42.32 8.80
C PHE A 1018 12.62 -42.95 7.41
N GLY A 1019 13.46 -43.97 7.25
CA GLY A 1019 13.67 -44.69 6.01
C GLY A 1019 13.91 -46.18 6.24
N GLY A 1020 14.38 -46.86 5.21
CA GLY A 1020 14.51 -48.32 5.21
C GLY A 1020 13.23 -49.04 4.81
N SER A 1021 13.33 -50.36 4.61
CA SER A 1021 12.25 -51.18 4.05
C SER A 1021 10.97 -51.18 4.90
N LYS A 1022 11.13 -51.00 6.22
CA LYS A 1022 10.11 -51.00 7.26
C LYS A 1022 10.05 -49.68 8.06
N CYS A 1023 10.61 -48.57 7.56
CA CYS A 1023 10.74 -47.31 8.30
C CYS A 1023 11.55 -47.44 9.61
N GLU A 1024 12.48 -48.39 9.65
CA GLU A 1024 13.28 -48.81 10.79
C GLU A 1024 14.59 -48.03 10.93
N THR A 1025 15.09 -47.45 9.85
CA THR A 1025 16.35 -46.68 9.80
C THR A 1025 16.10 -45.17 9.70
N HIS A 1026 17.19 -44.41 9.78
CA HIS A 1026 17.19 -42.98 9.48
C HIS A 1026 17.14 -42.76 7.97
N ASP A 1027 16.32 -41.81 7.51
CA ASP A 1027 16.37 -41.38 6.11
C ASP A 1027 17.54 -40.41 5.89
N VAL A 1028 18.67 -40.98 5.48
CA VAL A 1028 19.88 -40.23 5.12
C VAL A 1028 19.68 -39.47 3.80
N ALA A 1029 18.84 -39.96 2.88
CA ALA A 1029 18.60 -39.34 1.57
C ALA A 1029 17.82 -38.02 1.67
N ALA A 1030 17.14 -37.76 2.79
CA ALA A 1030 16.53 -36.47 3.09
C ALA A 1030 17.56 -35.32 3.33
N SER A 1031 18.86 -35.62 3.51
CA SER A 1031 19.91 -34.61 3.68
C SER A 1031 20.69 -34.41 2.38
N ASN A 1032 20.82 -33.17 1.91
CA ASN A 1032 21.48 -32.86 0.63
C ASN A 1032 22.84 -32.16 0.77
N SER A 1033 23.36 -32.04 2.00
CA SER A 1033 24.62 -31.36 2.31
C SER A 1033 25.36 -32.03 3.48
N ASN A 1034 26.48 -31.47 3.94
CA ASN A 1034 27.37 -32.06 4.95
C ASN A 1034 26.81 -32.08 6.40
N CYS A 1035 25.49 -32.05 6.56
CA CYS A 1035 24.78 -32.07 7.84
C CYS A 1035 23.81 -33.26 7.91
N GLY A 1036 23.39 -33.61 9.12
CA GLY A 1036 22.49 -34.73 9.39
C GLY A 1036 23.19 -35.95 10.01
N GLY A 1037 22.48 -37.08 10.02
CA GLY A 1037 22.96 -38.39 10.44
C GLY A 1037 22.32 -38.95 11.72
N THR A 1038 22.62 -40.21 12.03
CA THR A 1038 22.14 -40.87 13.25
C THR A 1038 23.10 -40.64 14.40
N LEU A 1039 22.61 -40.08 15.52
CA LEU A 1039 23.41 -39.71 16.68
C LEU A 1039 22.92 -40.44 17.94
N LYS A 1040 23.85 -40.85 18.82
CA LYS A 1040 23.51 -41.43 20.13
C LYS A 1040 23.60 -40.38 21.24
N ALA A 1041 22.48 -40.13 21.92
CA ALA A 1041 22.44 -39.29 23.11
C ALA A 1041 23.21 -39.93 24.26
N ASP A 1042 23.84 -39.11 25.09
CA ASP A 1042 24.64 -39.55 26.24
C ASP A 1042 24.37 -38.66 27.46
N VAL A 1043 24.95 -38.97 28.62
CA VAL A 1043 24.78 -38.12 29.83
C VAL A 1043 25.30 -36.70 29.57
N ASP A 1044 26.39 -36.59 28.82
CA ASP A 1044 27.03 -35.34 28.44
C ASP A 1044 26.32 -34.66 27.26
N TRP A 1045 26.37 -33.32 27.25
CA TRP A 1045 25.80 -32.50 26.20
C TRP A 1045 26.61 -32.61 24.90
N LYS A 1046 25.97 -33.17 23.87
CA LYS A 1046 26.45 -33.15 22.48
C LYS A 1046 25.77 -32.00 21.72
N GLN A 1047 26.34 -31.56 20.60
CA GLN A 1047 25.87 -30.39 19.85
C GLN A 1047 25.66 -30.71 18.37
N ILE A 1048 24.71 -30.02 17.74
CA ILE A 1048 24.56 -29.89 16.28
C ILE A 1048 24.26 -28.43 15.93
N GLN A 1049 24.51 -28.06 14.68
CA GLN A 1049 24.28 -26.73 14.15
C GLN A 1049 23.85 -26.81 12.67
N SER A 1050 23.22 -25.74 12.17
CA SER A 1050 23.03 -25.55 10.74
C SER A 1050 24.38 -25.43 10.00
N PRO A 1051 24.44 -25.81 8.71
CA PRO A 1051 25.57 -25.45 7.85
C PRO A 1051 25.83 -23.94 7.87
N GLY A 1052 27.10 -23.52 7.78
CA GLY A 1052 27.50 -22.10 7.85
C GLY A 1052 27.70 -21.55 9.27
N TYR A 1053 26.95 -22.04 10.27
CA TYR A 1053 26.89 -21.43 11.61
C TYR A 1053 28.29 -21.15 12.25
N PRO A 1054 28.56 -19.93 12.74
CA PRO A 1054 27.62 -18.82 13.00
C PRO A 1054 27.37 -17.88 11.81
N ASP A 1055 27.99 -18.12 10.66
CA ASP A 1055 27.71 -17.39 9.42
C ASP A 1055 26.40 -17.89 8.75
N GLU A 1056 25.96 -17.20 7.71
CA GLU A 1056 24.67 -17.48 7.05
C GLU A 1056 24.60 -18.90 6.44
N TYR A 1057 23.48 -19.59 6.63
CA TYR A 1057 23.27 -20.91 6.02
C TYR A 1057 22.93 -20.81 4.53
N PRO A 1058 23.31 -21.79 3.68
CA PRO A 1058 23.04 -21.73 2.24
C PRO A 1058 21.57 -22.01 1.90
N THR A 1059 21.07 -21.40 0.82
CA THR A 1059 19.77 -21.75 0.22
C THR A 1059 19.71 -23.16 -0.35
N ASN A 1060 18.50 -23.72 -0.45
CA ASN A 1060 18.18 -25.06 -0.93
C ASN A 1060 18.92 -26.18 -0.16
N VAL A 1061 19.05 -26.04 1.15
CA VAL A 1061 19.73 -26.99 2.05
C VAL A 1061 18.72 -27.76 2.89
N THR A 1062 18.90 -29.08 2.97
CA THR A 1062 18.19 -29.96 3.90
C THR A 1062 19.16 -30.75 4.78
N CYS A 1063 18.83 -30.84 6.06
CA CYS A 1063 19.51 -31.67 7.05
C CYS A 1063 18.48 -32.52 7.79
N SER A 1064 18.80 -33.79 8.04
CA SER A 1064 17.98 -34.71 8.83
C SER A 1064 18.86 -35.40 9.88
N TRP A 1065 18.54 -35.24 11.16
CA TRP A 1065 19.22 -35.94 12.26
C TRP A 1065 18.24 -36.85 13.00
N LEU A 1066 18.64 -38.10 13.23
CA LEU A 1066 17.92 -39.04 14.09
C LEU A 1066 18.73 -39.29 15.37
N ILE A 1067 18.27 -38.75 16.49
CA ILE A 1067 18.91 -38.90 17.80
C ILE A 1067 18.25 -40.08 18.53
N LYS A 1068 19.03 -41.03 19.06
CA LYS A 1068 18.52 -42.21 19.81
C LYS A 1068 19.19 -42.36 21.18
N THR A 1069 18.44 -42.92 22.13
CA THR A 1069 18.89 -43.36 23.47
C THR A 1069 18.24 -44.72 23.82
N ASN A 1070 18.44 -45.28 25.02
CA ASN A 1070 17.83 -46.56 25.42
C ASN A 1070 16.31 -46.41 25.67
N GLU A 1071 15.54 -47.50 25.61
CA GLU A 1071 14.07 -47.44 25.57
C GLU A 1071 13.39 -46.77 26.79
N GLU A 1072 14.00 -46.85 27.98
CA GLU A 1072 13.51 -46.20 29.21
C GLU A 1072 14.01 -44.74 29.39
N GLU A 1073 14.90 -44.27 28.52
CA GLU A 1073 15.51 -42.94 28.57
C GLU A 1073 14.83 -41.97 27.59
N ARG A 1074 14.96 -40.68 27.85
CA ARG A 1074 14.43 -39.58 27.01
C ARG A 1074 15.57 -38.68 26.55
N ILE A 1075 15.29 -37.79 25.61
CA ILE A 1075 16.28 -36.86 25.05
C ILE A 1075 15.88 -35.43 25.44
N GLU A 1076 16.81 -34.72 26.07
CA GLU A 1076 16.69 -33.31 26.45
C GLU A 1076 17.40 -32.45 25.40
N ILE A 1077 16.71 -31.46 24.84
CA ILE A 1077 17.16 -30.58 23.74
C ILE A 1077 17.11 -29.13 24.20
N THR A 1078 18.09 -28.32 23.83
CA THR A 1078 18.13 -26.89 24.16
C THR A 1078 18.87 -26.11 23.07
N PHE A 1079 18.26 -25.05 22.54
CA PHE A 1079 18.92 -24.13 21.61
C PHE A 1079 19.89 -23.21 22.36
N ILE A 1080 21.15 -23.20 21.94
CA ILE A 1080 22.22 -22.38 22.52
C ILE A 1080 22.59 -21.25 21.58
N ASP A 1081 23.41 -20.33 22.06
CA ASP A 1081 24.01 -19.22 21.29
C ASP A 1081 22.94 -18.39 20.54
N ASP A 1082 23.29 -17.70 19.46
CA ASP A 1082 22.33 -16.91 18.66
C ASP A 1082 21.50 -17.81 17.71
N PHE A 1083 20.28 -17.38 17.40
CA PHE A 1083 19.31 -18.11 16.57
C PHE A 1083 18.59 -17.15 15.60
N GLY A 1084 18.55 -17.52 14.32
CA GLY A 1084 17.85 -16.78 13.28
C GLY A 1084 17.61 -17.67 12.06
N ILE A 1085 16.34 -17.89 11.71
CA ILE A 1085 15.94 -18.67 10.52
C ILE A 1085 14.89 -17.87 9.74
N PHE A 1086 15.04 -17.77 8.43
CA PHE A 1086 14.21 -16.91 7.58
C PHE A 1086 12.72 -17.29 7.60
N CYS A 1087 11.86 -16.30 7.83
CA CYS A 1087 10.42 -16.48 7.97
C CYS A 1087 9.62 -15.30 7.39
N THR A 1088 8.32 -15.50 7.19
CA THR A 1088 7.36 -14.45 6.80
C THR A 1088 6.17 -14.45 7.77
N SER A 1089 4.92 -14.51 7.30
CA SER A 1089 3.74 -14.79 8.14
C SER A 1089 3.68 -16.25 8.61
N THR A 1090 4.42 -17.13 7.94
CA THR A 1090 4.68 -18.53 8.34
C THR A 1090 6.17 -18.84 8.16
N CYS A 1091 6.65 -19.98 8.65
CA CYS A 1091 8.01 -20.41 8.38
C CYS A 1091 8.21 -20.75 6.90
N VAL A 1092 9.14 -20.04 6.24
CA VAL A 1092 9.59 -20.37 4.88
C VAL A 1092 10.76 -21.35 4.99
N ASP A 1093 11.75 -20.98 5.79
CA ASP A 1093 12.79 -21.87 6.29
C ASP A 1093 12.44 -22.25 7.74
N TYR A 1094 12.84 -23.43 8.19
CA TYR A 1094 12.54 -23.90 9.56
C TYR A 1094 13.50 -24.98 10.06
N VAL A 1095 13.62 -25.06 11.39
CA VAL A 1095 14.00 -26.30 12.08
C VAL A 1095 12.73 -26.94 12.64
N GLU A 1096 12.43 -28.16 12.21
CA GLU A 1096 11.30 -28.97 12.69
C GLU A 1096 11.77 -29.98 13.76
N LEU A 1097 11.17 -29.94 14.94
CA LEU A 1097 11.45 -30.86 16.04
C LEU A 1097 10.31 -31.86 16.23
N LYS A 1098 10.55 -33.13 15.88
CA LYS A 1098 9.63 -34.24 16.17
C LYS A 1098 10.04 -34.93 17.46
N ILE A 1099 9.45 -34.46 18.56
CA ILE A 1099 9.73 -34.93 19.93
C ILE A 1099 8.51 -35.50 20.67
N GLY A 1100 7.33 -35.49 20.05
CA GLY A 1100 6.07 -35.97 20.63
C GLY A 1100 5.93 -37.50 20.61
N ASP A 1101 4.80 -38.00 21.13
CA ASP A 1101 4.50 -39.44 21.14
C ASP A 1101 4.24 -40.01 19.73
N ASP A 1102 3.70 -39.19 18.83
CA ASP A 1102 3.49 -39.56 17.43
C ASP A 1102 4.54 -38.95 16.51
N MET A 1103 5.50 -39.79 16.10
CA MET A 1103 6.60 -39.42 15.21
C MET A 1103 6.16 -39.24 13.74
N ALA A 1104 4.94 -39.66 13.39
CA ALA A 1104 4.41 -39.51 12.05
C ALA A 1104 3.80 -38.12 11.79
N ASN A 1105 3.33 -37.44 12.84
CA ASN A 1105 2.80 -36.08 12.77
C ASN A 1105 3.89 -35.05 12.43
N THR A 1106 3.49 -33.87 11.94
CA THR A 1106 4.39 -32.73 11.77
C THR A 1106 4.91 -32.25 13.13
N GLY A 1107 6.20 -31.91 13.20
CA GLY A 1107 6.84 -31.43 14.42
C GLY A 1107 6.65 -29.92 14.69
N TYR A 1108 7.28 -29.45 15.77
CA TYR A 1108 7.36 -28.02 16.07
C TYR A 1108 8.27 -27.33 15.04
N ARG A 1109 7.71 -26.50 14.15
CA ARG A 1109 8.48 -25.68 13.22
C ARG A 1109 8.88 -24.37 13.89
N ILE A 1110 10.18 -24.22 14.13
CA ILE A 1110 10.76 -23.05 14.78
C ILE A 1110 11.52 -22.26 13.70
N CYS A 1111 11.23 -20.97 13.62
CA CYS A 1111 11.84 -20.04 12.68
C CYS A 1111 11.78 -18.60 13.26
N CYS A 1112 12.14 -17.60 12.45
CA CYS A 1112 12.36 -16.22 12.89
C CYS A 1112 13.51 -16.14 13.92
N TYR A 1113 13.40 -15.23 14.89
CA TYR A 1113 14.41 -15.00 15.94
C TYR A 1113 13.98 -15.55 17.31
N ASP A 1114 12.77 -16.11 17.42
CA ASP A 1114 12.23 -16.65 18.65
C ASP A 1114 12.57 -18.14 18.77
N LYS A 1115 13.30 -18.51 19.84
CA LYS A 1115 13.62 -19.90 20.17
C LYS A 1115 13.03 -20.31 21.52
N PRO A 1116 12.74 -21.60 21.76
CA PRO A 1116 12.31 -22.09 23.07
C PRO A 1116 13.34 -21.75 24.17
N GLU A 1117 12.92 -20.95 25.15
CA GLU A 1117 13.77 -20.58 26.31
C GLU A 1117 14.07 -21.77 27.23
N ASN A 1118 13.15 -22.73 27.30
CA ASN A 1118 13.22 -23.89 28.16
C ASN A 1118 13.69 -25.13 27.38
N SER A 1119 14.41 -26.02 28.07
CA SER A 1119 14.77 -27.34 27.54
C SER A 1119 13.52 -28.15 27.17
N LEU A 1120 13.49 -28.68 25.95
CA LEU A 1120 12.44 -29.58 25.49
C LEU A 1120 12.84 -31.03 25.79
N ILE A 1121 11.90 -31.86 26.22
CA ILE A 1121 12.16 -33.27 26.61
C ILE A 1121 11.26 -34.17 25.76
N SER A 1122 11.85 -35.17 25.10
CA SER A 1122 11.14 -36.06 24.19
C SER A 1122 10.18 -37.03 24.89
N ALA A 1123 9.09 -37.35 24.19
CA ALA A 1123 8.09 -38.32 24.61
C ALA A 1123 8.56 -39.78 24.38
N GLN A 1124 9.44 -40.01 23.40
CA GLN A 1124 10.08 -41.31 23.14
C GLN A 1124 11.60 -41.29 23.38
N HIS A 1125 12.24 -42.46 23.31
CA HIS A 1125 13.69 -42.68 23.31
C HIS A 1125 14.42 -42.21 22.03
N GLN A 1126 13.71 -41.57 21.10
CA GLN A 1126 14.23 -41.11 19.82
C GLN A 1126 13.63 -39.74 19.46
N VAL A 1127 14.36 -38.96 18.68
CA VAL A 1127 13.93 -37.64 18.17
C VAL A 1127 14.41 -37.49 16.73
N VAL A 1128 13.55 -36.95 15.86
CA VAL A 1128 13.95 -36.43 14.55
C VAL A 1128 14.05 -34.91 14.61
N ILE A 1129 15.17 -34.38 14.10
CA ILE A 1129 15.37 -32.95 13.86
C ILE A 1129 15.57 -32.77 12.36
N LEU A 1130 14.73 -31.96 11.73
CA LEU A 1130 14.85 -31.60 10.31
C LEU A 1130 15.20 -30.12 10.22
N PHE A 1131 16.14 -29.74 9.36
CA PHE A 1131 16.35 -28.36 8.98
C PHE A 1131 16.13 -28.22 7.48
N ARG A 1132 15.38 -27.21 7.07
CA ARG A 1132 15.12 -26.91 5.66
C ARG A 1132 15.24 -25.42 5.41
N ALA A 1133 16.18 -25.07 4.53
CA ALA A 1133 16.40 -23.76 3.96
C ALA A 1133 15.96 -23.79 2.50
N ALA A 1134 14.78 -23.25 2.19
CA ALA A 1134 14.20 -23.29 0.86
C ALA A 1134 14.53 -22.05 0.03
N ALA A 1135 14.53 -20.86 0.64
CA ALA A 1135 14.62 -19.59 -0.10
C ALA A 1135 15.32 -18.44 0.64
N GLY A 1136 15.60 -18.56 1.93
CA GLY A 1136 16.25 -17.51 2.72
C GLY A 1136 17.68 -17.84 3.15
N GLU A 1137 18.33 -16.84 3.72
CA GLU A 1137 19.66 -16.91 4.34
C GLU A 1137 19.59 -16.06 5.63
N ASP A 1138 19.99 -16.62 6.76
CA ASP A 1138 20.14 -15.96 8.07
C ASP A 1138 21.15 -16.78 8.92
N ILE A 1139 21.46 -16.37 10.14
CA ILE A 1139 22.57 -16.94 10.95
C ILE A 1139 22.39 -18.43 11.32
N GLY A 1140 21.19 -18.97 11.17
CA GLY A 1140 20.85 -20.37 11.44
C GLY A 1140 20.64 -20.68 12.92
N PHE A 1141 21.00 -21.89 13.33
CA PHE A 1141 20.82 -22.36 14.69
C PHE A 1141 21.95 -23.24 15.18
N LYS A 1142 22.12 -23.26 16.50
CA LYS A 1142 22.92 -24.23 17.21
C LYS A 1142 22.14 -24.76 18.40
N LEU A 1143 22.16 -26.07 18.60
CA LEU A 1143 21.47 -26.72 19.71
C LEU A 1143 22.35 -27.80 20.34
N LYS A 1144 22.09 -28.04 21.63
CA LYS A 1144 22.67 -29.14 22.38
C LYS A 1144 21.60 -30.16 22.77
N PHE A 1145 22.00 -31.42 22.83
CA PHE A 1145 21.16 -32.53 23.24
C PHE A 1145 21.91 -33.48 24.18
N ARG A 1146 21.17 -34.16 25.05
CA ARG A 1146 21.68 -35.24 25.92
C ARG A 1146 20.55 -36.22 26.28
N LYS A 1147 20.89 -37.36 26.87
CA LYS A 1147 19.90 -38.26 27.46
C LYS A 1147 19.47 -37.78 28.85
N THR A 1148 18.24 -38.09 29.23
CA THR A 1148 17.64 -37.66 30.50
C THR A 1148 16.61 -38.68 30.98
N THR A 1149 16.41 -38.76 32.30
CA THR A 1149 15.32 -39.51 32.93
C THR A 1149 14.18 -38.60 33.41
N LYS A 1150 14.30 -37.27 33.19
CA LYS A 1150 13.21 -36.33 33.45
C LYS A 1150 11.96 -36.75 32.66
N PRO A 1151 10.75 -36.64 33.24
CA PRO A 1151 9.52 -36.91 32.50
C PRO A 1151 9.42 -35.99 31.28
N ALA A 1152 8.82 -36.49 30.20
CA ALA A 1152 8.42 -35.63 29.09
C ALA A 1152 7.55 -34.49 29.61
N ARG A 1153 7.65 -33.33 28.96
CA ARG A 1153 6.76 -32.21 29.23
C ARG A 1153 5.39 -32.54 28.61
N THR A 1154 4.61 -33.37 29.30
CA THR A 1154 3.23 -33.65 28.92
C THR A 1154 2.49 -32.33 28.80
N THR A 1155 1.95 -32.05 27.62
CA THR A 1155 0.95 -31.01 27.38
C THR A 1155 -0.09 -31.13 28.51
N PRO A 1156 -0.45 -30.05 29.22
CA PRO A 1156 -1.26 -30.15 30.42
C PRO A 1156 -2.55 -30.90 30.11
N VAL A 1157 -2.72 -32.06 30.76
CA VAL A 1157 -3.92 -32.90 30.64
C VAL A 1157 -5.13 -32.01 30.91
N LEU A 1158 -6.10 -32.01 30.00
CA LEU A 1158 -7.35 -31.29 30.21
C LEU A 1158 -7.93 -31.69 31.56
N GLN A 1159 -7.98 -30.75 32.50
CA GLN A 1159 -8.96 -30.84 33.56
C GLN A 1159 -10.33 -30.87 32.87
N LYS A 1160 -11.07 -31.97 33.06
CA LYS A 1160 -12.51 -31.99 32.79
C LYS A 1160 -13.16 -30.94 33.68
N ALA A 1161 -13.34 -29.73 33.14
CA ALA A 1161 -14.17 -28.71 33.72
C ALA A 1161 -15.60 -29.27 33.77
N THR A 1162 -15.95 -29.81 34.94
CA THR A 1162 -17.23 -30.46 35.17
C THR A 1162 -18.31 -29.38 35.12
N THR A 1163 -19.45 -29.70 34.51
CA THR A 1163 -20.55 -28.75 34.29
C THR A 1163 -21.03 -28.09 35.59
N ALA A 1164 -20.83 -26.78 35.70
CA ALA A 1164 -21.69 -25.89 36.47
C ALA A 1164 -21.56 -24.45 35.92
N VAL A 1165 -22.45 -24.06 34.99
CA VAL A 1165 -22.63 -22.65 34.62
C VAL A 1165 -23.47 -21.98 35.71
N PRO A 1166 -22.95 -21.00 36.48
CA PRO A 1166 -23.78 -20.20 37.35
C PRO A 1166 -24.61 -19.25 36.48
N ARG A 1167 -25.92 -19.47 36.41
CA ARG A 1167 -26.85 -18.47 35.85
C ARG A 1167 -26.86 -17.23 36.74
N THR A 1168 -26.12 -16.19 36.37
CA THR A 1168 -26.35 -14.82 36.85
C THR A 1168 -26.13 -13.80 35.74
N THR A 1169 -27.04 -13.74 34.77
CA THR A 1169 -27.34 -12.48 34.08
C THR A 1169 -27.99 -11.55 35.10
N ILE A 1170 -27.17 -10.72 35.74
CA ILE A 1170 -27.65 -9.72 36.71
C ILE A 1170 -28.39 -8.65 35.92
N ALA A 1171 -29.63 -8.33 36.32
CA ALA A 1171 -30.41 -7.28 35.68
C ALA A 1171 -29.82 -5.91 36.02
N GLY A 1172 -29.31 -5.21 35.02
CA GLY A 1172 -28.71 -3.88 35.13
C GLY A 1172 -28.05 -3.46 33.82
N ASN A 1173 -27.65 -2.20 33.73
CA ASN A 1173 -26.69 -1.73 32.72
C ASN A 1173 -25.30 -1.65 33.37
N ASP A 1174 -24.25 -1.90 32.61
CA ASP A 1174 -22.86 -1.62 33.01
C ASP A 1174 -22.29 -2.45 34.18
N VAL A 1175 -22.75 -3.70 34.35
CA VAL A 1175 -22.27 -4.58 35.42
C VAL A 1175 -21.03 -5.34 34.94
N TRP A 1176 -19.85 -4.91 35.38
CA TRP A 1176 -18.59 -5.64 35.18
C TRP A 1176 -18.40 -6.76 36.22
N SER A 1177 -17.57 -7.77 35.90
CA SER A 1177 -16.91 -8.59 36.91
C SER A 1177 -15.90 -7.77 37.70
N GLU A 1178 -15.45 -8.30 38.84
CA GLU A 1178 -14.17 -7.84 39.39
C GLU A 1178 -13.05 -8.12 38.39
N TRP A 1179 -11.95 -7.38 38.53
CA TRP A 1179 -10.75 -7.59 37.73
C TRP A 1179 -10.06 -8.88 38.14
N ASP A 1180 -9.62 -9.66 37.15
CA ASP A 1180 -8.70 -10.76 37.36
C ASP A 1180 -7.37 -10.24 37.97
N SER A 1181 -6.63 -11.16 38.58
CA SER A 1181 -5.28 -10.87 39.06
C SER A 1181 -4.36 -10.45 37.91
N TRP A 1182 -3.43 -9.52 38.18
CA TRP A 1182 -2.45 -9.07 37.20
C TRP A 1182 -1.60 -10.25 36.71
N SER A 1183 -1.40 -10.34 35.39
CA SER A 1183 -0.44 -11.26 34.79
C SER A 1183 0.96 -11.05 35.35
N GLN A 1184 1.83 -12.06 35.28
CA GLN A 1184 3.23 -11.83 35.57
C GLN A 1184 3.80 -10.74 34.65
N CYS A 1185 4.71 -9.95 35.21
CA CYS A 1185 5.31 -8.82 34.51
C CYS A 1185 6.19 -9.32 33.37
N SER A 1186 6.05 -8.73 32.17
CA SER A 1186 6.81 -9.16 30.98
C SER A 1186 8.34 -9.05 31.11
N ARG A 1187 8.85 -8.37 32.15
CA ARG A 1187 10.28 -8.29 32.50
C ARG A 1187 10.49 -8.22 34.02
N PRO A 1188 11.60 -8.76 34.56
CA PRO A 1188 11.84 -8.80 36.02
C PRO A 1188 12.28 -7.47 36.64
N CYS A 1189 12.77 -6.51 35.85
CA CYS A 1189 13.22 -5.19 36.30
C CYS A 1189 13.22 -4.16 35.16
N GLY A 1190 13.56 -2.91 35.46
CA GLY A 1190 13.91 -1.87 34.47
C GLY A 1190 12.79 -0.92 34.05
N ALA A 1191 11.67 -0.88 34.79
CA ALA A 1191 10.51 -0.01 34.54
C ALA A 1191 9.87 -0.10 33.13
N CYS A 1192 10.21 -1.15 32.38
CA CYS A 1192 9.71 -1.44 31.03
C CYS A 1192 8.90 -2.74 30.95
N GLY A 1193 8.75 -3.44 32.07
CA GLY A 1193 7.84 -4.58 32.17
C GLY A 1193 6.38 -4.11 32.12
N ILE A 1194 5.53 -4.89 31.46
CA ILE A 1194 4.09 -4.65 31.35
C ILE A 1194 3.37 -5.87 31.90
N GLN A 1195 2.36 -5.62 32.74
CA GLN A 1195 1.40 -6.61 33.21
C GLN A 1195 0.00 -6.22 32.72
N SER A 1196 -0.86 -7.20 32.50
CA SER A 1196 -2.23 -6.99 32.07
C SER A 1196 -3.23 -7.72 32.96
N ARG A 1197 -4.45 -7.21 33.06
CA ARG A 1197 -5.58 -7.90 33.69
C ARG A 1197 -6.86 -7.65 32.91
N VAL A 1198 -7.80 -8.56 33.04
CA VAL A 1198 -9.07 -8.58 32.29
C VAL A 1198 -10.24 -8.55 33.26
N ARG A 1199 -11.40 -8.06 32.80
CA ARG A 1199 -12.70 -8.23 33.45
C ARG A 1199 -13.77 -8.47 32.40
N THR A 1200 -14.75 -9.30 32.71
CA THR A 1200 -15.86 -9.65 31.82
C THR A 1200 -17.08 -8.78 32.10
N CYS A 1201 -17.73 -8.29 31.05
CA CYS A 1201 -19.02 -7.62 31.19
C CYS A 1201 -20.11 -8.67 31.45
N LYS A 1202 -20.85 -8.55 32.56
CA LYS A 1202 -21.93 -9.47 32.97
C LYS A 1202 -23.30 -9.10 32.38
N THR A 1203 -23.37 -8.00 31.64
CA THR A 1203 -24.58 -7.45 31.01
C THR A 1203 -24.41 -7.31 29.49
N ALA A 1204 -25.49 -7.09 28.75
CA ALA A 1204 -25.43 -6.99 27.28
C ALA A 1204 -24.63 -5.78 26.76
N LYS A 1205 -24.31 -4.82 27.63
CA LYS A 1205 -23.50 -3.64 27.33
C LYS A 1205 -22.82 -3.13 28.60
N CYS A 1206 -21.53 -2.80 28.50
CA CYS A 1206 -20.77 -2.10 29.53
C CYS A 1206 -19.90 -1.01 28.89
N SER A 1207 -19.60 0.04 29.65
CA SER A 1207 -18.79 1.19 29.28
C SER A 1207 -17.41 1.11 29.93
N GLY A 1208 -16.38 1.50 29.18
CA GLY A 1208 -14.99 1.40 29.63
C GLY A 1208 -14.28 0.14 29.11
N LYS A 1209 -13.03 -0.06 29.54
CA LYS A 1209 -12.17 -1.12 29.02
C LYS A 1209 -12.41 -2.46 29.73
N SER A 1210 -12.42 -3.54 28.95
CA SER A 1210 -12.41 -4.93 29.41
C SER A 1210 -11.02 -5.43 29.79
N GLN A 1211 -9.96 -4.78 29.30
CA GLN A 1211 -8.56 -5.08 29.62
C GLN A 1211 -7.81 -3.81 30.05
N GLU A 1212 -6.97 -3.95 31.06
CA GLU A 1212 -6.11 -2.89 31.59
C GLU A 1212 -4.65 -3.35 31.54
N PHE A 1213 -3.74 -2.42 31.22
CA PHE A 1213 -2.30 -2.63 31.16
C PHE A 1213 -1.62 -1.65 32.11
N SER A 1214 -0.65 -2.11 32.89
CA SER A 1214 0.15 -1.30 33.80
C SER A 1214 1.62 -1.64 33.64
N THR A 1215 2.49 -0.64 33.80
CA THR A 1215 3.93 -0.85 33.96
C THR A 1215 4.22 -1.49 35.31
N CYS A 1216 5.15 -2.44 35.33
CA CYS A 1216 5.53 -3.22 36.51
C CYS A 1216 7.05 -3.35 36.58
N ASN A 1217 7.55 -3.78 37.75
CA ASN A 1217 8.98 -3.93 38.04
C ASN A 1217 9.80 -2.65 37.76
N LEU A 1218 9.41 -1.58 38.45
CA LEU A 1218 9.97 -0.22 38.36
C LEU A 1218 11.40 -0.08 38.93
N GLN A 1219 11.97 -1.13 39.52
CA GLN A 1219 13.32 -1.13 40.08
C GLN A 1219 14.38 -1.22 38.97
N ALA A 1220 15.53 -0.55 39.13
CA ALA A 1220 16.60 -0.55 38.14
C ALA A 1220 17.27 -1.93 38.02
N CYS A 1221 17.52 -2.39 36.78
CA CYS A 1221 18.27 -3.63 36.54
C CYS A 1221 19.78 -3.44 36.75
N PRO A 1222 20.50 -4.45 37.28
CA PRO A 1222 21.96 -4.50 37.22
C PRO A 1222 22.44 -4.66 35.76
N VAL A 1223 23.00 -3.57 35.21
CA VAL A 1223 23.81 -3.45 33.98
C VAL A 1223 23.56 -4.48 32.85
N ASP A 1224 22.56 -4.20 32.00
CA ASP A 1224 22.45 -4.75 30.64
C ASP A 1224 22.72 -3.62 29.61
N PRO A 1225 23.68 -3.77 28.67
CA PRO A 1225 23.95 -2.76 27.63
C PRO A 1225 22.75 -2.38 26.76
N LYS A 1226 21.72 -3.24 26.65
CA LYS A 1226 20.59 -3.07 25.73
C LYS A 1226 19.49 -2.13 26.24
N CYS A 1227 19.57 -1.60 27.46
CA CYS A 1227 18.47 -0.85 28.09
C CYS A 1227 18.75 0.66 28.34
N ALA A 1228 19.78 1.23 27.70
CA ALA A 1228 20.13 2.64 27.88
C ALA A 1228 19.44 3.58 26.85
N LYS A 1229 18.74 4.61 27.37
CA LYS A 1229 18.21 5.82 26.68
C LYS A 1229 16.79 5.76 26.07
N ILE A 1230 15.79 5.50 26.92
CA ILE A 1230 14.56 6.31 26.87
C ILE A 1230 14.74 7.45 27.88
N LYS A 1231 14.74 8.72 27.42
CA LYS A 1231 14.67 9.88 28.32
C LYS A 1231 13.20 10.15 28.62
N TYR A 1232 12.75 9.79 29.81
CA TYR A 1232 11.47 10.25 30.34
C TYR A 1232 11.61 11.70 30.80
N LYS A 1233 10.99 12.62 30.07
CA LYS A 1233 10.47 13.86 30.63
C LYS A 1233 8.95 13.85 30.46
N ASP A 1234 8.27 14.41 31.46
CA ASP A 1234 6.86 14.79 31.41
C ASP A 1234 5.84 13.63 31.38
N ARG A 1235 5.99 12.67 32.31
CA ARG A 1235 4.85 11.89 32.83
C ARG A 1235 4.73 12.05 34.34
N LEU A 1236 3.59 12.57 34.78
CA LEU A 1236 3.14 12.59 36.17
C LEU A 1236 2.69 11.18 36.59
N CYS A 1237 2.96 10.83 37.84
CA CYS A 1237 2.54 9.59 38.45
C CYS A 1237 1.18 9.74 39.16
N ALA A 1238 0.53 8.61 39.49
CA ALA A 1238 -0.88 8.57 39.90
C ALA A 1238 -1.22 9.24 41.24
N ASP A 1239 -0.20 9.70 41.97
CA ASP A 1239 -0.27 10.48 43.20
C ASP A 1239 -0.09 12.00 42.99
N GLY A 1240 0.12 12.45 41.75
CA GLY A 1240 0.36 13.85 41.40
C GLY A 1240 1.83 14.29 41.46
N SER A 1241 2.77 13.39 41.74
CA SER A 1241 4.20 13.69 41.76
C SER A 1241 4.90 13.46 40.41
N THR A 1242 5.98 14.20 40.16
CA THR A 1242 6.87 13.98 39.01
C THR A 1242 7.83 12.84 39.28
N CYS A 1243 7.63 11.69 38.61
CA CYS A 1243 8.54 10.56 38.69
C CYS A 1243 9.90 10.89 38.05
N GLY A 1244 10.90 11.22 38.90
CA GLY A 1244 12.25 11.55 38.45
C GLY A 1244 13.18 12.24 39.46
N GLU A 1245 12.69 12.75 40.59
CA GLU A 1245 13.56 13.35 41.61
C GLU A 1245 14.04 12.35 42.66
N ASN A 1246 15.37 12.26 42.82
CA ASN A 1246 16.02 11.34 43.74
C ASN A 1246 16.31 12.03 45.09
N THR A 1247 15.27 12.22 45.91
CA THR A 1247 15.34 12.98 47.18
C THR A 1247 15.36 12.09 48.42
N SER A 1248 16.45 11.35 48.68
CA SER A 1248 16.78 10.90 50.05
C SER A 1248 18.21 10.37 50.25
N LEU A 1249 19.17 11.27 50.45
CA LEU A 1249 20.36 10.99 51.28
C LEU A 1249 20.49 12.07 52.35
N LYS A 1250 20.03 11.77 53.57
CA LYS A 1250 20.25 12.63 54.75
C LYS A 1250 21.59 12.30 55.41
N LYS A 1251 22.50 13.27 55.35
CA LYS A 1251 23.53 13.62 56.35
C LYS A 1251 24.17 12.49 57.18
N ILE A 1252 25.44 12.22 56.88
CA ILE A 1252 26.50 12.08 57.90
C ILE A 1252 27.68 12.96 57.44
N ALA A 1253 28.28 13.74 58.35
CA ALA A 1253 29.49 14.55 58.14
C ALA A 1253 30.70 13.79 58.75
N ILE A 1254 32.01 14.10 58.63
CA ILE A 1254 32.88 15.30 58.51
C ILE A 1254 34.28 14.76 57.98
N PRO A 1255 35.46 15.46 57.94
CA PRO A 1255 35.90 16.76 57.41
C PRO A 1255 36.99 16.74 56.28
N ILE A 1256 37.09 17.84 55.53
CA ILE A 1256 38.27 18.69 55.17
C ILE A 1256 39.70 18.09 55.08
N LEU A 1257 40.38 18.33 53.93
CA LEU A 1257 41.81 18.68 53.64
C LEU A 1257 42.14 18.22 52.19
N ASP A 1258 43.02 18.80 51.36
CA ASP A 1258 43.81 20.05 51.28
C ASP A 1258 44.23 20.23 49.78
N PRO A 1259 44.30 21.43 49.17
CA PRO A 1259 44.65 21.55 47.74
C PRO A 1259 46.08 22.07 47.49
N ARG A 1260 46.97 21.24 46.90
CA ARG A 1260 48.20 21.67 46.17
C ARG A 1260 49.00 20.52 45.51
N ILE A 1261 50.02 20.94 44.74
CA ILE A 1261 51.11 20.17 44.09
C ILE A 1261 50.68 19.53 42.75
N LEU A 1262 51.07 19.96 41.54
CA LEU A 1262 52.30 20.51 40.89
C LEU A 1262 53.13 19.47 40.12
N PHE A 1263 53.56 19.90 38.92
CA PHE A 1263 54.53 19.27 38.00
C PHE A 1263 54.16 17.87 37.45
N SER A 1264 54.62 17.39 36.29
CA SER A 1264 54.97 17.90 34.96
C SER A 1264 55.91 16.88 34.31
N ILE A 1265 55.73 16.63 33.02
CA ILE A 1265 56.82 16.36 32.05
C ILE A 1265 57.51 14.96 32.04
N SER A 1266 57.51 14.43 30.80
CA SER A 1266 58.51 13.57 30.12
C SER A 1266 58.72 12.08 30.45
N SER A 1267 58.38 11.28 29.44
CA SER A 1267 59.29 10.37 28.69
C SER A 1267 59.99 9.20 29.37
N GLY A 1268 59.95 8.04 28.72
CA GLY A 1268 60.87 6.93 29.01
C GLY A 1268 60.51 5.62 28.33
N THR A 1269 60.80 5.53 27.03
CA THR A 1269 61.24 4.31 26.30
C THR A 1269 61.17 2.93 26.97
N GLY A 1270 60.72 1.90 26.24
CA GLY A 1270 61.34 0.57 26.37
C GLY A 1270 60.46 -0.68 26.19
N VAL A 1271 60.29 -1.13 24.95
CA VAL A 1271 60.52 -2.52 24.48
C VAL A 1271 60.10 -3.70 25.39
N SER A 1272 59.04 -4.40 24.95
CA SER A 1272 58.87 -5.87 24.81
C SER A 1272 59.34 -6.84 25.92
N ALA A 1273 58.39 -7.65 26.41
CA ALA A 1273 58.49 -9.12 26.33
C ALA A 1273 57.08 -9.77 26.38
N THR A 1274 56.91 -10.85 25.62
CA THR A 1274 55.75 -11.79 25.53
C THR A 1274 54.36 -11.21 25.24
#